data_AF-C0NW50-F1
#
_entry.id   AF-C0NW50-F1
#
_cell.length_a   1.000
_cell.length_b   1.000
_cell.length_c   1.000
_cell.angle_alpha   90.00
_cell.angle_beta   90.00
_cell.angle_gamma   90.00
#
_symmetry.space_group_name_H-M   'P 1'
#
loop_
_entity.id
_entity.type
_entity.pdbx_description
1 polymer ?
#
loop_
_entity_poly.entity_id
_entity_poly.type
_entity_poly.pdbx_seq_one_letter_code
_entity_poly.pdbx_strand_id
1 'polypeptide(L)'
;MMFARGSKRLASQRFLPSKIPRCPAPRLCPYSTARPQEPSKESVVARRYSPYIVVAGVTTAISLGYYYTRDRPESVGETSEYQHPELIVQEAKTRKNLSTEENRESLSPQHVQVKRSWERPGLYAWGSNTGLVTNPDSNEFVVKTPRRISYFDGMVLRDVKLDQNFGAAITENGDLIQWGKGYSKTDYKPTKTLKGKNLVSLCISADRIIALSSGGNVYSLPVSKSDQENGWKPFESSWIPFWRNRAQLSYRPLHPQLGLGEKVTAISSGLEHLLLLTTSGRVFSAAVSSEHFPSRGQLGVPGLTWSSRPKEPYDSCHEVRELRGIHITNIAAGDYHSLALDKTGRVFVFGDNSSGQLGLDTNVNIPFIDTPHILPLASLYPADGCEVNTSSIAAGGANSFFTVNAKRVLGPMEIPATVRDLGRLTTDVWSCGKGLFGVLGTGKWTHVQSTPTKIKALSGLFEYSDAAKKVVPIGISHISVGATHAAAVLSNFTNVSASNGGSQTDTNWGADVFWWGGNEFYQLGTGKRNNIASPTHIHPPADVISRERQGEDSRFQITPRRTVKLDGRKVSLEQRVECGRNVTAVSESYINFTMPRERQKRGRRAEAKRKRGDEAGDHKSPKRQKASDGYNDSNPPYNQAKIGDDYIPLEEGPASSMDAPFYGLLDAEEQEYFSRVGGLLELNQFETEEEKDIFIERVYEEADGKELKIACSQSCSRLMERLISASTVSQIKRLFSKFVGHFLNLAQHRFASHCCECLFLRAAPHVAVETRRKSTENDDNDDENSNANVRLEDLFLTAISELEGNWGYLLTDRFASHTIRVLLLILAGEQLDSPSKSNVIASRKKEKLDKAKVVAQPDRSGRERRAVPPSFNAALEKMVKDLIAGLDNTYLRALATHPVGNPVLQVLLSIELTHLGKSKAKDPDSIFRRLVPDENLEEGSESAGFIKGLFYDPVGSRLLETIVRYAPGKFFKTFYKAIVLERIGSLSRNEIAGHVVARILERLSKEDLKSAMDLILLEVPSLVERSRLTVIKALIERSVVRGVDLAPLADTLSSSYGADPASRINNILKLQYPKEENDSANRPSKGSSLEQLHGSLLAQAMLKSPGPLSELIQASLIAITPETLMAIAKDPIASHVLQDALALPTSTARFRRQITSRFSGKMVELALDSSGSHVADALWSATEDLIFVKQRFAEELLANERALRDSFVGRAVWRNWSMDLYKRRRGNWISMAKGREHNAKVELSKSDHRQCLKSNIDQARARFAAKADGPEASANSSMPRKASASTA
;
A
#
# COMPACT_ATOMS: atom_id res chain seq x y z
N MET A 1 14.90 63.31 -3.06
CA MET A 1 14.92 64.72 -2.61
C MET A 1 14.13 64.87 -1.30
N MET A 2 13.96 66.09 -0.79
CA MET A 2 13.78 66.36 0.65
C MET A 2 12.33 66.48 1.17
N PHE A 3 12.16 66.07 2.43
CA PHE A 3 11.34 66.63 3.52
C PHE A 3 9.95 67.28 3.28
N ALA A 4 8.95 66.65 3.93
CA ALA A 4 8.12 67.21 5.03
C ALA A 4 6.79 67.97 4.80
N ARG A 5 5.78 67.53 5.59
CA ARG A 5 4.70 68.27 6.31
C ARG A 5 3.72 69.17 5.52
N GLY A 6 2.41 69.02 5.76
CA GLY A 6 1.51 70.15 5.40
C GLY A 6 0.02 70.29 5.81
N SER A 7 -0.72 69.30 6.33
CA SER A 7 -2.05 69.48 6.99
C SER A 7 -3.31 69.99 6.21
N LYS A 8 -4.48 69.39 6.54
CA LYS A 8 -5.85 69.98 6.66
C LYS A 8 -6.63 70.33 5.35
N ARG A 9 -7.98 70.21 5.27
CA ARG A 9 -9.02 69.51 6.11
C ARG A 9 -10.39 69.45 5.39
N LEU A 10 -11.36 68.78 6.05
CA LEU A 10 -12.82 68.67 5.80
C LEU A 10 -13.23 67.46 4.94
N ALA A 11 -14.33 66.70 5.15
CA ALA A 11 -15.30 66.45 6.23
C ALA A 11 -16.44 65.58 5.59
N SER A 12 -17.18 64.67 6.24
CA SER A 12 -17.16 64.12 7.61
C SER A 12 -17.44 62.57 7.61
N GLN A 13 -18.43 61.86 8.22
CA GLN A 13 -19.55 62.17 9.13
C GLN A 13 -19.59 61.27 10.41
N ARG A 14 -20.38 60.18 10.47
CA ARG A 14 -20.80 59.46 11.73
C ARG A 14 -21.08 57.95 11.47
N PHE A 15 -21.30 56.99 12.40
CA PHE A 15 -21.68 56.92 13.85
C PHE A 15 -21.09 55.66 14.57
N LEU A 16 -21.10 55.60 15.93
CA LEU A 16 -21.27 54.43 16.88
C LEU A 16 -20.35 54.40 18.13
N PRO A 17 -20.87 54.40 19.39
CA PRO A 17 -20.07 53.93 20.56
C PRO A 17 -20.82 53.40 21.84
N SER A 18 -20.41 52.26 22.45
CA SER A 18 -20.77 51.77 23.83
C SER A 18 -19.75 50.74 24.40
N LYS A 19 -18.91 51.09 25.41
CA LYS A 19 -18.89 50.71 26.87
C LYS A 19 -19.13 49.21 27.18
N ILE A 20 -18.12 48.38 27.50
CA ILE A 20 -17.46 48.02 28.83
C ILE A 20 -18.27 47.00 29.68
N PRO A 21 -17.67 46.08 30.50
CA PRO A 21 -16.41 46.15 31.26
C PRO A 21 -15.34 45.06 30.96
N ARG A 22 -14.25 45.06 31.76
CA ARG A 22 -13.13 44.09 31.74
C ARG A 22 -13.27 43.05 32.88
N CYS A 23 -12.86 41.81 32.62
CA CYS A 23 -12.55 40.78 33.63
C CYS A 23 -11.17 40.13 33.36
N PRO A 24 -10.52 39.49 34.36
CA PRO A 24 -9.12 39.08 34.28
C PRO A 24 -8.87 37.81 33.44
N ALA A 25 -7.70 37.72 32.81
CA ALA A 25 -7.36 36.63 31.89
C ALA A 25 -6.72 35.41 32.61
N PRO A 26 -7.23 34.18 32.40
CA PRO A 26 -6.47 32.96 32.66
C PRO A 26 -5.37 32.76 31.59
N ARG A 27 -4.30 32.05 31.96
CA ARG A 27 -3.09 31.88 31.13
C ARG A 27 -3.28 30.75 30.11
N LEU A 28 -2.81 30.96 28.87
CA LEU A 28 -2.78 29.93 27.83
C LEU A 28 -1.56 29.02 27.99
N CYS A 29 -1.78 27.70 27.90
CA CYS A 29 -0.72 26.68 27.86
C CYS A 29 -0.60 26.12 26.42
N PRO A 30 0.62 25.90 25.90
CA PRO A 30 0.79 25.05 24.72
C PRO A 30 0.54 23.59 25.11
N TYR A 31 -0.17 22.84 24.24
CA TYR A 31 -0.44 21.40 24.31
C TYR A 31 -0.27 20.73 25.69
N SER A 32 -1.26 20.92 26.57
CA SER A 32 -1.43 20.14 27.79
C SER A 32 -2.72 19.34 27.71
N THR A 33 -2.64 18.05 28.04
CA THR A 33 -3.79 17.15 28.18
C THR A 33 -4.88 17.77 29.06
N ALA A 34 -6.10 17.84 28.53
CA ALA A 34 -7.25 18.35 29.28
C ALA A 34 -7.70 17.31 30.32
N ARG A 35 -7.63 17.66 31.61
CA ARG A 35 -8.33 16.92 32.66
C ARG A 35 -9.81 17.36 32.70
N PRO A 36 -10.75 16.47 33.07
CA PRO A 36 -12.03 16.87 33.61
C PRO A 36 -11.84 17.81 34.82
N GLN A 37 -12.73 18.78 35.01
CA GLN A 37 -12.68 19.65 36.18
C GLN A 37 -13.17 18.91 37.43
N GLU A 38 -12.29 18.75 38.43
CA GLU A 38 -12.71 18.40 39.79
C GLU A 38 -13.40 19.60 40.46
N PRO A 39 -14.51 19.40 41.19
CA PRO A 39 -15.18 20.49 41.90
C PRO A 39 -14.34 20.95 43.10
N SER A 40 -14.19 22.25 43.26
CA SER A 40 -13.45 22.86 44.37
C SER A 40 -14.09 22.55 45.72
N LYS A 41 -13.33 21.94 46.64
CA LYS A 41 -13.67 21.87 48.07
C LYS A 41 -12.80 22.84 48.86
N GLU A 42 -13.45 23.67 49.66
CA GLU A 42 -12.80 24.60 50.59
C GLU A 42 -12.21 23.86 51.80
N SER A 43 -11.24 24.48 52.47
CA SER A 43 -10.48 23.85 53.55
C SER A 43 -11.11 24.08 54.92
N VAL A 44 -11.48 23.00 55.61
CA VAL A 44 -11.70 22.98 57.07
C VAL A 44 -10.70 22.03 57.71
N VAL A 45 -10.18 22.39 58.88
CA VAL A 45 -9.01 21.76 59.52
C VAL A 45 -9.42 20.93 60.74
N ALA A 46 -9.06 19.65 60.78
CA ALA A 46 -9.01 18.87 62.02
C ALA A 46 -7.96 17.73 61.97
N ARG A 47 -7.44 17.39 63.15
CA ARG A 47 -6.22 16.61 63.41
C ARG A 47 -6.36 15.08 63.21
N ARG A 48 -5.18 14.46 62.98
CA ARG A 48 -4.80 13.05 63.16
C ARG A 48 -5.62 12.24 64.19
N TYR A 49 -5.89 10.96 63.91
CA TYR A 49 -5.30 9.79 64.61
C TYR A 49 -5.53 8.48 63.81
N SER A 50 -4.95 7.36 64.28
CA SER A 50 -4.88 6.01 63.68
C SER A 50 -4.32 5.05 64.77
N PRO A 51 -4.35 3.68 64.72
CA PRO A 51 -4.86 2.76 63.66
C PRO A 51 -5.65 1.49 64.15
N TYR A 52 -6.09 0.65 63.18
CA TYR A 52 -6.25 -0.85 63.18
C TYR A 52 -7.17 -1.65 64.15
N ILE A 53 -7.41 -2.92 63.74
CA ILE A 53 -8.04 -4.09 64.43
C ILE A 53 -9.59 -4.02 64.50
N VAL A 54 -10.42 -4.77 63.73
CA VAL A 54 -10.58 -6.22 63.38
C VAL A 54 -11.59 -6.95 64.31
N VAL A 55 -12.33 -7.93 63.74
CA VAL A 55 -13.31 -8.90 64.31
C VAL A 55 -14.81 -8.60 64.06
N ALA A 56 -15.52 -9.66 63.65
CA ALA A 56 -16.91 -9.78 63.17
C ALA A 56 -18.03 -9.64 64.24
N GLY A 57 -19.30 -9.56 63.79
CA GLY A 57 -20.47 -9.69 64.69
C GLY A 57 -21.88 -9.50 64.09
N VAL A 58 -22.43 -10.54 63.45
CA VAL A 58 -23.79 -11.09 63.69
C VAL A 58 -25.02 -10.15 63.79
N THR A 59 -25.76 -10.03 62.66
CA THR A 59 -27.24 -10.09 62.45
C THR A 59 -28.29 -9.20 63.18
N THR A 60 -29.37 -8.91 62.45
CA THR A 60 -30.80 -8.66 62.87
C THR A 60 -31.12 -7.40 63.71
N ALA A 61 -32.31 -6.75 63.64
CA ALA A 61 -33.44 -6.76 62.67
C ALA A 61 -34.41 -5.59 63.01
N ILE A 62 -35.57 -5.50 62.33
CA ILE A 62 -36.79 -4.69 62.65
C ILE A 62 -36.61 -3.17 62.37
N SER A 63 -37.32 -2.46 61.47
CA SER A 63 -38.70 -2.46 60.91
C SER A 63 -39.69 -1.51 61.63
N LEU A 64 -40.71 -1.04 60.88
CA LEU A 64 -41.63 0.12 61.11
C LEU A 64 -41.05 1.44 60.55
N GLY A 65 -41.79 2.33 59.87
CA GLY A 65 -43.23 2.46 59.58
C GLY A 65 -43.58 3.98 59.52
N TYR A 66 -44.66 4.52 58.94
CA TYR A 66 -45.82 4.03 58.17
C TYR A 66 -46.54 5.31 57.60
N TYR A 67 -47.70 5.20 56.91
CA TYR A 67 -48.61 6.30 56.49
C TYR A 67 -48.15 7.17 55.28
N TYR A 68 -48.99 7.51 54.27
CA TYR A 68 -50.36 7.06 53.91
C TYR A 68 -50.72 7.37 52.43
N THR A 69 -51.60 6.55 51.83
CA THR A 69 -52.68 6.80 50.82
C THR A 69 -52.60 7.98 49.81
N ARG A 70 -53.09 7.95 48.56
CA ARG A 70 -53.82 7.00 47.64
C ARG A 70 -53.88 7.71 46.23
N ASP A 71 -54.49 7.26 45.12
CA ASP A 71 -55.42 6.15 44.83
C ASP A 71 -55.39 5.70 43.34
N ARG A 72 -55.78 4.43 43.09
CA ARG A 72 -56.61 3.90 41.98
C ARG A 72 -56.20 4.00 40.47
N PRO A 73 -56.71 3.10 39.58
CA PRO A 73 -55.79 2.17 38.88
C PRO A 73 -56.18 1.78 37.42
N GLU A 74 -55.69 0.61 36.98
CA GLU A 74 -56.21 -0.31 35.94
C GLU A 74 -55.96 -0.01 34.44
N SER A 75 -54.93 -0.68 33.90
CA SER A 75 -55.13 -1.78 32.93
C SER A 75 -53.91 -2.72 32.94
N VAL A 76 -54.10 -3.99 32.58
CA VAL A 76 -53.09 -5.06 32.75
C VAL A 76 -52.59 -5.57 31.40
N GLY A 77 -51.27 -5.73 31.27
CA GLY A 77 -50.59 -6.46 30.19
C GLY A 77 -49.39 -7.20 30.78
N GLU A 78 -49.14 -8.42 30.33
CA GLU A 78 -48.24 -9.36 31.00
C GLU A 78 -46.77 -8.94 30.93
N THR A 79 -46.15 -8.70 32.10
CA THR A 79 -44.70 -8.52 32.23
C THR A 79 -44.05 -9.80 32.71
N SER A 80 -43.38 -10.52 31.82
CA SER A 80 -42.44 -11.58 32.20
C SER A 80 -41.37 -11.00 33.13
N GLU A 81 -41.10 -11.66 34.27
CA GLU A 81 -40.01 -11.23 35.16
C GLU A 81 -38.66 -11.36 34.45
N TYR A 82 -38.03 -10.23 34.16
CA TYR A 82 -36.63 -10.18 33.79
C TYR A 82 -35.79 -10.44 35.05
N GLN A 83 -35.45 -11.70 35.31
CA GLN A 83 -34.51 -12.03 36.38
C GLN A 83 -33.21 -11.26 36.16
N HIS A 84 -32.79 -10.47 37.16
CA HIS A 84 -31.50 -9.80 37.13
C HIS A 84 -30.39 -10.85 36.99
N PRO A 85 -29.47 -10.74 36.00
CA PRO A 85 -28.34 -11.64 35.91
C PRO A 85 -27.49 -11.49 37.19
N GLU A 86 -27.28 -12.61 37.88
CA GLU A 86 -26.56 -12.65 39.15
C GLU A 86 -25.14 -12.09 38.96
N LEU A 87 -24.72 -11.17 39.85
CA LEU A 87 -23.41 -10.54 39.77
C LEU A 87 -22.31 -11.53 40.19
N ILE A 88 -21.82 -12.30 39.21
CA ILE A 88 -20.69 -13.22 39.40
C ILE A 88 -19.39 -12.41 39.63
N VAL A 89 -19.16 -12.01 40.88
CA VAL A 89 -17.92 -11.37 41.32
C VAL A 89 -16.80 -12.42 41.33
N GLN A 90 -16.04 -12.51 40.24
CA GLN A 90 -14.83 -13.33 40.21
C GLN A 90 -13.71 -12.64 40.99
N GLU A 91 -13.36 -13.18 42.16
CA GLU A 91 -12.19 -12.73 42.90
C GLU A 91 -10.89 -13.01 42.12
N ALA A 92 -9.99 -12.03 42.11
CA ALA A 92 -8.69 -12.12 41.46
C ALA A 92 -7.80 -13.17 42.17
N LYS A 93 -7.59 -14.31 41.52
CA LYS A 93 -6.88 -15.49 42.08
C LYS A 93 -5.37 -15.24 42.25
N THR A 94 -4.99 -14.59 43.35
CA THR A 94 -3.59 -14.44 43.79
C THR A 94 -2.96 -15.78 44.16
N ARG A 95 -1.65 -15.92 43.98
CA ARG A 95 -0.87 -17.10 44.36
C ARG A 95 -0.07 -16.79 45.63
N LYS A 96 -0.26 -17.58 46.68
CA LYS A 96 0.39 -17.39 48.00
C LYS A 96 1.92 -17.48 47.98
N ASN A 97 2.49 -18.09 46.93
CA ASN A 97 3.93 -18.31 46.78
C ASN A 97 4.62 -17.25 45.90
N LEU A 98 3.88 -16.24 45.42
CA LEU A 98 4.41 -15.12 44.65
C LEU A 98 4.46 -13.86 45.51
N SER A 99 5.43 -12.97 45.25
CA SER A 99 5.45 -11.64 45.84
C SER A 99 4.26 -10.78 45.39
N THR A 100 4.00 -9.69 46.12
CA THR A 100 3.00 -8.68 45.76
C THR A 100 3.08 -8.24 44.30
N GLU A 101 4.28 -8.10 43.75
CA GLU A 101 4.50 -7.62 42.39
C GLU A 101 4.36 -8.74 41.35
N GLU A 102 4.89 -9.93 41.62
CA GLU A 102 4.70 -11.10 40.74
C GLU A 102 3.21 -11.49 40.63
N ASN A 103 2.43 -11.32 41.71
CA ASN A 103 0.98 -11.47 41.65
C ASN A 103 0.37 -10.44 40.67
N ARG A 104 0.71 -9.15 40.75
CA ARG A 104 0.22 -8.12 39.80
C ARG A 104 0.63 -8.40 38.35
N GLU A 105 1.88 -8.80 38.12
CA GLU A 105 2.39 -9.18 36.79
C GLU A 105 1.77 -10.47 36.23
N SER A 106 1.14 -11.29 37.09
CA SER A 106 0.33 -12.45 36.69
C SER A 106 -1.15 -12.12 36.50
N LEU A 107 -1.67 -11.08 37.17
CA LEU A 107 -3.07 -10.66 37.10
C LEU A 107 -3.38 -9.75 35.90
N SER A 108 -2.44 -8.92 35.46
CA SER A 108 -2.66 -8.00 34.34
C SER A 108 -1.41 -7.85 33.45
N PRO A 109 -1.50 -8.21 32.16
CA PRO A 109 -0.50 -7.84 31.16
C PRO A 109 -0.30 -6.32 31.08
N GLN A 110 -1.38 -5.54 31.17
CA GLN A 110 -1.35 -4.06 31.12
C GLN A 110 -0.50 -3.47 32.25
N HIS A 111 -0.49 -4.09 33.45
CA HIS A 111 0.39 -3.67 34.54
C HIS A 111 1.87 -3.82 34.16
N VAL A 112 2.27 -4.96 33.58
CA VAL A 112 3.62 -5.19 33.04
C VAL A 112 3.95 -4.15 31.96
N GLN A 113 2.99 -3.87 31.07
CA GLN A 113 3.16 -2.97 29.95
C GLN A 113 3.42 -1.52 30.38
N VAL A 114 2.57 -0.99 31.27
CA VAL A 114 2.69 0.37 31.80
C VAL A 114 3.98 0.51 32.61
N LYS A 115 4.30 -0.47 33.47
CA LYS A 115 5.54 -0.51 34.25
C LYS A 115 6.79 -0.46 33.36
N ARG A 116 6.87 -1.31 32.33
CA ARG A 116 8.04 -1.35 31.43
C ARG A 116 8.24 -0.04 30.66
N SER A 117 7.18 0.71 30.33
CA SER A 117 7.30 2.04 29.71
C SER A 117 7.97 3.09 30.61
N TRP A 118 7.88 2.94 31.94
CA TRP A 118 8.56 3.81 32.91
C TRP A 118 10.03 3.43 33.11
N GLU A 119 10.31 2.13 33.08
CA GLU A 119 11.64 1.56 33.32
C GLU A 119 12.55 1.66 32.08
N ARG A 120 11.97 1.60 30.88
CA ARG A 120 12.70 1.51 29.60
C ARG A 120 12.06 2.39 28.49
N PRO A 121 12.05 3.72 28.65
CA PRO A 121 11.55 4.62 27.62
C PRO A 121 12.33 4.48 26.30
N GLY A 122 11.74 4.96 25.21
CA GLY A 122 12.38 5.12 23.91
C GLY A 122 11.40 5.41 22.77
N LEU A 123 11.55 4.67 21.68
CA LEU A 123 10.72 4.81 20.48
C LEU A 123 10.38 3.41 19.92
N TYR A 124 9.09 3.07 19.90
CA TYR A 124 8.57 1.95 19.10
C TYR A 124 8.09 2.49 17.76
N ALA A 125 8.40 1.80 16.67
CA ALA A 125 7.95 2.14 15.33
C ALA A 125 7.59 0.88 14.52
N TRP A 126 6.68 1.02 13.56
CA TRP A 126 6.25 -0.05 12.68
C TRP A 126 5.60 0.48 11.39
N GLY A 127 5.27 -0.41 10.45
CA GLY A 127 4.83 -0.06 9.10
C GLY A 127 5.95 -0.23 8.07
N SER A 128 6.02 0.68 7.09
CA SER A 128 7.07 0.68 6.06
C SER A 128 8.47 0.87 6.66
N ASN A 129 9.44 0.14 6.12
CA ASN A 129 10.86 0.33 6.43
C ASN A 129 11.71 0.48 5.15
N THR A 130 11.08 0.81 4.01
CA THR A 130 11.80 1.02 2.74
C THR A 130 12.88 2.10 2.86
N GLY A 131 12.59 3.18 3.61
CA GLY A 131 13.53 4.23 3.98
C GLY A 131 14.45 3.94 5.18
N LEU A 132 14.41 2.74 5.78
CA LEU A 132 15.11 2.41 7.03
C LEU A 132 14.76 3.35 8.21
N VAL A 133 13.47 3.66 8.35
CA VAL A 133 12.93 4.59 9.37
C VAL A 133 12.41 3.85 10.60
N THR A 134 11.64 2.78 10.42
CA THR A 134 10.96 2.05 11.51
C THR A 134 11.86 1.01 12.16
N ASN A 135 12.89 0.54 11.46
CA ASN A 135 14.01 -0.20 12.02
C ASN A 135 15.30 0.08 11.22
N PRO A 136 16.11 1.09 11.61
CA PRO A 136 17.34 1.47 10.92
C PRO A 136 18.44 0.39 10.91
N ASP A 137 18.36 -0.61 11.80
CA ASP A 137 19.35 -1.69 11.94
C ASP A 137 18.93 -3.00 11.23
N SER A 138 17.78 -3.02 10.52
CA SER A 138 17.30 -4.22 9.81
C SER A 138 17.04 -3.98 8.32
N ASN A 139 17.36 -5.00 7.52
CA ASN A 139 17.07 -5.06 6.08
C ASN A 139 15.62 -5.47 5.75
N GLU A 140 14.75 -5.64 6.75
CA GLU A 140 13.31 -5.85 6.53
C GLU A 140 12.69 -4.65 5.80
N PHE A 141 11.88 -4.89 4.77
CA PHE A 141 11.14 -3.83 4.05
C PHE A 141 9.91 -3.30 4.81
N VAL A 142 9.39 -4.06 5.78
CA VAL A 142 8.23 -3.71 6.61
C VAL A 142 8.38 -4.30 8.01
N VAL A 143 7.97 -3.56 9.03
CA VAL A 143 7.93 -3.97 10.43
C VAL A 143 6.46 -4.21 10.81
N LYS A 144 6.09 -5.47 11.04
CA LYS A 144 4.67 -5.92 11.03
C LYS A 144 3.85 -5.61 12.30
N THR A 145 4.55 -5.35 13.39
CA THR A 145 4.03 -5.13 14.75
C THR A 145 4.95 -4.14 15.44
N PRO A 146 4.51 -3.39 16.47
CA PRO A 146 5.36 -2.46 17.21
C PRO A 146 6.72 -3.06 17.58
N ARG A 147 7.82 -2.36 17.22
CA ARG A 147 9.20 -2.77 17.52
C ARG A 147 10.02 -1.56 17.98
N ARG A 148 10.85 -1.75 19.01
CA ARG A 148 11.70 -0.70 19.59
C ARG A 148 12.92 -0.40 18.71
N ILE A 149 13.26 0.88 18.54
CA ILE A 149 14.47 1.35 17.83
C ILE A 149 15.60 1.56 18.84
N SER A 150 16.58 0.65 18.80
CA SER A 150 17.82 0.57 19.58
C SER A 150 18.42 1.92 20.03
N TYR A 151 18.57 2.87 19.11
CA TYR A 151 19.20 4.16 19.35
C TYR A 151 18.49 5.01 20.41
N PHE A 152 17.17 4.89 20.50
CA PHE A 152 16.35 5.68 21.40
C PHE A 152 16.19 5.03 22.78
N ASP A 153 16.87 3.93 23.06
CA ASP A 153 16.80 3.22 24.33
C ASP A 153 17.22 4.11 25.51
N GLY A 154 16.31 4.26 26.50
CA GLY A 154 16.51 5.13 27.66
C GLY A 154 16.32 6.62 27.36
N MET A 155 16.11 7.01 26.10
CA MET A 155 15.85 8.39 25.72
C MET A 155 14.39 8.76 25.97
N VAL A 156 14.17 9.96 26.50
CA VAL A 156 12.85 10.62 26.51
C VAL A 156 12.89 11.74 25.48
N LEU A 157 11.89 11.78 24.60
CA LEU A 157 11.82 12.69 23.45
C LEU A 157 10.81 13.80 23.74
N ARG A 158 10.89 14.98 23.11
CA ARG A 158 9.86 16.04 23.26
C ARG A 158 8.74 15.91 22.23
N ASP A 159 9.11 15.46 21.03
CA ASP A 159 8.22 15.29 19.87
C ASP A 159 8.91 14.37 18.83
N VAL A 160 8.12 13.69 18.00
CA VAL A 160 8.56 12.76 16.94
C VAL A 160 7.59 12.84 15.75
N LYS A 161 8.10 12.89 14.51
CA LYS A 161 7.32 12.71 13.29
C LYS A 161 8.08 11.83 12.30
N LEU A 162 7.37 10.98 11.55
CA LEU A 162 7.95 10.00 10.64
C LEU A 162 7.25 10.04 9.27
N ASP A 163 8.06 9.97 8.20
CA ASP A 163 7.64 9.55 6.86
C ASP A 163 8.21 8.14 6.59
N GLN A 164 7.75 7.45 5.55
CA GLN A 164 8.35 6.19 5.11
C GLN A 164 9.83 6.31 4.69
N ASN A 165 10.30 7.52 4.33
CA ASN A 165 11.66 7.80 3.87
C ASN A 165 12.60 8.33 4.96
N PHE A 166 12.10 9.14 5.91
CA PHE A 166 12.90 9.75 6.96
C PHE A 166 12.15 9.86 8.30
N GLY A 167 12.91 9.90 9.40
CA GLY A 167 12.39 10.21 10.72
C GLY A 167 13.00 11.48 11.30
N ALA A 168 12.22 12.20 12.11
CA ALA A 168 12.65 13.39 12.84
C ALA A 168 12.16 13.35 14.28
N ALA A 169 13.04 13.63 15.25
CA ALA A 169 12.71 13.62 16.68
C ALA A 169 13.44 14.74 17.44
N ILE A 170 12.84 15.27 18.50
CA ILE A 170 13.49 16.23 19.41
C ILE A 170 13.83 15.54 20.73
N THR A 171 15.06 15.73 21.21
CA THR A 171 15.56 15.19 22.49
C THR A 171 15.04 15.94 23.73
N GLU A 172 15.15 15.34 24.93
CA GLU A 172 14.87 16.05 26.20
C GLU A 172 15.58 17.41 26.34
N ASN A 173 16.76 17.60 25.72
CA ASN A 173 17.53 18.84 25.69
C ASN A 173 17.04 19.87 24.65
N GLY A 174 16.23 19.45 23.68
CA GLY A 174 15.74 20.32 22.60
C GLY A 174 16.66 20.41 21.38
N ASP A 175 17.53 19.41 21.17
CA ASP A 175 18.27 19.18 19.92
C ASP A 175 17.46 18.26 18.98
N LEU A 176 17.52 18.51 17.67
CA LEU A 176 16.91 17.71 16.62
C LEU A 176 17.77 16.47 16.27
N ILE A 177 17.11 15.33 16.07
CA ILE A 177 17.63 14.09 15.50
C ILE A 177 16.95 13.84 14.15
N GLN A 178 17.70 13.38 13.15
CA GLN A 178 17.21 12.98 11.83
C GLN A 178 17.78 11.61 11.43
N TRP A 179 17.03 10.82 10.65
CA TRP A 179 17.45 9.51 10.14
C TRP A 179 16.69 9.05 8.89
N GLY A 180 17.08 7.90 8.34
CA GLY A 180 16.48 7.28 7.16
C GLY A 180 17.06 7.77 5.82
N LYS A 181 16.69 7.06 4.73
CA LYS A 181 17.16 7.30 3.36
C LYS A 181 16.67 8.62 2.73
N GLY A 182 15.72 9.31 3.35
CA GLY A 182 15.38 10.70 3.02
C GLY A 182 16.42 11.69 3.57
N TYR A 183 16.88 11.48 4.80
CA TYR A 183 17.96 12.29 5.38
C TYR A 183 19.31 12.02 4.71
N SER A 184 19.70 10.75 4.54
CA SER A 184 20.96 10.40 3.87
C SER A 184 20.91 9.02 3.23
N LYS A 185 21.43 8.90 1.99
CA LYS A 185 21.48 7.63 1.26
C LYS A 185 22.50 6.63 1.83
N THR A 186 23.53 7.12 2.52
CA THR A 186 24.65 6.32 3.07
C THR A 186 24.65 6.25 4.60
N ASP A 187 24.14 7.29 5.27
CA ASP A 187 24.22 7.51 6.72
C ASP A 187 22.80 7.68 7.30
N TYR A 188 22.03 6.61 7.19
CA TYR A 188 20.60 6.58 7.56
C TYR A 188 20.35 6.36 9.06
N LYS A 189 21.39 6.38 9.91
CA LYS A 189 21.25 6.20 11.37
C LYS A 189 20.90 7.51 12.09
N PRO A 190 20.16 7.45 13.23
CA PRO A 190 19.81 8.62 14.02
C PRO A 190 20.99 9.52 14.40
N THR A 191 20.96 10.74 13.87
CA THR A 191 22.04 11.72 13.96
C THR A 191 21.54 13.05 14.51
N LYS A 192 22.20 13.58 15.55
CA LYS A 192 21.89 14.90 16.14
C LYS A 192 22.37 16.02 15.22
N THR A 193 21.42 16.79 14.68
CA THR A 193 21.63 17.82 13.64
C THR A 193 21.51 19.24 14.20
N LEU A 194 20.31 19.83 14.21
CA LEU A 194 20.08 21.19 14.71
C LEU A 194 20.13 21.22 16.25
N LYS A 195 21.21 21.80 16.80
CA LYS A 195 21.49 21.84 18.24
C LYS A 195 21.28 23.23 18.83
N GLY A 196 21.07 23.30 20.14
CA GLY A 196 21.11 24.56 20.91
C GLY A 196 19.95 25.53 20.66
N LYS A 197 18.93 25.17 19.86
CA LYS A 197 17.74 26.00 19.62
C LYS A 197 16.61 25.76 20.65
N ASN A 198 16.80 24.81 21.57
CA ASN A 198 15.83 24.40 22.59
C ASN A 198 14.43 24.14 22.01
N LEU A 199 14.38 23.27 21.01
CA LEU A 199 13.19 22.88 20.25
C LEU A 199 12.16 22.18 21.15
N VAL A 200 10.87 22.34 20.88
CA VAL A 200 9.76 21.81 21.69
C VAL A 200 8.73 21.01 20.91
N SER A 201 8.57 21.27 19.61
CA SER A 201 7.74 20.47 18.71
C SER A 201 8.24 20.58 17.26
N LEU A 202 7.85 19.63 16.41
CA LEU A 202 8.16 19.61 14.99
C LEU A 202 6.99 19.12 14.14
N CYS A 203 6.95 19.55 12.89
CA CYS A 203 6.09 19.00 11.85
C CYS A 203 6.91 18.83 10.56
N ILE A 204 6.39 18.03 9.61
CA ILE A 204 7.08 17.64 8.39
C ILE A 204 6.23 17.97 7.16
N SER A 205 6.88 18.43 6.09
CA SER A 205 6.28 18.63 4.77
C SER A 205 6.71 17.49 3.82
N ALA A 206 6.56 17.66 2.51
CA ALA A 206 7.10 16.72 1.53
C ALA A 206 8.64 16.57 1.65
N ASP A 207 9.33 17.67 1.90
CA ASP A 207 10.76 17.89 1.66
C ASP A 207 11.50 18.56 2.83
N ARG A 208 10.79 19.06 3.86
CA ARG A 208 11.35 19.87 4.96
C ARG A 208 10.83 19.47 6.33
N ILE A 209 11.64 19.78 7.34
CA ILE A 209 11.30 19.69 8.77
C ILE A 209 11.11 21.11 9.31
N ILE A 210 9.97 21.37 9.93
CA ILE A 210 9.64 22.63 10.55
C ILE A 210 9.64 22.43 12.06
N ALA A 211 10.54 23.11 12.78
CA ALA A 211 10.73 22.95 14.22
C ALA A 211 10.45 24.26 14.99
N LEU A 212 9.63 24.16 16.05
CA LEU A 212 9.31 25.25 16.97
C LEU A 212 10.25 25.22 18.18
N SER A 213 10.76 26.38 18.58
CA SER A 213 11.53 26.56 19.82
C SER A 213 10.67 27.01 21.00
N SER A 214 11.12 26.76 22.23
CA SER A 214 10.46 27.24 23.45
C SER A 214 10.23 28.77 23.50
N GLY A 215 11.09 29.54 22.81
CA GLY A 215 10.97 30.99 22.64
C GLY A 215 9.88 31.42 21.65
N GLY A 216 9.42 30.53 20.78
CA GLY A 216 8.44 30.82 19.72
C GLY A 216 9.06 31.14 18.35
N ASN A 217 10.37 31.00 18.18
CA ASN A 217 11.01 31.03 16.86
C ASN A 217 10.72 29.72 16.13
N VAL A 218 10.47 29.80 14.81
CA VAL A 218 10.23 28.65 13.93
C VAL A 218 11.37 28.53 12.93
N TYR A 219 11.90 27.31 12.76
CA TYR A 219 13.00 27.01 11.85
C TYR A 219 12.55 25.96 10.82
N SER A 220 12.76 26.22 9.53
CA SER A 220 12.42 25.29 8.45
C SER A 220 13.69 24.83 7.71
N LEU A 221 13.96 23.52 7.77
CA LEU A 221 15.18 22.86 7.30
C LEU A 221 14.87 21.91 6.14
N PRO A 222 15.71 21.79 5.10
CA PRO A 222 15.65 20.68 4.14
C PRO A 222 15.77 19.33 4.88
N VAL A 223 15.05 18.30 4.43
CA VAL A 223 15.21 16.93 4.96
C VAL A 223 16.58 16.35 4.60
N SER A 224 17.08 16.61 3.39
CA SER A 224 18.36 16.01 2.95
C SER A 224 19.56 16.60 3.69
N LYS A 225 20.45 15.71 4.14
CA LYS A 225 21.78 16.03 4.69
C LYS A 225 22.62 16.83 3.69
N SER A 226 22.55 16.52 2.39
CA SER A 226 23.27 17.28 1.35
C SER A 226 22.89 18.74 1.34
N ASP A 227 21.63 19.05 1.59
CA ASP A 227 21.08 20.39 1.39
C ASP A 227 21.18 21.19 2.70
N GLN A 228 21.14 20.52 3.85
CA GLN A 228 21.60 21.05 5.12
C GLN A 228 23.11 21.38 5.10
N GLU A 229 23.94 20.58 4.41
CA GLU A 229 25.39 20.80 4.36
C GLU A 229 25.82 21.83 3.31
N ASN A 230 25.20 21.86 2.14
CA ASN A 230 25.59 22.75 1.02
C ASN A 230 24.68 23.98 0.83
N GLY A 231 23.46 23.98 1.40
CA GLY A 231 22.53 25.09 1.28
C GLY A 231 22.94 26.35 2.03
N TRP A 232 22.26 27.47 1.74
CA TRP A 232 22.51 28.76 2.39
C TRP A 232 22.40 28.67 3.92
N LYS A 233 23.42 29.15 4.64
CA LYS A 233 23.49 29.07 6.11
C LYS A 233 23.32 30.45 6.73
N PRO A 234 22.33 30.66 7.61
CA PRO A 234 22.11 31.96 8.25
C PRO A 234 23.27 32.34 9.17
N PHE A 235 23.40 33.64 9.45
CA PHE A 235 24.28 34.13 10.51
C PHE A 235 23.59 34.00 11.87
N GLU A 236 24.32 33.48 12.84
CA GLU A 236 23.93 33.39 14.24
C GLU A 236 24.68 34.45 15.06
N SER A 237 23.97 35.13 15.97
CA SER A 237 24.56 36.03 16.94
C SER A 237 25.40 35.26 17.96
N SER A 238 26.68 35.62 18.11
CA SER A 238 27.49 35.13 19.22
C SER A 238 27.00 35.71 20.56
N TRP A 239 27.42 35.09 21.66
CA TRP A 239 27.29 35.66 23.01
C TRP A 239 28.19 36.89 23.20
N ILE A 240 29.27 36.97 22.43
CA ILE A 240 30.07 38.19 22.26
C ILE A 240 29.29 39.11 21.30
N PRO A 241 28.99 40.37 21.67
CA PRO A 241 28.45 41.35 20.74
C PRO A 241 29.33 41.51 19.49
N PHE A 242 28.78 42.11 18.43
CA PHE A 242 29.42 42.30 17.12
C PHE A 242 29.79 41.01 16.35
N TRP A 243 30.13 39.90 17.02
CA TRP A 243 30.52 38.64 16.39
C TRP A 243 29.32 37.86 15.84
N ARG A 244 29.43 37.42 14.59
CA ARG A 244 28.42 36.59 13.89
C ARG A 244 29.07 35.37 13.27
N ASN A 245 28.71 34.19 13.74
CA ASN A 245 29.15 32.93 13.14
C ASN A 245 28.12 32.50 12.08
N ARG A 246 28.53 31.76 11.04
CA ARG A 246 27.54 31.05 10.20
C ARG A 246 27.03 29.83 10.95
N ALA A 247 25.75 29.51 10.78
CA ALA A 247 25.17 28.25 11.24
C ALA A 247 25.93 27.05 10.63
N GLN A 248 26.00 25.94 11.36
CA GLN A 248 26.64 24.71 10.86
C GLN A 248 25.82 24.06 9.72
N LEU A 249 24.50 24.22 9.74
CA LEU A 249 23.54 23.65 8.78
C LEU A 249 22.71 24.74 8.12
N SER A 250 22.22 24.48 6.91
CA SER A 250 21.22 25.31 6.23
C SER A 250 19.87 25.19 6.94
N TYR A 251 19.29 26.35 7.29
CA TYR A 251 17.92 26.47 7.76
C TYR A 251 17.40 27.87 7.46
N ARG A 252 16.08 28.02 7.32
CA ARG A 252 15.42 29.32 7.20
C ARG A 252 14.60 29.61 8.47
N PRO A 253 14.88 30.70 9.21
CA PRO A 253 14.01 31.16 10.29
C PRO A 253 12.76 31.83 9.70
N LEU A 254 11.57 31.36 10.09
CA LEU A 254 10.29 31.91 9.66
C LEU A 254 9.82 32.98 10.65
N HIS A 255 9.48 34.17 10.13
CA HIS A 255 9.22 35.37 10.91
C HIS A 255 7.79 35.92 10.66
N PRO A 256 6.76 35.40 11.35
CA PRO A 256 5.43 36.02 11.34
C PRO A 256 5.45 37.43 11.93
N GLN A 257 4.52 38.28 11.49
CA GLN A 257 4.40 39.67 11.95
C GLN A 257 3.72 39.76 13.34
N LEU A 258 4.48 39.40 14.37
CA LEU A 258 4.03 39.30 15.76
C LEU A 258 3.96 40.67 16.47
N GLY A 259 3.00 40.81 17.37
CA GLY A 259 2.89 41.94 18.29
C GLY A 259 3.85 41.85 19.48
N LEU A 260 3.93 42.93 20.26
CA LEU A 260 4.85 43.03 21.40
C LEU A 260 4.56 41.95 22.47
N GLY A 261 5.50 41.02 22.65
CA GLY A 261 5.38 39.90 23.59
C GLY A 261 4.51 38.73 23.10
N GLU A 262 4.03 38.78 21.86
CA GLU A 262 3.40 37.65 21.19
C GLU A 262 4.47 36.66 20.71
N LYS A 263 4.17 35.36 20.74
CA LYS A 263 5.06 34.30 20.23
C LYS A 263 4.26 33.16 19.60
N VAL A 264 4.89 32.38 18.70
CA VAL A 264 4.30 31.12 18.21
C VAL A 264 4.24 30.10 19.34
N THR A 265 3.19 29.28 19.37
CA THR A 265 2.87 28.31 20.42
C THR A 265 2.58 26.91 19.91
N ALA A 266 2.06 26.80 18.69
CA ALA A 266 1.84 25.55 17.98
C ALA A 266 2.12 25.74 16.49
N ILE A 267 2.47 24.63 15.82
CA ILE A 267 2.71 24.53 14.39
C ILE A 267 2.00 23.29 13.85
N SER A 268 1.53 23.32 12.60
CA SER A 268 0.96 22.17 11.89
C SER A 268 1.18 22.34 10.39
N SER A 269 1.61 21.31 9.67
CA SER A 269 1.95 21.39 8.24
C SER A 269 1.28 20.29 7.43
N GLY A 270 0.88 20.65 6.20
CA GLY A 270 0.64 19.71 5.12
C GLY A 270 1.91 19.46 4.31
N LEU A 271 1.75 19.02 3.06
CA LEU A 271 2.88 18.73 2.18
C LEU A 271 3.55 19.98 1.62
N GLU A 272 2.77 21.05 1.41
CA GLU A 272 3.20 22.31 0.78
C GLU A 272 3.16 23.50 1.73
N HIS A 273 2.34 23.44 2.79
CA HIS A 273 1.96 24.58 3.62
C HIS A 273 2.13 24.34 5.13
N LEU A 274 2.17 25.44 5.88
CA LEU A 274 2.39 25.49 7.32
C LEU A 274 1.45 26.51 7.97
N LEU A 275 0.76 26.10 9.04
CA LEU A 275 0.03 26.95 9.97
C LEU A 275 0.86 27.23 11.24
N LEU A 276 0.80 28.47 11.72
CA LEU A 276 1.42 28.94 12.97
C LEU A 276 0.35 29.55 13.88
N LEU A 277 0.20 29.06 15.11
CA LEU A 277 -0.74 29.61 16.10
C LEU A 277 0.01 30.37 17.21
N THR A 278 -0.42 31.60 17.50
CA THR A 278 0.25 32.50 18.45
C THR A 278 -0.39 32.53 19.84
N THR A 279 0.35 33.06 20.83
CA THR A 279 -0.18 33.34 22.19
C THR A 279 -1.38 34.29 22.24
N SER A 280 -1.65 35.05 21.17
CA SER A 280 -2.83 35.93 21.10
C SER A 280 -4.04 35.28 20.43
N GLY A 281 -3.89 34.05 19.92
CA GLY A 281 -4.92 33.30 19.19
C GLY A 281 -5.00 33.64 17.70
N ARG A 282 -3.97 34.28 17.13
CA ARG A 282 -3.88 34.55 15.68
C ARG A 282 -3.25 33.37 14.95
N VAL A 283 -3.68 33.17 13.71
CA VAL A 283 -3.13 32.17 12.78
C VAL A 283 -2.36 32.87 11.68
N PHE A 284 -1.16 32.37 11.39
CA PHE A 284 -0.40 32.69 10.18
C PHE A 284 -0.24 31.45 9.32
N SER A 285 -0.14 31.64 8.01
CA SER A 285 0.11 30.62 7.00
C SER A 285 1.40 30.92 6.24
N ALA A 286 2.18 29.89 5.89
CA ALA A 286 3.33 30.03 5.00
C ALA A 286 3.42 28.84 4.03
N ALA A 287 3.99 29.05 2.85
CA ALA A 287 4.50 27.96 2.03
C ALA A 287 5.76 27.38 2.67
N VAL A 288 5.97 26.07 2.55
CA VAL A 288 7.18 25.39 3.04
C VAL A 288 7.91 24.58 1.98
N SER A 289 7.19 23.88 1.10
CA SER A 289 7.82 23.07 0.05
C SER A 289 8.71 23.93 -0.86
N SER A 290 9.86 23.38 -1.22
CA SER A 290 10.78 23.94 -2.22
C SER A 290 10.46 23.51 -3.65
N GLU A 291 9.60 22.50 -3.83
CA GLU A 291 9.18 21.94 -5.11
C GLU A 291 7.89 22.60 -5.64
N HIS A 292 6.92 22.85 -4.75
CA HIS A 292 5.59 23.37 -5.13
C HIS A 292 5.13 24.51 -4.20
N PHE A 293 4.54 25.55 -4.77
CA PHE A 293 3.87 26.62 -4.02
C PHE A 293 2.39 26.28 -3.82
N PRO A 294 1.82 26.42 -2.60
CA PRO A 294 0.41 26.18 -2.29
C PRO A 294 -0.55 26.82 -3.30
N SER A 295 -1.34 25.98 -3.97
CA SER A 295 -2.24 26.36 -5.08
C SER A 295 -3.71 26.04 -4.84
N ARG A 296 -4.03 25.25 -3.81
CA ARG A 296 -5.39 24.75 -3.51
C ARG A 296 -6.03 25.52 -2.35
N GLY A 297 -5.80 26.83 -2.25
CA GLY A 297 -6.37 27.68 -1.20
C GLY A 297 -5.89 27.41 0.24
N GLN A 298 -4.99 26.46 0.48
CA GLN A 298 -4.70 25.91 1.82
C GLN A 298 -3.95 26.86 2.78
N LEU A 299 -3.56 28.04 2.29
CA LEU A 299 -3.04 29.14 3.09
C LEU A 299 -4.15 29.97 3.77
N GLY A 300 -5.41 29.93 3.31
CA GLY A 300 -6.49 30.74 3.90
C GLY A 300 -6.33 32.24 3.63
N VAL A 301 -5.62 32.58 2.55
CA VAL A 301 -5.36 33.95 2.09
C VAL A 301 -5.96 34.06 0.69
N PRO A 302 -7.09 34.77 0.51
CA PRO A 302 -7.83 34.73 -0.74
C PRO A 302 -7.01 35.22 -1.94
N GLY A 303 -7.07 34.48 -3.05
CA GLY A 303 -6.33 34.77 -4.28
C GLY A 303 -4.79 34.69 -4.18
N LEU A 304 -4.21 34.15 -3.10
CA LEU A 304 -2.75 34.01 -2.97
C LEU A 304 -2.22 32.81 -3.76
N THR A 305 -1.38 33.08 -4.75
CA THR A 305 -0.78 32.11 -5.68
C THR A 305 0.68 32.47 -5.94
N TRP A 306 1.40 31.66 -6.72
CA TRP A 306 2.79 31.95 -7.10
C TRP A 306 2.96 33.29 -7.84
N SER A 307 1.97 33.73 -8.63
CA SER A 307 2.00 34.98 -9.40
C SER A 307 1.49 36.20 -8.64
N SER A 308 0.55 36.02 -7.70
CA SER A 308 -0.02 37.11 -6.90
C SER A 308 0.68 37.37 -5.56
N ARG A 309 1.63 36.51 -5.14
CA ARG A 309 2.38 36.68 -3.89
C ARG A 309 3.24 37.96 -3.88
N PRO A 310 3.52 38.55 -2.70
CA PRO A 310 4.49 39.64 -2.57
C PRO A 310 5.88 39.27 -3.10
N LYS A 311 6.68 40.29 -3.47
CA LYS A 311 8.09 40.17 -3.90
C LYS A 311 9.07 39.73 -2.78
N GLU A 312 8.54 39.19 -1.70
CA GLU A 312 9.25 38.63 -0.55
C GLU A 312 9.68 37.16 -0.86
N PRO A 313 10.43 36.48 0.04
CA PRO A 313 10.65 35.04 -0.07
C PRO A 313 9.35 34.24 -0.18
N TYR A 314 9.37 33.09 -0.85
CA TYR A 314 8.16 32.27 -1.03
C TYR A 314 7.59 31.77 0.31
N ASP A 315 8.45 31.57 1.31
CA ASP A 315 8.12 31.12 2.66
C ASP A 315 7.80 32.27 3.63
N SER A 316 7.37 33.42 3.11
CA SER A 316 6.79 34.52 3.90
C SER A 316 5.54 34.08 4.68
N CYS A 317 5.40 34.62 5.89
CA CYS A 317 4.33 34.28 6.82
C CYS A 317 3.17 35.29 6.73
N HIS A 318 2.05 34.88 6.14
CA HIS A 318 0.86 35.70 5.95
C HIS A 318 -0.11 35.53 7.13
N GLU A 319 -0.69 36.62 7.64
CA GLU A 319 -1.78 36.55 8.65
C GLU A 319 -3.08 36.11 7.97
N VAL A 320 -3.76 35.09 8.51
CA VAL A 320 -5.04 34.57 7.97
C VAL A 320 -6.16 35.56 8.35
N ARG A 321 -6.41 36.52 7.45
CA ARG A 321 -7.11 37.78 7.77
C ARG A 321 -8.57 37.61 8.22
N GLU A 322 -9.29 36.62 7.71
CA GLU A 322 -10.70 36.42 8.09
C GLU A 322 -10.87 35.80 9.48
N LEU A 323 -9.82 35.20 10.04
CA LEU A 323 -9.80 34.76 11.45
C LEU A 323 -9.42 35.90 12.41
N ARG A 324 -9.16 37.12 11.91
CA ARG A 324 -8.60 38.22 12.72
C ARG A 324 -9.61 38.77 13.73
N GLY A 325 -9.30 38.57 15.01
CA GLY A 325 -10.17 38.95 16.13
C GLY A 325 -10.97 37.76 16.69
N ILE A 326 -10.95 36.62 15.99
CA ILE A 326 -11.38 35.33 16.52
C ILE A 326 -10.16 34.72 17.24
N HIS A 327 -10.35 34.25 18.47
CA HIS A 327 -9.25 33.66 19.23
C HIS A 327 -9.20 32.16 19.01
N ILE A 328 -8.35 31.74 18.06
CA ILE A 328 -8.08 30.34 17.75
C ILE A 328 -7.32 29.68 18.91
N THR A 329 -7.64 28.42 19.20
CA THR A 329 -7.09 27.60 20.29
C THR A 329 -6.33 26.38 19.77
N ASN A 330 -6.70 25.86 18.61
CA ASN A 330 -6.08 24.70 17.98
C ASN A 330 -6.07 24.86 16.45
N ILE A 331 -5.08 24.23 15.79
CA ILE A 331 -4.88 24.22 14.34
C ILE A 331 -4.49 22.81 13.89
N ALA A 332 -4.99 22.38 12.73
CA ALA A 332 -4.60 21.12 12.10
C ALA A 332 -4.50 21.30 10.58
N ALA A 333 -3.67 20.49 9.93
CA ALA A 333 -3.50 20.47 8.49
C ALA A 333 -3.46 19.01 7.99
N GLY A 334 -4.14 18.75 6.88
CA GLY A 334 -3.87 17.57 6.04
C GLY A 334 -2.94 17.94 4.88
N ASP A 335 -2.83 17.08 3.87
CA ASP A 335 -1.83 17.25 2.80
C ASP A 335 -1.95 18.61 2.08
N TYR A 336 -3.20 19.00 1.76
CA TYR A 336 -3.55 20.21 1.03
C TYR A 336 -4.75 20.98 1.63
N HIS A 337 -5.01 20.82 2.93
CA HIS A 337 -6.10 21.54 3.59
C HIS A 337 -5.79 21.89 5.06
N SER A 338 -6.56 22.80 5.63
CA SER A 338 -6.31 23.48 6.90
C SER A 338 -7.60 23.64 7.72
N LEU A 339 -7.48 23.43 9.02
CA LEU A 339 -8.54 23.55 10.02
C LEU A 339 -8.08 24.46 11.18
N ALA A 340 -8.98 25.29 11.69
CA ALA A 340 -8.76 26.11 12.89
C ALA A 340 -9.98 26.05 13.83
N LEU A 341 -9.76 25.87 15.13
CA LEU A 341 -10.81 25.79 16.16
C LEU A 341 -10.71 26.99 17.10
N ASP A 342 -11.83 27.66 17.40
CA ASP A 342 -11.85 28.80 18.31
C ASP A 342 -12.29 28.48 19.76
N LYS A 343 -12.20 29.49 20.64
CA LYS A 343 -12.63 29.39 22.06
C LYS A 343 -14.13 29.10 22.27
N THR A 344 -14.95 29.13 21.24
CA THR A 344 -16.40 28.93 21.29
C THR A 344 -16.85 27.62 20.63
N GLY A 345 -15.90 26.75 20.25
CA GLY A 345 -16.22 25.47 19.62
C GLY A 345 -16.49 25.56 18.12
N ARG A 346 -16.26 26.71 17.49
CA ARG A 346 -16.48 26.90 16.05
C ARG A 346 -15.24 26.46 15.27
N VAL A 347 -15.46 25.64 14.24
CA VAL A 347 -14.43 25.17 13.32
C VAL A 347 -14.46 25.98 12.04
N PHE A 348 -13.29 26.44 11.62
CA PHE A 348 -13.04 27.13 10.36
C PHE A 348 -12.20 26.22 9.46
N VAL A 349 -12.58 26.11 8.18
CA VAL A 349 -12.02 25.16 7.22
C VAL A 349 -11.65 25.88 5.92
N PHE A 350 -10.51 25.53 5.33
CA PHE A 350 -10.03 26.07 4.06
C PHE A 350 -8.99 25.14 3.42
N GLY A 351 -8.82 25.25 2.10
CA GLY A 351 -7.95 24.40 1.29
C GLY A 351 -8.72 23.53 0.29
N ASP A 352 -8.07 22.46 -0.16
CA ASP A 352 -8.62 21.44 -1.04
C ASP A 352 -9.88 20.81 -0.44
N ASN A 353 -10.95 20.66 -1.25
CA ASN A 353 -12.17 19.95 -0.91
C ASN A 353 -12.55 18.86 -1.95
N SER A 354 -11.64 18.49 -2.85
CA SER A 354 -11.89 17.50 -3.93
C SER A 354 -12.32 16.11 -3.47
N SER A 355 -12.13 15.78 -2.18
CA SER A 355 -12.59 14.54 -1.54
C SER A 355 -13.57 14.80 -0.37
N GLY A 356 -14.14 16.00 -0.26
CA GLY A 356 -15.07 16.39 0.83
C GLY A 356 -14.39 16.66 2.18
N GLN A 357 -13.05 16.75 2.21
CA GLN A 357 -12.25 16.81 3.43
C GLN A 357 -12.42 18.09 4.26
N LEU A 358 -13.06 19.15 3.75
CA LEU A 358 -13.42 20.32 4.56
C LEU A 358 -14.70 20.10 5.39
N GLY A 359 -15.46 19.03 5.15
CA GLY A 359 -16.78 18.83 5.76
C GLY A 359 -17.92 19.54 5.02
N LEU A 360 -17.64 20.02 3.81
CA LEU A 360 -18.52 20.81 2.95
C LEU A 360 -18.69 20.10 1.61
N ASP A 361 -19.78 20.37 0.90
CA ASP A 361 -20.08 19.71 -0.37
C ASP A 361 -19.08 20.06 -1.49
N THR A 362 -18.86 19.08 -2.35
CA THR A 362 -17.80 19.11 -3.37
C THR A 362 -18.31 19.72 -4.66
N ASN A 363 -17.66 20.78 -5.15
CA ASN A 363 -17.97 21.40 -6.44
C ASN A 363 -16.80 21.15 -7.42
N VAL A 364 -17.07 20.52 -8.56
CA VAL A 364 -16.04 20.21 -9.57
C VAL A 364 -15.41 21.50 -10.13
N ASN A 365 -16.22 22.56 -10.30
CA ASN A 365 -15.76 23.86 -10.80
C ASN A 365 -14.99 24.67 -9.75
N ILE A 366 -15.12 24.33 -8.46
CA ILE A 366 -14.48 25.02 -7.33
C ILE A 366 -13.96 23.96 -6.35
N PRO A 367 -12.88 23.23 -6.69
CA PRO A 367 -12.42 22.05 -5.93
C PRO A 367 -11.67 22.42 -4.64
N PHE A 368 -11.56 23.70 -4.30
CA PHE A 368 -10.93 24.21 -3.08
C PHE A 368 -11.59 25.52 -2.60
N ILE A 369 -11.41 25.85 -1.32
CA ILE A 369 -11.89 27.11 -0.73
C ILE A 369 -10.69 27.85 -0.13
N ASP A 370 -10.33 29.01 -0.69
CA ASP A 370 -9.17 29.82 -0.26
C ASP A 370 -9.42 30.73 0.95
N THR A 371 -10.68 30.79 1.39
CA THR A 371 -11.19 31.70 2.42
C THR A 371 -11.71 30.90 3.61
N PRO A 372 -11.27 31.14 4.86
CA PRO A 372 -11.70 30.37 6.03
C PRO A 372 -13.22 30.34 6.24
N HIS A 373 -13.87 29.22 5.89
CA HIS A 373 -15.32 29.02 5.97
C HIS A 373 -15.71 28.37 7.30
N ILE A 374 -16.88 28.69 7.86
CA ILE A 374 -17.38 28.02 9.07
C ILE A 374 -17.99 26.66 8.70
N LEU A 375 -17.61 25.60 9.43
CA LEU A 375 -18.23 24.29 9.31
C LEU A 375 -19.41 24.18 10.30
N PRO A 376 -20.67 24.00 9.85
CA PRO A 376 -21.85 24.05 10.72
C PRO A 376 -22.09 22.75 11.51
N LEU A 377 -21.10 22.26 12.26
CA LEU A 377 -21.18 21.00 13.03
C LEU A 377 -22.40 20.88 13.97
N ALA A 378 -23.00 22.00 14.38
CA ALA A 378 -24.23 22.01 15.17
C ALA A 378 -25.46 21.44 14.43
N SER A 379 -25.51 21.51 13.08
CA SER A 379 -26.62 20.94 12.30
C SER A 379 -26.62 19.41 12.24
N LEU A 380 -25.57 18.75 12.75
CA LEU A 380 -25.47 17.31 12.90
C LEU A 380 -26.24 16.76 14.13
N TYR A 381 -26.89 17.66 14.88
CA TYR A 381 -27.66 17.38 16.09
C TYR A 381 -29.07 18.00 15.98
N PRO A 382 -30.07 17.50 16.72
CA PRO A 382 -31.39 18.13 16.78
C PRO A 382 -31.26 19.56 17.30
N ALA A 383 -31.68 20.54 16.49
CA ALA A 383 -31.41 21.96 16.72
C ALA A 383 -31.85 22.48 18.10
N ASP A 384 -33.00 22.01 18.57
CA ASP A 384 -33.60 22.38 19.87
C ASP A 384 -33.20 21.44 21.02
N GLY A 385 -32.54 20.32 20.73
CA GLY A 385 -32.30 19.24 21.71
C GLY A 385 -30.89 19.21 22.32
N CYS A 386 -29.90 19.85 21.71
CA CYS A 386 -28.49 19.70 22.11
C CYS A 386 -27.73 21.03 22.20
N GLU A 387 -27.04 21.24 23.32
CA GLU A 387 -25.94 22.22 23.43
C GLU A 387 -24.67 21.57 22.88
N VAL A 388 -24.12 22.10 21.78
CA VAL A 388 -23.05 21.48 20.98
C VAL A 388 -21.77 22.32 21.03
N ASN A 389 -20.62 21.70 21.33
CA ASN A 389 -19.32 22.37 21.44
C ASN A 389 -18.17 21.47 20.94
N THR A 390 -17.43 21.89 19.90
CA THR A 390 -16.27 21.15 19.38
C THR A 390 -15.06 21.31 20.30
N SER A 391 -14.54 20.20 20.84
CA SER A 391 -13.40 20.21 21.77
C SER A 391 -12.04 20.01 21.11
N SER A 392 -11.97 19.33 19.97
CA SER A 392 -10.72 19.15 19.23
C SER A 392 -10.94 18.91 17.74
N ILE A 393 -9.88 19.16 16.97
CA ILE A 393 -9.78 18.96 15.53
C ILE A 393 -8.49 18.18 15.23
N ALA A 394 -8.51 17.33 14.21
CA ALA A 394 -7.35 16.66 13.66
C ALA A 394 -7.51 16.50 12.14
N ALA A 395 -6.40 16.47 11.40
CA ALA A 395 -6.38 16.27 9.96
C ALA A 395 -5.11 15.53 9.55
N GLY A 396 -5.14 14.86 8.41
CA GLY A 396 -4.01 14.12 7.84
C GLY A 396 -4.40 13.43 6.55
N GLY A 397 -3.48 13.40 5.57
CA GLY A 397 -3.84 12.99 4.21
C GLY A 397 -4.95 13.87 3.64
N ALA A 398 -5.99 13.22 3.09
CA ALA A 398 -7.23 13.85 2.64
C ALA A 398 -8.42 13.54 3.58
N ASN A 399 -8.23 13.63 4.90
CA ASN A 399 -9.28 13.40 5.90
C ASN A 399 -9.21 14.42 7.05
N SER A 400 -10.39 14.81 7.56
CA SER A 400 -10.58 15.65 8.74
C SER A 400 -11.41 14.93 9.81
N PHE A 401 -11.13 15.23 11.07
CA PHE A 401 -11.81 14.69 12.24
C PHE A 401 -12.16 15.80 13.24
N PHE A 402 -13.35 15.72 13.82
CA PHE A 402 -13.87 16.68 14.79
C PHE A 402 -14.39 15.93 16.01
N THR A 403 -13.86 16.23 17.20
CA THR A 403 -14.41 15.71 18.46
C THR A 403 -15.40 16.74 19.01
N VAL A 404 -16.65 16.33 19.16
CA VAL A 404 -17.77 17.21 19.52
C VAL A 404 -18.39 16.72 20.83
N ASN A 405 -18.50 17.62 21.80
CA ASN A 405 -19.26 17.38 23.01
C ASN A 405 -20.68 17.91 22.80
N ALA A 406 -21.67 17.04 22.95
CA ALA A 406 -23.08 17.38 22.88
C ALA A 406 -23.76 17.06 24.21
N LYS A 407 -24.51 18.03 24.74
CA LYS A 407 -25.25 17.92 26.00
C LYS A 407 -26.74 18.03 25.72
N ARG A 408 -27.51 17.04 26.15
CA ARG A 408 -28.97 17.06 26.04
C ARG A 408 -29.53 18.22 26.84
N VAL A 409 -30.21 19.14 26.17
CA VAL A 409 -31.01 20.22 26.76
C VAL A 409 -32.50 19.95 26.50
N LEU A 410 -33.37 20.73 27.13
CA LEU A 410 -34.81 20.63 26.97
C LEU A 410 -35.26 21.44 25.74
N GLY A 411 -35.94 20.80 24.79
CA GLY A 411 -36.53 21.48 23.65
C GLY A 411 -37.77 22.31 24.03
N PRO A 412 -38.15 23.32 23.22
CA PRO A 412 -39.24 24.27 23.55
C PRO A 412 -40.61 23.67 23.88
N MET A 413 -40.88 22.42 23.48
CA MET A 413 -42.15 21.72 23.72
C MET A 413 -41.98 20.43 24.54
N GLU A 414 -40.79 20.17 25.10
CA GLU A 414 -40.52 18.94 25.86
C GLU A 414 -40.84 19.12 27.35
N ILE A 415 -41.48 18.11 27.95
CA ILE A 415 -41.74 18.07 29.39
C ILE A 415 -40.52 17.42 30.08
N PRO A 416 -39.86 18.04 31.07
CA PRO A 416 -38.62 17.51 31.66
C PRO A 416 -38.72 16.06 32.16
N ALA A 417 -39.87 15.65 32.69
CA ALA A 417 -40.11 14.31 33.20
C ALA A 417 -40.17 13.22 32.10
N THR A 418 -40.36 13.58 30.83
CA THR A 418 -40.38 12.61 29.71
C THR A 418 -39.00 12.40 29.09
N VAL A 419 -38.08 13.35 29.25
CA VAL A 419 -36.74 13.32 28.63
C VAL A 419 -35.75 12.58 29.54
N ARG A 420 -35.73 11.25 29.43
CA ARG A 420 -34.90 10.35 30.28
C ARG A 420 -33.39 10.62 30.25
N ASP A 421 -32.90 11.33 29.23
CA ASP A 421 -31.48 11.66 29.04
C ASP A 421 -31.15 13.15 29.28
N LEU A 422 -32.07 13.93 29.85
CA LEU A 422 -31.87 15.38 30.07
C LEU A 422 -30.59 15.66 30.88
N GLY A 423 -29.74 16.55 30.35
CA GLY A 423 -28.43 16.88 30.94
C GLY A 423 -27.32 15.86 30.67
N ARG A 424 -27.59 14.74 30.00
CA ARG A 424 -26.57 13.77 29.58
C ARG A 424 -25.59 14.43 28.60
N LEU A 425 -24.30 14.27 28.88
CA LEU A 425 -23.20 14.69 28.03
C LEU A 425 -22.67 13.47 27.26
N THR A 426 -22.59 13.58 25.93
CA THR A 426 -21.91 12.63 25.04
C THR A 426 -20.71 13.30 24.38
N THR A 427 -19.59 12.59 24.29
CA THR A 427 -18.53 12.93 23.34
C THR A 427 -18.71 12.08 22.09
N ASP A 428 -18.70 12.73 20.93
CA ASP A 428 -18.80 12.11 19.62
C ASP A 428 -17.56 12.45 18.77
N VAL A 429 -17.19 11.56 17.85
CA VAL A 429 -16.17 11.82 16.84
C VAL A 429 -16.81 11.77 15.46
N TRP A 430 -16.60 12.83 14.67
CA TRP A 430 -17.10 12.96 13.30
C TRP A 430 -15.93 13.02 12.32
N SER A 431 -16.10 12.47 11.12
CA SER A 431 -15.06 12.43 10.07
C SER A 431 -15.62 12.73 8.68
N CYS A 432 -14.84 13.44 7.86
CA CYS A 432 -15.10 13.68 6.43
C CYS A 432 -13.81 13.54 5.61
N GLY A 433 -13.94 13.36 4.29
CA GLY A 433 -12.81 13.12 3.39
C GLY A 433 -12.81 11.76 2.68
N LYS A 434 -11.62 11.24 2.41
CA LYS A 434 -11.35 10.10 1.51
C LYS A 434 -11.39 8.73 2.22
N GLY A 435 -12.57 8.11 2.23
CA GLY A 435 -12.83 6.81 2.88
C GLY A 435 -12.21 5.55 2.25
N LEU A 436 -11.57 5.61 1.07
CA LEU A 436 -11.17 4.41 0.30
C LEU A 436 -10.26 3.42 1.04
N PHE A 437 -9.43 3.89 1.96
CA PHE A 437 -8.55 3.02 2.77
C PHE A 437 -9.19 2.61 4.12
N GLY A 438 -10.43 3.03 4.39
CA GLY A 438 -11.12 2.86 5.67
C GLY A 438 -10.82 3.97 6.69
N VAL A 439 -10.09 5.02 6.29
CA VAL A 439 -9.53 6.05 7.20
C VAL A 439 -10.60 6.81 7.99
N LEU A 440 -11.83 6.89 7.50
CA LEU A 440 -12.93 7.55 8.21
C LEU A 440 -13.40 6.78 9.46
N GLY A 441 -13.08 5.48 9.61
CA GLY A 441 -13.43 4.70 10.81
C GLY A 441 -14.93 4.42 10.98
N THR A 442 -15.77 4.80 10.03
CA THR A 442 -17.24 4.70 10.09
C THR A 442 -17.79 3.28 9.86
N GLY A 443 -16.93 2.30 9.65
CA GLY A 443 -17.28 0.94 9.20
C GLY A 443 -17.65 0.84 7.72
N LYS A 444 -17.62 1.94 6.96
CA LYS A 444 -17.99 2.02 5.54
C LYS A 444 -16.79 2.37 4.64
N TRP A 445 -16.82 1.86 3.41
CA TRP A 445 -15.79 2.10 2.39
C TRP A 445 -16.27 3.14 1.35
N THR A 446 -16.43 4.41 1.76
CA THR A 446 -16.84 5.49 0.86
C THR A 446 -15.66 6.01 0.02
N HIS A 447 -15.92 6.52 -1.18
CA HIS A 447 -14.88 7.17 -2.00
C HIS A 447 -14.53 8.57 -1.44
N VAL A 448 -15.59 9.35 -1.27
CA VAL A 448 -15.66 10.76 -0.90
C VAL A 448 -16.75 10.87 0.15
N GLN A 449 -16.57 11.74 1.14
CA GLN A 449 -17.54 11.97 2.21
C GLN A 449 -17.51 13.46 2.56
N SER A 450 -18.37 14.27 1.94
CA SER A 450 -18.52 15.70 2.26
C SER A 450 -19.10 15.90 3.65
N THR A 451 -20.32 15.43 3.87
CA THR A 451 -21.00 15.56 5.17
C THR A 451 -20.25 14.80 6.27
N PRO A 452 -19.83 15.45 7.38
CA PRO A 452 -19.16 14.77 8.48
C PRO A 452 -20.03 13.62 9.03
N THR A 453 -19.44 12.44 9.17
CA THR A 453 -20.12 11.20 9.57
C THR A 453 -19.58 10.68 10.90
N LYS A 454 -20.47 10.25 11.81
CA LYS A 454 -20.12 9.82 13.18
C LYS A 454 -19.41 8.47 13.22
N ILE A 455 -18.24 8.42 13.85
CA ILE A 455 -17.47 7.20 14.14
C ILE A 455 -18.09 6.51 15.36
N LYS A 456 -19.06 5.62 15.13
CA LYS A 456 -19.82 4.94 16.21
C LYS A 456 -18.92 4.28 17.27
N ALA A 457 -17.80 3.67 16.87
CA ALA A 457 -16.88 2.99 17.79
C ALA A 457 -16.10 3.93 18.74
N LEU A 458 -16.11 5.25 18.49
CA LEU A 458 -15.45 6.27 19.32
C LEU A 458 -16.44 7.30 19.88
N SER A 459 -17.75 7.07 19.73
CA SER A 459 -18.80 8.07 19.99
C SER A 459 -19.84 7.55 20.97
N GLY A 460 -20.27 8.39 21.92
CA GLY A 460 -21.24 8.01 22.94
C GLY A 460 -20.74 6.93 23.91
N LEU A 461 -19.41 6.82 24.07
CA LEU A 461 -18.77 5.91 25.03
C LEU A 461 -18.93 6.45 26.46
N PHE A 462 -19.07 5.56 27.45
CA PHE A 462 -19.25 5.90 28.87
C PHE A 462 -18.51 4.93 29.79
N GLU A 463 -18.04 5.45 30.92
CA GLU A 463 -17.41 4.68 32.01
C GLU A 463 -18.00 5.09 33.37
N TYR A 464 -17.90 4.22 34.37
CA TYR A 464 -18.27 4.56 35.75
C TYR A 464 -17.08 5.17 36.50
N SER A 465 -17.27 6.34 37.10
CA SER A 465 -16.27 7.01 37.91
C SER A 465 -16.50 6.71 39.39
N ASP A 466 -15.64 5.91 40.01
CA ASP A 466 -15.68 5.69 41.47
C ASP A 466 -15.50 6.99 42.27
N ALA A 467 -14.59 7.86 41.79
CA ALA A 467 -14.28 9.14 42.43
C ALA A 467 -15.46 10.13 42.39
N ALA A 468 -16.25 10.12 41.31
CA ALA A 468 -17.44 10.97 41.16
C ALA A 468 -18.77 10.25 41.46
N LYS A 469 -18.73 8.95 41.78
CA LYS A 469 -19.86 8.03 41.99
C LYS A 469 -20.97 8.13 40.94
N LYS A 470 -20.58 8.22 39.67
CA LYS A 470 -21.51 8.37 38.54
C LYS A 470 -20.90 7.89 37.22
N VAL A 471 -21.77 7.58 36.27
CA VAL A 471 -21.38 7.37 34.86
C VAL A 471 -20.96 8.71 34.23
N VAL A 472 -19.87 8.70 33.47
CA VAL A 472 -19.31 9.86 32.73
C VAL A 472 -18.97 9.46 31.29
N PRO A 473 -19.02 10.38 30.31
CA PRO A 473 -18.60 10.06 28.95
C PRO A 473 -17.08 9.85 28.87
N ILE A 474 -16.65 8.85 28.10
CA ILE A 474 -15.25 8.68 27.72
C ILE A 474 -14.98 9.62 26.54
N GLY A 475 -14.10 10.59 26.73
CA GLY A 475 -13.68 11.52 25.69
C GLY A 475 -12.50 10.99 24.85
N ILE A 476 -12.00 11.85 23.95
CA ILE A 476 -10.79 11.61 23.18
C ILE A 476 -9.65 12.47 23.73
N SER A 477 -8.50 11.85 24.03
CA SER A 477 -7.27 12.54 24.43
C SER A 477 -6.61 13.22 23.23
N HIS A 478 -6.40 12.47 22.16
CA HIS A 478 -5.93 12.97 20.86
C HIS A 478 -6.22 11.97 19.74
N ILE A 479 -6.29 12.47 18.50
CA ILE A 479 -6.30 11.67 17.28
C ILE A 479 -5.03 12.00 16.50
N SER A 480 -4.28 10.98 16.10
CA SER A 480 -3.13 11.10 15.20
C SER A 480 -3.52 10.54 13.83
N VAL A 481 -3.27 11.28 12.76
CA VAL A 481 -3.78 10.98 11.41
C VAL A 481 -2.61 10.99 10.43
N GLY A 482 -2.30 9.82 9.87
CA GLY A 482 -1.33 9.65 8.80
C GLY A 482 -1.97 9.78 7.42
N ALA A 483 -1.17 9.61 6.36
CA ALA A 483 -1.65 9.75 4.98
C ALA A 483 -2.74 8.74 4.58
N THR A 484 -2.75 7.57 5.22
CA THR A 484 -3.62 6.41 4.86
C THR A 484 -4.30 5.75 6.05
N HIS A 485 -4.01 6.16 7.29
CA HIS A 485 -4.49 5.50 8.52
C HIS A 485 -4.59 6.52 9.66
N ALA A 486 -5.30 6.18 10.74
CA ALA A 486 -5.42 7.01 11.92
C ALA A 486 -5.41 6.17 13.21
N ALA A 487 -5.12 6.83 14.33
CA ALA A 487 -5.25 6.27 15.66
C ALA A 487 -5.87 7.31 16.62
N ALA A 488 -6.71 6.85 17.56
CA ALA A 488 -7.26 7.67 18.63
C ALA A 488 -6.88 7.08 19.99
N VAL A 489 -6.39 7.94 20.88
CA VAL A 489 -6.19 7.64 22.30
C VAL A 489 -7.42 8.18 23.05
N LEU A 490 -8.11 7.31 23.79
CA LEU A 490 -9.24 7.72 24.63
C LEU A 490 -8.77 8.52 25.86
N SER A 491 -9.71 9.19 26.52
CA SER A 491 -9.49 9.87 27.80
C SER A 491 -10.16 9.13 28.97
N ASN A 492 -10.16 7.79 28.93
CA ASN A 492 -10.73 6.94 29.98
C ASN A 492 -9.97 7.05 31.31
N PHE A 493 -10.55 6.54 32.39
CA PHE A 493 -9.87 6.42 33.68
C PHE A 493 -8.71 5.42 33.61
N THR A 494 -7.58 5.82 34.19
CA THR A 494 -6.31 5.10 34.17
C THR A 494 -5.79 4.91 35.59
N ASN A 495 -5.30 3.71 35.93
CA ASN A 495 -4.56 3.52 37.17
C ASN A 495 -3.05 3.49 36.89
N VAL A 496 -2.36 4.53 37.35
CA VAL A 496 -0.90 4.59 37.40
C VAL A 496 -0.39 4.76 38.82
N SER A 497 -1.17 4.28 39.79
CA SER A 497 -0.98 4.53 41.23
C SER A 497 -0.36 3.33 41.96
N ALA A 498 -0.36 2.15 41.35
CA ALA A 498 0.03 0.92 42.02
C ALA A 498 1.44 1.02 42.59
N SER A 499 1.59 0.64 43.85
CA SER A 499 2.79 0.91 44.64
C SER A 499 3.10 -0.23 45.62
N ASN A 500 4.30 -0.26 46.17
CA ASN A 500 4.73 -1.32 47.09
C ASN A 500 3.92 -1.38 48.40
N GLY A 501 3.10 -0.37 48.70
CA GLY A 501 2.15 -0.36 49.82
C GLY A 501 0.67 -0.57 49.43
N GLY A 502 0.37 -0.77 48.15
CA GLY A 502 -0.97 -1.11 47.65
C GLY A 502 -1.27 -2.62 47.74
N SER A 503 -2.50 -3.01 47.40
CA SER A 503 -2.93 -4.42 47.38
C SER A 503 -2.08 -5.28 46.41
N GLN A 504 -2.02 -6.59 46.65
CA GLN A 504 -1.50 -7.56 45.66
C GLN A 504 -2.36 -7.62 44.38
N THR A 505 -3.58 -7.06 44.42
CA THR A 505 -4.50 -6.91 43.28
C THR A 505 -4.49 -5.52 42.64
N ASP A 506 -3.71 -4.57 43.17
CA ASP A 506 -3.59 -3.20 42.64
C ASP A 506 -2.69 -3.18 41.40
N THR A 507 -3.30 -3.25 40.21
CA THR A 507 -2.64 -3.30 38.90
C THR A 507 -2.58 -1.91 38.24
N ASN A 508 -1.63 -1.70 37.31
CA ASN A 508 -1.59 -0.47 36.51
C ASN A 508 -2.27 -0.69 35.15
N TRP A 509 -2.93 0.33 34.61
CA TRP A 509 -3.51 0.33 33.27
C TRP A 509 -3.51 1.75 32.67
N GLY A 510 -3.33 1.82 31.36
CA GLY A 510 -3.20 3.06 30.60
C GLY A 510 -4.50 3.53 29.95
N ALA A 511 -4.38 4.53 29.08
CA ALA A 511 -5.46 4.97 28.21
C ALA A 511 -5.63 3.97 27.05
N ASP A 512 -6.87 3.61 26.71
CA ASP A 512 -7.15 2.72 25.58
C ASP A 512 -6.89 3.43 24.25
N VAL A 513 -6.40 2.66 23.28
CA VAL A 513 -6.04 3.17 21.95
C VAL A 513 -6.65 2.30 20.86
N PHE A 514 -7.12 2.96 19.81
CA PHE A 514 -7.67 2.33 18.61
C PHE A 514 -6.91 2.79 17.37
N TRP A 515 -6.74 1.90 16.40
CA TRP A 515 -6.12 2.12 15.10
C TRP A 515 -7.08 1.68 13.98
N TRP A 516 -7.08 2.38 12.84
CA TRP A 516 -7.87 2.00 11.66
C TRP A 516 -7.35 2.65 10.36
N GLY A 517 -7.87 2.18 9.23
CA GLY A 517 -7.53 2.63 7.89
C GLY A 517 -6.66 1.65 7.10
N GLY A 518 -5.79 2.21 6.26
CA GLY A 518 -4.90 1.48 5.37
C GLY A 518 -3.80 0.75 6.13
N ASN A 519 -3.48 -0.46 5.68
CA ASN A 519 -2.57 -1.37 6.37
C ASN A 519 -1.61 -2.11 5.41
N GLU A 520 -1.44 -1.59 4.20
CA GLU A 520 -0.70 -2.27 3.12
C GLU A 520 0.81 -2.44 3.38
N PHE A 521 1.36 -1.69 4.35
CA PHE A 521 2.72 -1.82 4.87
C PHE A 521 2.75 -2.31 6.33
N TYR A 522 1.63 -2.85 6.85
CA TYR A 522 1.42 -3.22 8.25
C TYR A 522 1.39 -2.03 9.24
N GLN A 523 1.12 -0.81 8.75
CA GLN A 523 1.11 0.40 9.59
C GLN A 523 0.06 0.39 10.71
N LEU A 524 -0.99 -0.44 10.66
CA LEU A 524 -1.87 -0.59 11.84
C LEU A 524 -1.23 -1.39 12.97
N GLY A 525 -0.13 -2.12 12.74
CA GLY A 525 0.58 -2.89 13.77
C GLY A 525 -0.07 -4.23 14.15
N THR A 526 -1.16 -4.61 13.48
CA THR A 526 -1.97 -5.82 13.75
C THR A 526 -1.29 -7.15 13.39
N GLY A 527 -0.07 -7.13 12.82
CA GLY A 527 0.57 -8.32 12.25
C GLY A 527 -0.06 -8.85 10.95
N LYS A 528 -1.26 -8.36 10.58
CA LYS A 528 -2.01 -8.65 9.36
C LYS A 528 -1.90 -7.48 8.38
N ARG A 529 -2.17 -7.73 7.08
CA ARG A 529 -2.01 -6.73 5.99
C ARG A 529 -3.34 -6.17 5.44
N ASN A 530 -4.47 -6.55 6.03
CA ASN A 530 -5.78 -6.08 5.60
C ASN A 530 -6.05 -4.66 6.14
N ASN A 531 -6.59 -3.78 5.29
CA ASN A 531 -7.16 -2.50 5.72
C ASN A 531 -8.35 -2.76 6.67
N ILE A 532 -8.65 -1.82 7.57
CA ILE A 532 -9.71 -1.95 8.57
C ILE A 532 -10.52 -0.66 8.63
N ALA A 533 -11.80 -0.68 8.26
CA ALA A 533 -12.66 0.51 8.20
C ALA A 533 -13.32 0.89 9.53
N SER A 534 -13.03 0.17 10.61
CA SER A 534 -13.53 0.41 11.97
C SER A 534 -12.36 0.48 12.96
N PRO A 535 -12.38 1.41 13.94
CA PRO A 535 -11.43 1.45 15.06
C PRO A 535 -11.26 0.08 15.74
N THR A 536 -10.02 -0.41 15.83
CA THR A 536 -9.66 -1.67 16.51
C THR A 536 -8.46 -1.50 17.44
N HIS A 537 -8.37 -2.30 18.50
CA HIS A 537 -7.15 -2.45 19.28
C HIS A 537 -6.09 -3.27 18.52
N ILE A 538 -4.83 -3.21 19.00
CA ILE A 538 -3.74 -4.13 18.64
C ILE A 538 -3.10 -4.71 19.91
N HIS A 539 -2.32 -5.78 19.78
CA HIS A 539 -1.60 -6.37 20.90
C HIS A 539 -0.34 -5.56 21.29
N PRO A 540 0.05 -5.56 22.57
CA PRO A 540 1.30 -4.97 23.03
C PRO A 540 2.56 -5.51 22.33
N PRO A 541 3.68 -4.76 22.36
CA PRO A 541 4.97 -5.23 21.85
C PRO A 541 5.42 -6.56 22.49
N ALA A 542 6.01 -7.46 21.69
CA ALA A 542 6.35 -8.82 22.14
C ALA A 542 7.54 -8.87 23.12
N ASP A 543 8.38 -7.84 23.13
CA ASP A 543 9.44 -7.56 24.10
C ASP A 543 8.90 -6.99 25.43
N VAL A 544 7.66 -6.47 25.41
CA VAL A 544 6.96 -5.95 26.60
C VAL A 544 6.13 -7.05 27.27
N ILE A 545 5.37 -7.84 26.49
CA ILE A 545 4.61 -9.02 26.97
C ILE A 545 4.86 -10.18 25.99
N SER A 546 5.39 -11.31 26.50
CA SER A 546 5.61 -12.51 25.69
C SER A 546 4.29 -13.07 25.13
N ARG A 547 4.32 -13.65 23.93
CA ARG A 547 3.11 -14.16 23.24
C ARG A 547 2.31 -15.17 24.06
N GLU A 548 2.97 -15.95 24.91
CA GLU A 548 2.34 -16.91 25.84
C GLU A 548 1.46 -16.23 26.92
N ARG A 549 1.70 -14.95 27.20
CA ARG A 549 0.86 -14.09 28.07
C ARG A 549 -0.09 -13.18 27.28
N GLN A 550 -0.12 -13.26 25.95
CA GLN A 550 -1.05 -12.50 25.10
C GLN A 550 -2.35 -13.30 24.90
N GLY A 551 -3.24 -13.23 25.90
CA GLY A 551 -4.64 -13.64 25.72
C GLY A 551 -5.41 -12.69 24.82
N GLU A 552 -6.63 -13.04 24.43
CA GLU A 552 -7.44 -12.27 23.47
C GLU A 552 -7.70 -10.82 23.92
N ASP A 553 -7.84 -10.59 25.24
CA ASP A 553 -8.01 -9.27 25.86
C ASP A 553 -6.71 -8.46 26.06
N SER A 554 -5.54 -8.95 25.61
CA SER A 554 -4.28 -8.21 25.71
C SER A 554 -4.21 -7.07 24.68
N ARG A 555 -4.77 -5.92 25.05
CA ARG A 555 -4.85 -4.65 24.29
C ARG A 555 -3.64 -3.75 24.61
N PHE A 556 -3.08 -3.10 23.60
CA PHE A 556 -2.01 -2.09 23.76
C PHE A 556 -2.60 -0.76 24.24
N GLN A 557 -2.26 -0.37 25.47
CA GLN A 557 -2.66 0.89 26.08
C GLN A 557 -1.52 1.93 26.03
N ILE A 558 -1.85 3.22 26.07
CA ILE A 558 -0.88 4.30 26.18
C ILE A 558 -0.73 4.74 27.64
N THR A 559 0.50 4.73 28.13
CA THR A 559 0.85 5.19 29.47
C THR A 559 0.55 6.68 29.62
N PRO A 560 -0.38 7.09 30.51
CA PRO A 560 -0.71 8.49 30.75
C PRO A 560 0.40 9.19 31.53
N ARG A 561 0.32 10.52 31.62
CA ARG A 561 1.32 11.37 32.29
C ARG A 561 1.65 10.92 33.71
N ARG A 562 2.89 10.45 33.91
CA ARG A 562 3.44 10.04 35.22
C ARG A 562 4.79 10.71 35.48
N THR A 563 5.05 11.05 36.75
CA THR A 563 6.39 11.48 37.19
C THR A 563 7.13 10.27 37.76
N VAL A 564 8.23 9.89 37.12
CA VAL A 564 9.05 8.72 37.46
C VAL A 564 10.48 9.12 37.86
N LYS A 565 11.28 8.17 38.35
CA LYS A 565 12.70 8.37 38.70
C LYS A 565 13.60 7.63 37.71
N LEU A 566 13.91 8.25 36.58
CA LEU A 566 14.78 7.72 35.54
C LEU A 566 16.23 8.20 35.77
N ASP A 567 17.20 7.30 35.84
CA ASP A 567 18.63 7.61 36.09
C ASP A 567 18.87 8.54 37.30
N GLY A 568 18.10 8.35 38.38
CA GLY A 568 18.12 9.22 39.55
C GLY A 568 17.34 10.54 39.41
N ARG A 569 17.09 11.01 38.18
CA ARG A 569 16.39 12.26 37.83
C ARG A 569 14.87 12.07 37.96
N LYS A 570 14.14 13.10 38.41
CA LYS A 570 12.67 13.10 38.38
C LYS A 570 12.18 13.62 37.04
N VAL A 571 11.54 12.75 36.24
CA VAL A 571 11.11 13.02 34.86
C VAL A 571 9.59 12.88 34.77
N SER A 572 8.90 13.84 34.14
CA SER A 572 7.47 13.74 33.79
C SER A 572 7.35 13.26 32.35
N LEU A 573 6.88 12.04 32.15
CA LEU A 573 6.68 11.44 30.83
C LEU A 573 5.22 11.01 30.61
N GLU A 574 4.81 10.93 29.34
CA GLU A 574 3.57 10.30 28.85
C GLU A 574 3.87 9.59 27.52
N GLN A 575 3.19 8.51 27.18
CA GLN A 575 3.31 7.94 25.84
C GLN A 575 2.43 8.71 24.84
N ARG A 576 2.91 8.89 23.61
CA ARG A 576 2.17 9.50 22.50
C ARG A 576 2.21 8.64 21.25
N VAL A 577 1.12 8.66 20.47
CA VAL A 577 0.97 7.92 19.21
C VAL A 577 1.16 8.87 18.03
N GLU A 578 1.98 8.50 17.05
CA GLU A 578 2.29 9.31 15.88
C GLU A 578 2.10 8.51 14.59
N CYS A 579 1.08 8.88 13.81
CA CYS A 579 0.71 8.26 12.53
C CYS A 579 1.32 9.07 11.37
N GLY A 580 2.25 8.46 10.64
CA GLY A 580 2.96 9.09 9.52
C GLY A 580 2.45 8.68 8.14
N ARG A 581 3.25 8.94 7.10
CA ARG A 581 3.02 8.32 5.79
C ARG A 581 3.49 6.87 5.82
N ASN A 582 2.54 5.93 5.82
CA ASN A 582 2.78 4.47 5.77
C ASN A 582 3.60 3.89 6.94
N VAL A 583 3.74 4.64 8.04
CA VAL A 583 4.47 4.27 9.26
C VAL A 583 3.72 4.78 10.48
N THR A 584 3.93 4.16 11.65
CA THR A 584 3.36 4.58 12.92
C THR A 584 4.38 4.38 14.04
N ALA A 585 4.31 5.20 15.08
CA ALA A 585 5.18 5.09 16.25
C ALA A 585 4.48 5.39 17.57
N VAL A 586 5.09 4.90 18.66
CA VAL A 586 4.76 5.26 20.04
C VAL A 586 6.06 5.64 20.76
N SER A 587 6.06 6.76 21.48
CA SER A 587 7.25 7.26 22.20
C SER A 587 6.94 7.86 23.56
N GLU A 588 7.86 7.67 24.52
CA GLU A 588 7.81 8.35 25.81
C GLU A 588 8.22 9.83 25.66
N SER A 589 7.23 10.69 25.83
CA SER A 589 7.29 12.13 25.59
C SER A 589 7.52 12.94 26.86
N TYR A 590 8.52 13.83 26.86
CA TYR A 590 8.99 14.64 27.97
C TYR A 590 8.22 15.95 28.10
N ILE A 591 7.54 16.14 29.24
CA ILE A 591 6.67 17.30 29.45
C ILE A 591 7.36 18.32 30.36
N ASN A 592 8.10 19.24 29.75
CA ASN A 592 8.90 20.23 30.46
C ASN A 592 8.02 21.28 31.18
N PHE A 593 8.27 21.53 32.47
CA PHE A 593 7.37 22.32 33.32
C PHE A 593 7.62 23.84 33.22
N THR A 594 7.46 24.42 32.03
CA THR A 594 7.72 25.85 31.73
C THR A 594 6.62 26.81 32.22
N MET A 595 6.29 26.73 33.51
CA MET A 595 5.93 27.97 34.22
C MET A 595 7.22 28.74 34.56
N PRO A 596 7.29 30.06 34.34
CA PRO A 596 8.36 30.87 34.91
C PRO A 596 8.37 30.70 36.44
N ARG A 597 9.53 30.36 37.03
CA ARG A 597 9.67 30.33 38.50
C ARG A 597 9.33 31.71 39.05
N GLU A 598 8.17 31.80 39.67
CA GLU A 598 7.55 33.07 40.04
C GLU A 598 8.35 33.76 41.17
N ARG A 599 8.51 35.09 41.09
CA ARG A 599 9.08 35.91 42.17
C ARG A 599 8.08 36.06 43.35
N GLN A 600 7.53 34.94 43.84
CA GLN A 600 6.49 34.87 44.88
C GLN A 600 6.88 35.55 46.20
N LYS A 601 8.18 35.75 46.47
CA LYS A 601 8.69 36.48 47.64
C LYS A 601 8.82 38.01 47.48
N ARG A 602 8.42 38.61 46.33
CA ARG A 602 8.35 40.09 46.18
C ARG A 602 7.00 40.65 45.70
N GLY A 603 6.11 39.85 45.10
CA GLY A 603 4.79 40.34 44.62
C GLY A 603 3.83 40.80 45.73
N ARG A 604 3.62 39.96 46.75
CA ARG A 604 2.61 40.17 47.81
C ARG A 604 2.71 41.51 48.57
N ARG A 605 3.87 42.18 48.59
CA ARG A 605 4.07 43.47 49.29
C ARG A 605 3.80 44.70 48.41
N ALA A 606 3.68 44.53 47.09
CA ALA A 606 3.30 45.61 46.16
C ALA A 606 1.79 45.59 45.85
N GLU A 607 1.20 44.40 45.75
CA GLU A 607 -0.21 44.21 45.42
C GLU A 607 -1.13 44.68 46.56
N ALA A 608 -0.74 44.41 47.81
CA ALA A 608 -1.37 44.97 49.02
C ALA A 608 -1.24 46.51 49.14
N LYS A 609 -0.38 47.15 48.33
CA LYS A 609 -0.21 48.62 48.29
C LYS A 609 -0.90 49.27 47.08
N ARG A 610 -1.47 48.48 46.17
CA ARG A 610 -2.24 48.96 44.99
C ARG A 610 -3.76 48.86 45.17
N LYS A 611 -4.28 48.04 46.08
CA LYS A 611 -5.71 48.02 46.45
C LYS A 611 -6.11 49.14 47.42
N ARG A 612 -5.63 50.37 47.22
CA ARG A 612 -5.87 51.53 48.11
C ARG A 612 -5.92 52.89 47.40
N GLY A 613 -6.21 52.88 46.10
CA GLY A 613 -6.44 54.05 45.26
C GLY A 613 -7.19 53.64 43.99
N ASP A 614 -7.55 54.63 43.17
CA ASP A 614 -8.19 54.49 41.85
C ASP A 614 -9.66 54.03 41.86
N GLU A 615 -10.52 54.79 42.56
CA GLU A 615 -11.92 54.95 42.18
C GLU A 615 -12.07 56.04 41.07
N ALA A 616 -13.19 56.01 40.34
CA ALA A 616 -13.70 57.02 39.35
C ALA A 616 -13.10 57.11 37.91
N GLY A 617 -13.83 56.52 36.94
CA GLY A 617 -14.07 56.97 35.53
C GLY A 617 -12.94 56.87 34.47
N ASP A 618 -13.11 56.41 33.20
CA ASP A 618 -14.10 56.57 32.09
C ASP A 618 -13.77 57.71 31.07
N HIS A 619 -13.83 57.59 29.71
CA HIS A 619 -14.01 56.45 28.77
C HIS A 619 -13.89 56.86 27.24
N LYS A 620 -13.62 55.90 26.31
CA LYS A 620 -14.23 55.71 24.92
C LYS A 620 -13.48 56.14 23.61
N SER A 621 -13.93 55.69 22.42
CA SER A 621 -13.10 55.49 21.17
C SER A 621 -13.89 55.42 19.77
N PRO A 622 -13.49 54.75 18.60
CA PRO A 622 -13.47 55.32 17.21
C PRO A 622 -14.01 54.43 15.99
N LYS A 623 -13.74 54.73 14.67
CA LYS A 623 -13.94 53.89 13.40
C LYS A 623 -13.41 54.58 12.07
N ARG A 624 -13.67 54.14 10.79
CA ARG A 624 -13.04 53.08 9.89
C ARG A 624 -13.38 53.30 8.35
N GLN A 625 -12.66 52.67 7.37
CA GLN A 625 -12.88 52.55 5.86
C GLN A 625 -12.61 53.80 4.97
N LYS A 626 -12.49 53.84 3.60
CA LYS A 626 -12.44 52.96 2.35
C LYS A 626 -11.69 53.81 1.23
N ALA A 627 -11.38 53.48 -0.06
CA ALA A 627 -10.95 52.32 -0.89
C ALA A 627 -10.67 52.74 -2.38
N SER A 628 -10.49 51.77 -3.32
CA SER A 628 -10.77 51.74 -4.80
C SER A 628 -9.91 52.51 -5.85
N ASP A 629 -9.77 52.16 -7.16
CA ASP A 629 -9.81 50.92 -8.02
C ASP A 629 -9.37 51.26 -9.51
N GLY A 630 -9.11 50.29 -10.45
CA GLY A 630 -8.76 50.56 -11.90
C GLY A 630 -8.32 49.34 -12.81
N TYR A 631 -8.42 49.43 -14.15
CA TYR A 631 -8.48 48.32 -15.18
C TYR A 631 -7.19 47.97 -16.02
N ASN A 632 -7.13 46.72 -16.57
CA ASN A 632 -6.47 46.19 -17.83
C ASN A 632 -4.95 46.41 -18.14
N ASP A 633 -4.22 45.59 -18.94
CA ASP A 633 -4.34 44.22 -19.54
C ASP A 633 -2.96 43.71 -20.10
N SER A 634 -2.89 42.47 -20.59
CA SER A 634 -1.89 41.81 -21.49
C SER A 634 -0.66 41.05 -20.91
N ASN A 635 -0.24 40.01 -21.65
CA ASN A 635 0.59 38.82 -21.29
C ASN A 635 1.88 38.75 -22.20
N PRO A 636 2.76 37.70 -22.26
CA PRO A 636 3.01 36.50 -21.41
C PRO A 636 4.53 36.26 -21.06
N PRO A 637 4.94 35.14 -20.39
CA PRO A 637 6.32 34.91 -19.86
C PRO A 637 7.12 33.74 -20.50
N TYR A 638 8.35 33.44 -20.01
CA TYR A 638 9.18 32.29 -20.45
C TYR A 638 10.02 31.59 -19.34
N ASN A 639 9.57 30.38 -18.96
CA ASN A 639 10.32 29.10 -18.85
C ASN A 639 11.42 28.72 -17.82
N GLN A 640 11.50 27.38 -17.63
CA GLN A 640 12.55 26.48 -17.05
C GLN A 640 12.80 26.41 -15.52
N ALA A 641 13.13 25.24 -14.91
CA ALA A 641 12.83 23.80 -15.16
C ALA A 641 13.55 22.92 -14.09
N LYS A 642 12.97 21.79 -13.61
CA LYS A 642 13.74 20.60 -13.16
C LYS A 642 12.96 19.29 -12.87
N ILE A 643 12.85 18.45 -13.90
CA ILE A 643 13.01 16.97 -13.89
C ILE A 643 12.19 16.19 -12.85
N GLY A 644 11.02 15.71 -13.28
CA GLY A 644 10.19 14.72 -12.58
C GLY A 644 8.72 14.82 -12.99
N ASP A 645 8.24 16.06 -13.12
CA ASP A 645 6.83 16.41 -13.22
C ASP A 645 6.39 16.83 -14.64
N ASP A 646 7.00 16.28 -15.70
CA ASP A 646 6.62 16.57 -17.10
C ASP A 646 5.27 15.92 -17.53
N TYR A 647 4.39 15.65 -16.56
CA TYR A 647 2.95 15.52 -16.81
C TYR A 647 2.33 16.92 -16.74
N ILE A 648 2.32 17.61 -17.88
CA ILE A 648 1.30 18.63 -18.12
C ILE A 648 -0.05 17.90 -18.03
N PRO A 649 -0.98 18.30 -17.15
CA PRO A 649 -2.37 17.91 -17.28
C PRO A 649 -2.87 18.56 -18.56
N LEU A 650 -2.83 17.79 -19.67
CA LEU A 650 -3.50 18.19 -20.89
C LEU A 650 -4.97 18.41 -20.52
N GLU A 651 -5.47 19.57 -20.91
CA GLU A 651 -6.72 20.12 -20.38
C GLU A 651 -7.85 19.11 -20.44
N GLU A 652 -8.69 19.08 -19.40
CA GLU A 652 -9.96 18.35 -19.43
C GLU A 652 -10.90 19.05 -20.41
N GLY A 653 -10.63 18.86 -21.71
CA GLY A 653 -11.54 19.18 -22.80
C GLY A 653 -12.88 18.52 -22.52
N PRO A 654 -14.01 19.17 -22.86
CA PRO A 654 -15.23 19.13 -22.04
C PRO A 654 -16.00 17.80 -22.09
N ALA A 655 -15.44 16.77 -21.48
CA ALA A 655 -16.13 15.64 -20.91
C ALA A 655 -16.90 16.14 -19.67
N SER A 656 -17.99 16.85 -19.95
CA SER A 656 -18.96 17.33 -18.97
C SER A 656 -19.33 16.25 -17.97
N SER A 657 -19.53 16.67 -16.73
CA SER A 657 -20.34 16.09 -15.64
C SER A 657 -21.43 15.07 -16.03
N MET A 658 -21.00 13.93 -16.58
CA MET A 658 -21.80 12.72 -16.73
C MET A 658 -21.69 11.98 -15.41
N ASP A 659 -22.72 12.08 -14.57
CA ASP A 659 -22.80 11.32 -13.33
C ASP A 659 -22.66 9.82 -13.66
N ALA A 660 -21.53 9.23 -13.25
CA ALA A 660 -21.19 7.86 -13.62
C ALA A 660 -22.31 6.91 -13.16
N PRO A 661 -22.99 6.20 -14.09
CA PRO A 661 -24.31 5.64 -13.83
C PRO A 661 -24.27 4.65 -12.67
N PHE A 662 -24.98 5.02 -11.59
CA PHE A 662 -25.08 4.24 -10.38
C PHE A 662 -26.15 3.16 -10.55
N TYR A 663 -25.73 1.96 -10.94
CA TYR A 663 -26.58 0.76 -11.11
C TYR A 663 -27.24 0.24 -9.82
N GLY A 664 -27.19 1.01 -8.72
CA GLY A 664 -27.61 0.59 -7.40
C GLY A 664 -26.51 -0.12 -6.59
N LEU A 665 -26.82 -0.36 -5.33
CA LEU A 665 -26.08 -1.29 -4.48
C LEU A 665 -26.81 -2.63 -4.44
N LEU A 666 -26.07 -3.68 -4.09
CA LEU A 666 -26.67 -4.89 -3.51
C LEU A 666 -27.13 -4.56 -2.09
N ASP A 667 -28.27 -5.09 -1.65
CA ASP A 667 -28.67 -5.01 -0.24
C ASP A 667 -27.83 -5.97 0.64
N ALA A 668 -28.15 -6.04 1.94
CA ALA A 668 -27.38 -6.84 2.89
C ALA A 668 -27.52 -8.36 2.66
N GLU A 669 -28.70 -8.81 2.23
CA GLU A 669 -29.01 -10.23 2.00
C GLU A 669 -28.45 -10.67 0.64
N GLU A 670 -28.63 -9.85 -0.40
CA GLU A 670 -27.97 -10.00 -1.71
C GLU A 670 -26.43 -10.06 -1.54
N GLN A 671 -25.85 -9.12 -0.79
CA GLN A 671 -24.40 -9.07 -0.59
C GLN A 671 -23.87 -10.26 0.22
N GLU A 672 -24.61 -10.75 1.22
CA GLU A 672 -24.20 -11.97 1.94
C GLU A 672 -24.30 -13.20 1.04
N TYR A 673 -25.39 -13.37 0.29
CA TYR A 673 -25.59 -14.48 -0.65
C TYR A 673 -24.44 -14.57 -1.65
N PHE A 674 -24.17 -13.49 -2.40
CA PHE A 674 -23.09 -13.49 -3.39
C PHE A 674 -21.70 -13.62 -2.75
N SER A 675 -21.49 -13.09 -1.54
CA SER A 675 -20.22 -13.34 -0.81
C SER A 675 -20.06 -14.81 -0.39
N ARG A 676 -21.14 -15.49 -0.02
CA ARG A 676 -21.15 -16.91 0.37
C ARG A 676 -20.89 -17.82 -0.84
N VAL A 677 -21.57 -17.54 -1.95
CA VAL A 677 -21.33 -18.18 -3.27
C VAL A 677 -19.88 -18.01 -3.72
N GLY A 678 -19.32 -16.80 -3.58
CA GLY A 678 -17.93 -16.51 -3.92
C GLY A 678 -16.90 -17.33 -3.14
N GLY A 679 -17.21 -17.70 -1.89
CA GLY A 679 -16.42 -18.62 -1.07
C GLY A 679 -16.56 -20.09 -1.46
N LEU A 680 -17.78 -20.55 -1.78
CA LEU A 680 -18.03 -21.93 -2.23
C LEU A 680 -17.30 -22.24 -3.54
N LEU A 681 -17.32 -21.32 -4.51
CA LEU A 681 -16.58 -21.45 -5.78
C LEU A 681 -15.05 -21.39 -5.60
N GLU A 682 -14.55 -20.74 -4.55
CA GLU A 682 -13.12 -20.69 -4.21
C GLU A 682 -12.64 -21.96 -3.51
N LEU A 683 -13.49 -22.57 -2.67
CA LEU A 683 -13.24 -23.87 -2.07
C LEU A 683 -13.39 -25.02 -3.09
N ASN A 684 -14.23 -24.85 -4.11
CA ASN A 684 -14.56 -25.84 -5.15
C ASN A 684 -14.90 -27.23 -4.56
N GLN A 685 -15.78 -27.23 -3.54
CA GLN A 685 -16.23 -28.42 -2.80
C GLN A 685 -17.54 -28.97 -3.36
N PHE A 686 -17.56 -29.26 -4.66
CA PHE A 686 -18.66 -29.95 -5.34
C PHE A 686 -18.26 -31.42 -5.54
N GLU A 687 -19.21 -32.36 -5.43
CA GLU A 687 -18.96 -33.80 -5.60
C GLU A 687 -18.78 -34.18 -7.08
N THR A 688 -19.45 -33.43 -7.98
CA THR A 688 -19.41 -33.60 -9.43
C THR A 688 -19.28 -32.25 -10.15
N GLU A 689 -18.92 -32.26 -11.44
CA GLU A 689 -19.01 -31.04 -12.26
C GLU A 689 -20.48 -30.71 -12.61
N GLU A 690 -21.36 -31.71 -12.71
CA GLU A 690 -22.81 -31.54 -12.92
C GLU A 690 -23.47 -30.74 -11.78
N GLU A 691 -23.16 -31.06 -10.52
CA GLU A 691 -23.61 -30.30 -9.35
C GLU A 691 -23.12 -28.85 -9.38
N LYS A 692 -21.86 -28.65 -9.79
CA LYS A 692 -21.25 -27.32 -9.93
C LYS A 692 -21.92 -26.50 -11.03
N ASP A 693 -22.26 -27.11 -12.16
CA ASP A 693 -22.93 -26.42 -13.28
C ASP A 693 -24.37 -26.06 -12.91
N ILE A 694 -25.11 -26.95 -12.23
CA ILE A 694 -26.44 -26.66 -11.65
C ILE A 694 -26.36 -25.52 -10.62
N PHE A 695 -25.34 -25.51 -9.77
CA PHE A 695 -25.10 -24.43 -8.82
C PHE A 695 -24.79 -23.10 -9.52
N ILE A 696 -23.99 -23.11 -10.59
CA ILE A 696 -23.69 -21.91 -11.38
C ILE A 696 -24.93 -21.36 -12.08
N GLU A 697 -25.81 -22.19 -12.64
CA GLU A 697 -27.05 -21.70 -13.26
C GLU A 697 -27.98 -21.05 -12.23
N ARG A 698 -28.14 -21.63 -11.03
CA ARG A 698 -28.92 -20.99 -9.93
C ARG A 698 -28.32 -19.66 -9.46
N VAL A 699 -27.00 -19.49 -9.56
CA VAL A 699 -26.36 -18.19 -9.30
C VAL A 699 -26.63 -17.20 -10.44
N TYR A 700 -26.78 -17.66 -11.68
CA TYR A 700 -27.23 -16.83 -12.81
C TYR A 700 -28.72 -16.48 -12.75
N GLU A 701 -29.57 -17.36 -12.21
CA GLU A 701 -30.98 -17.06 -11.91
C GLU A 701 -31.10 -15.92 -10.88
N GLU A 702 -30.45 -16.06 -9.72
CA GLU A 702 -30.47 -15.04 -8.65
C GLU A 702 -29.73 -13.74 -9.04
N ALA A 703 -28.81 -13.79 -10.01
CA ALA A 703 -28.12 -12.62 -10.54
C ALA A 703 -28.89 -11.85 -11.63
N ASP A 704 -30.03 -12.36 -12.12
CA ASP A 704 -30.72 -11.74 -13.26
C ASP A 704 -31.30 -10.36 -12.90
N GLY A 705 -30.94 -9.33 -13.66
CA GLY A 705 -31.27 -7.93 -13.36
C GLY A 705 -30.37 -7.30 -12.28
N LYS A 706 -29.41 -8.05 -11.73
CA LYS A 706 -28.45 -7.62 -10.70
C LYS A 706 -27.01 -7.59 -11.22
N GLU A 707 -26.75 -8.04 -12.45
CA GLU A 707 -25.42 -8.31 -13.00
C GLU A 707 -24.51 -7.07 -12.93
N LEU A 708 -25.06 -5.89 -13.23
CA LEU A 708 -24.35 -4.61 -13.20
C LEU A 708 -24.01 -4.18 -11.76
N LYS A 709 -24.90 -4.42 -10.78
CA LYS A 709 -24.60 -4.23 -9.34
C LYS A 709 -23.45 -5.14 -8.89
N ILE A 710 -23.50 -6.41 -9.28
CA ILE A 710 -22.52 -7.43 -8.90
C ILE A 710 -21.14 -7.09 -9.50
N ALA A 711 -21.07 -6.76 -10.79
CA ALA A 711 -19.85 -6.34 -11.47
C ALA A 711 -19.26 -5.03 -10.93
N CYS A 712 -20.12 -4.10 -10.46
CA CYS A 712 -19.69 -2.86 -9.83
C CYS A 712 -19.43 -2.96 -8.31
N SER A 713 -19.65 -4.13 -7.68
CA SER A 713 -19.43 -4.32 -6.24
C SER A 713 -17.96 -4.63 -5.91
N GLN A 714 -17.42 -4.00 -4.87
CA GLN A 714 -16.06 -4.26 -4.37
C GLN A 714 -15.87 -5.70 -3.86
N SER A 715 -16.94 -6.33 -3.39
CA SER A 715 -16.92 -7.72 -2.91
C SER A 715 -17.26 -8.71 -4.02
N CYS A 716 -18.27 -8.39 -4.85
CA CYS A 716 -18.88 -9.36 -5.75
C CYS A 716 -18.33 -9.32 -7.20
N SER A 717 -17.54 -8.31 -7.59
CA SER A 717 -16.82 -8.32 -8.88
C SER A 717 -15.85 -9.50 -8.99
N ARG A 718 -15.19 -9.88 -7.88
CA ARG A 718 -14.36 -11.10 -7.81
C ARG A 718 -15.17 -12.39 -7.93
N LEU A 719 -16.44 -12.40 -7.52
CA LEU A 719 -17.37 -13.48 -7.85
C LEU A 719 -17.67 -13.48 -9.35
N MET A 720 -18.00 -12.31 -9.93
CA MET A 720 -18.32 -12.21 -11.37
C MET A 720 -17.17 -12.72 -12.26
N GLU A 721 -15.92 -12.38 -11.95
CA GLU A 721 -14.74 -12.95 -12.63
C GLU A 721 -14.66 -14.49 -12.50
N ARG A 722 -15.00 -15.05 -11.33
CA ARG A 722 -15.00 -16.50 -11.07
C ARG A 722 -16.14 -17.22 -11.80
N LEU A 723 -17.34 -16.62 -11.82
CA LEU A 723 -18.48 -17.09 -12.61
C LEU A 723 -18.10 -17.13 -14.08
N ILE A 724 -17.77 -15.98 -14.69
CA ILE A 724 -17.31 -15.88 -16.08
C ILE A 724 -16.26 -16.95 -16.43
N SER A 725 -15.28 -17.16 -15.56
CA SER A 725 -14.24 -18.18 -15.77
C SER A 725 -14.81 -19.60 -15.88
N ALA A 726 -15.80 -19.95 -15.05
CA ALA A 726 -16.46 -21.25 -15.03
C ALA A 726 -17.62 -21.39 -16.04
N SER A 727 -18.20 -20.30 -16.53
CA SER A 727 -19.45 -20.28 -17.31
C SER A 727 -19.41 -21.06 -18.63
N THR A 728 -20.60 -21.56 -19.01
CA THR A 728 -20.89 -22.10 -20.34
C THR A 728 -20.96 -21.00 -21.40
N VAL A 729 -20.91 -21.37 -22.69
CA VAL A 729 -21.00 -20.39 -23.80
C VAL A 729 -22.33 -19.64 -23.78
N SER A 730 -23.43 -20.31 -23.43
CA SER A 730 -24.77 -19.69 -23.33
C SER A 730 -24.87 -18.69 -22.18
N GLN A 731 -24.32 -19.04 -21.00
CA GLN A 731 -24.21 -18.12 -19.86
C GLN A 731 -23.32 -16.91 -20.19
N ILE A 732 -22.21 -17.12 -20.92
CA ILE A 732 -21.34 -16.04 -21.40
C ILE A 732 -22.12 -15.11 -22.34
N LYS A 733 -22.89 -15.64 -23.31
CA LYS A 733 -23.76 -14.83 -24.18
C LYS A 733 -24.78 -14.02 -23.38
N ARG A 734 -25.52 -14.67 -22.47
CA ARG A 734 -26.52 -14.03 -21.59
C ARG A 734 -25.92 -12.84 -20.83
N LEU A 735 -24.78 -13.05 -20.16
CA LEU A 735 -24.09 -12.01 -19.39
C LEU A 735 -23.50 -10.90 -20.28
N PHE A 736 -22.95 -11.24 -21.45
CA PHE A 736 -22.42 -10.26 -22.41
C PHE A 736 -23.55 -9.35 -22.91
N SER A 737 -24.70 -9.92 -23.29
CA SER A 737 -25.90 -9.17 -23.69
C SER A 737 -26.42 -8.25 -22.58
N LYS A 738 -26.30 -8.64 -21.30
CA LYS A 738 -26.65 -7.78 -20.14
C LYS A 738 -25.64 -6.64 -19.87
N PHE A 739 -24.46 -6.66 -20.49
CA PHE A 739 -23.47 -5.57 -20.40
C PHE A 739 -23.48 -4.62 -21.63
N VAL A 740 -24.16 -5.00 -22.72
CA VAL A 740 -24.40 -4.13 -23.88
C VAL A 740 -25.18 -2.87 -23.47
N GLY A 741 -24.83 -1.73 -24.04
CA GLY A 741 -25.31 -0.40 -23.65
C GLY A 741 -24.60 0.20 -22.44
N HIS A 742 -23.68 -0.54 -21.81
CA HIS A 742 -22.98 -0.13 -20.59
C HIS A 742 -21.45 -0.21 -20.69
N PHE A 743 -20.86 -0.71 -21.78
CA PHE A 743 -19.43 -1.00 -21.85
C PHE A 743 -18.54 0.23 -21.65
N LEU A 744 -18.95 1.41 -22.12
CA LEU A 744 -18.22 2.67 -21.88
C LEU A 744 -18.04 2.98 -20.38
N ASN A 745 -19.06 2.69 -19.57
CA ASN A 745 -19.06 2.93 -18.14
C ASN A 745 -18.39 1.78 -17.38
N LEU A 746 -18.67 0.52 -17.77
CA LEU A 746 -18.08 -0.66 -17.15
C LEU A 746 -16.56 -0.72 -17.37
N ALA A 747 -16.07 -0.38 -18.57
CA ALA A 747 -14.65 -0.34 -18.89
C ALA A 747 -13.87 0.73 -18.10
N GLN A 748 -14.50 1.86 -17.76
CA GLN A 748 -13.93 2.89 -16.90
C GLN A 748 -14.10 2.59 -15.40
N HIS A 749 -14.96 1.65 -15.02
CA HIS A 749 -15.25 1.40 -13.61
C HIS A 749 -14.19 0.51 -12.93
N ARG A 750 -13.78 0.89 -11.72
CA ARG A 750 -12.65 0.31 -10.95
C ARG A 750 -12.72 -1.19 -10.63
N PHE A 751 -13.86 -1.83 -10.89
CA PHE A 751 -14.10 -3.27 -10.68
C PHE A 751 -14.72 -3.97 -11.89
N ALA A 752 -15.64 -3.29 -12.59
CA ALA A 752 -16.30 -3.87 -13.75
C ALA A 752 -15.36 -3.93 -14.97
N SER A 753 -14.32 -3.09 -15.04
CA SER A 753 -13.25 -3.20 -16.04
C SER A 753 -12.61 -4.60 -16.04
N HIS A 754 -12.26 -5.14 -14.87
CA HIS A 754 -11.74 -6.50 -14.73
C HIS A 754 -12.78 -7.58 -15.07
N CYS A 755 -14.07 -7.30 -14.87
CA CYS A 755 -15.15 -8.17 -15.33
C CYS A 755 -15.26 -8.17 -16.87
N CYS A 756 -15.15 -7.01 -17.52
CA CYS A 756 -15.10 -6.87 -18.99
C CYS A 756 -13.85 -7.54 -19.58
N GLU A 757 -12.66 -7.31 -18.99
CA GLU A 757 -11.44 -8.04 -19.37
C GLU A 757 -11.67 -9.56 -19.29
N CYS A 758 -12.20 -10.06 -18.17
CA CYS A 758 -12.45 -11.49 -17.98
C CYS A 758 -13.46 -12.05 -19.01
N LEU A 759 -14.56 -11.33 -19.24
CA LEU A 759 -15.61 -11.67 -20.20
C LEU A 759 -15.04 -11.76 -21.62
N PHE A 760 -14.30 -10.74 -22.05
CA PHE A 760 -13.69 -10.68 -23.38
C PHE A 760 -12.64 -11.79 -23.56
N LEU A 761 -11.76 -12.00 -22.57
CA LEU A 761 -10.77 -13.08 -22.61
C LEU A 761 -11.42 -14.47 -22.70
N ARG A 762 -12.55 -14.69 -22.01
CA ARG A 762 -13.27 -15.97 -22.00
C ARG A 762 -14.14 -16.21 -23.25
N ALA A 763 -14.77 -15.16 -23.78
CA ALA A 763 -15.63 -15.24 -24.97
C ALA A 763 -14.84 -15.40 -26.27
N ALA A 764 -13.69 -14.73 -26.40
CA ALA A 764 -12.97 -14.63 -27.67
C ALA A 764 -12.46 -15.97 -28.29
N PRO A 765 -12.11 -17.03 -27.53
CA PRO A 765 -11.87 -18.36 -28.09
C PRO A 765 -13.10 -18.96 -28.78
N HIS A 766 -14.31 -18.69 -28.29
CA HIS A 766 -15.55 -19.28 -28.82
C HIS A 766 -16.03 -18.63 -30.13
N VAL A 767 -15.69 -17.36 -30.37
CA VAL A 767 -15.94 -16.69 -31.68
C VAL A 767 -15.35 -17.49 -32.85
N ALA A 768 -14.13 -18.01 -32.67
CA ALA A 768 -13.45 -18.85 -33.67
C ALA A 768 -14.11 -20.22 -33.88
N VAL A 769 -14.92 -20.69 -32.93
CA VAL A 769 -15.71 -21.93 -33.03
C VAL A 769 -17.04 -21.66 -33.74
N GLU A 770 -17.74 -20.58 -33.39
CA GLU A 770 -18.98 -20.17 -34.09
C GLU A 770 -18.74 -19.91 -35.58
N THR A 771 -17.62 -19.26 -35.91
CA THR A 771 -17.21 -19.01 -37.32
C THR A 771 -16.99 -20.31 -38.10
N ARG A 772 -16.61 -21.40 -37.44
CA ARG A 772 -16.42 -22.74 -38.06
C ARG A 772 -17.71 -23.56 -38.17
N ARG A 773 -18.77 -23.24 -37.42
CA ARG A 773 -20.09 -23.89 -37.56
C ARG A 773 -20.93 -23.27 -38.69
N LYS A 774 -20.70 -22.00 -39.01
CA LYS A 774 -21.45 -21.26 -40.06
C LYS A 774 -21.21 -21.77 -41.50
N SER A 775 -20.45 -22.86 -41.67
CA SER A 775 -20.20 -23.53 -42.95
C SER A 775 -20.86 -24.91 -43.08
N THR A 776 -21.71 -25.31 -42.12
CA THR A 776 -22.28 -26.68 -42.08
C THR A 776 -23.80 -26.77 -41.90
N GLU A 777 -24.46 -25.81 -41.26
CA GLU A 777 -25.89 -25.91 -40.92
C GLU A 777 -26.63 -24.61 -41.31
N ASN A 778 -27.49 -24.71 -42.32
CA ASN A 778 -28.67 -23.86 -42.49
C ASN A 778 -29.86 -24.73 -42.09
N ASP A 779 -30.62 -24.36 -41.06
CA ASP A 779 -31.91 -24.98 -40.77
C ASP A 779 -32.81 -23.94 -40.08
N ASP A 780 -34.00 -23.71 -40.62
CA ASP A 780 -34.92 -22.65 -40.20
C ASP A 780 -35.91 -23.22 -39.17
N ASN A 781 -35.76 -22.87 -37.88
CA ASN A 781 -36.76 -23.13 -36.86
C ASN A 781 -36.84 -21.95 -35.87
N ASP A 782 -38.00 -21.30 -35.81
CA ASP A 782 -38.28 -20.17 -34.91
C ASP A 782 -38.66 -20.66 -33.50
N ASP A 783 -37.66 -20.81 -32.62
CA ASP A 783 -37.89 -20.90 -31.16
C ASP A 783 -37.93 -19.49 -30.55
N GLU A 784 -39.00 -19.15 -29.83
CA GLU A 784 -39.31 -17.77 -29.34
C GLU A 784 -38.35 -17.22 -28.25
N ASN A 785 -37.22 -17.89 -27.98
CA ASN A 785 -36.30 -17.51 -26.90
C ASN A 785 -35.29 -16.45 -27.38
N SER A 786 -35.75 -15.20 -27.46
CA SER A 786 -35.13 -14.06 -28.18
C SER A 786 -33.66 -13.73 -27.87
N ASN A 787 -33.07 -14.26 -26.79
CA ASN A 787 -31.67 -14.06 -26.43
C ASN A 787 -30.71 -15.14 -27.00
N ALA A 788 -31.23 -16.26 -27.53
CA ALA A 788 -30.40 -17.39 -27.97
C ALA A 788 -29.59 -17.10 -29.25
N ASN A 789 -30.15 -16.30 -30.17
CA ASN A 789 -29.65 -16.15 -31.53
C ASN A 789 -28.50 -15.14 -31.71
N VAL A 790 -28.11 -14.40 -30.66
CA VAL A 790 -27.01 -13.43 -30.75
C VAL A 790 -25.66 -14.16 -30.84
N ARG A 791 -24.81 -13.78 -31.80
CA ARG A 791 -23.49 -14.39 -32.01
C ARG A 791 -22.43 -13.62 -31.23
N LEU A 792 -21.38 -14.30 -30.76
CA LEU A 792 -20.29 -13.66 -30.02
C LEU A 792 -19.50 -12.67 -30.89
N GLU A 793 -19.39 -12.95 -32.20
CA GLU A 793 -18.81 -12.02 -33.18
C GLU A 793 -19.50 -10.65 -33.12
N ASP A 794 -20.84 -10.65 -33.13
CA ASP A 794 -21.65 -9.44 -33.21
C ASP A 794 -21.61 -8.67 -31.88
N LEU A 795 -21.68 -9.38 -30.73
CA LEU A 795 -21.52 -8.81 -29.39
C LEU A 795 -20.18 -8.08 -29.19
N PHE A 796 -19.07 -8.63 -29.72
CA PHE A 796 -17.78 -7.94 -29.69
C PHE A 796 -17.79 -6.65 -30.51
N LEU A 797 -18.44 -6.64 -31.67
CA LEU A 797 -18.55 -5.46 -32.54
C LEU A 797 -19.43 -4.38 -31.89
N THR A 798 -20.54 -4.76 -31.24
CA THR A 798 -21.36 -3.83 -30.45
C THR A 798 -20.56 -3.19 -29.31
N ALA A 799 -19.85 -3.99 -28.50
CA ALA A 799 -19.03 -3.48 -27.40
C ALA A 799 -17.88 -2.57 -27.86
N ILE A 800 -17.36 -2.74 -29.08
CA ILE A 800 -16.41 -1.81 -29.69
C ILE A 800 -17.12 -0.52 -30.10
N SER A 801 -18.30 -0.60 -30.74
CA SER A 801 -19.06 0.58 -31.17
C SER A 801 -19.50 1.49 -30.02
N GLU A 802 -19.76 0.94 -28.83
CA GLU A 802 -20.05 1.71 -27.60
C GLU A 802 -18.86 2.54 -27.10
N LEU A 803 -17.63 2.20 -27.52
CA LEU A 803 -16.39 2.89 -27.14
C LEU A 803 -15.90 3.86 -28.24
N GLU A 804 -16.50 3.82 -29.43
CA GLU A 804 -16.18 4.75 -30.51
C GLU A 804 -16.51 6.19 -30.14
N GLY A 805 -15.82 7.14 -30.78
CA GLY A 805 -15.83 8.57 -30.41
C GLY A 805 -15.11 8.91 -29.09
N ASN A 806 -15.02 7.97 -28.15
CA ASN A 806 -14.45 8.19 -26.81
C ASN A 806 -12.95 7.86 -26.71
N TRP A 807 -12.36 7.27 -27.76
CA TRP A 807 -11.00 6.72 -27.80
C TRP A 807 -9.89 7.61 -27.20
N GLY A 808 -9.93 8.93 -27.45
CA GLY A 808 -8.86 9.86 -27.08
C GLY A 808 -8.52 9.88 -25.58
N TYR A 809 -9.52 9.90 -24.70
CA TYR A 809 -9.29 9.89 -23.24
C TYR A 809 -9.23 8.47 -22.67
N LEU A 810 -9.92 7.49 -23.27
CA LEU A 810 -9.86 6.09 -22.83
C LEU A 810 -8.46 5.47 -23.00
N LEU A 811 -7.62 6.01 -23.90
CA LEU A 811 -6.20 5.67 -24.02
C LEU A 811 -5.38 5.94 -22.76
N THR A 812 -5.73 6.99 -22.00
CA THR A 812 -5.02 7.41 -20.78
C THR A 812 -5.77 7.09 -19.49
N ASP A 813 -7.05 6.71 -19.55
CA ASP A 813 -7.77 6.24 -18.36
C ASP A 813 -7.16 4.95 -17.76
N ARG A 814 -7.09 4.94 -16.43
CA ARG A 814 -6.42 3.94 -15.60
C ARG A 814 -7.12 2.57 -15.61
N PHE A 815 -8.37 2.48 -16.07
CA PHE A 815 -9.15 1.25 -16.15
C PHE A 815 -9.45 0.87 -17.60
N ALA A 816 -10.02 1.78 -18.40
CA ALA A 816 -10.43 1.49 -19.77
C ALA A 816 -9.26 1.14 -20.69
N SER A 817 -8.07 1.70 -20.45
CA SER A 817 -6.86 1.35 -21.20
C SER A 817 -6.48 -0.13 -21.10
N HIS A 818 -6.84 -0.84 -20.00
CA HIS A 818 -6.65 -2.29 -19.90
C HIS A 818 -7.63 -3.04 -20.82
N THR A 819 -8.91 -2.70 -20.75
CA THR A 819 -9.97 -3.21 -21.62
C THR A 819 -9.64 -3.01 -23.11
N ILE A 820 -9.14 -1.83 -23.48
CA ILE A 820 -8.68 -1.51 -24.85
C ILE A 820 -7.52 -2.39 -25.30
N ARG A 821 -6.51 -2.61 -24.44
CA ARG A 821 -5.39 -3.52 -24.74
C ARG A 821 -5.86 -4.97 -24.94
N VAL A 822 -6.84 -5.41 -24.17
CA VAL A 822 -7.46 -6.74 -24.32
C VAL A 822 -8.22 -6.85 -25.64
N LEU A 823 -9.06 -5.87 -26.00
CA LEU A 823 -9.79 -5.84 -27.28
C LEU A 823 -8.84 -5.83 -28.49
N LEU A 824 -7.83 -4.95 -28.52
CA LEU A 824 -6.85 -4.88 -29.60
C LEU A 824 -6.12 -6.23 -29.84
N LEU A 825 -5.75 -6.92 -28.75
CA LEU A 825 -5.09 -8.23 -28.84
C LEU A 825 -6.06 -9.36 -29.25
N ILE A 826 -7.33 -9.27 -28.86
CA ILE A 826 -8.38 -10.20 -29.26
C ILE A 826 -8.69 -10.10 -30.75
N LEU A 827 -8.86 -8.89 -31.26
CA LEU A 827 -9.11 -8.60 -32.68
C LEU A 827 -7.92 -9.03 -33.54
N ALA A 828 -6.69 -8.79 -33.07
CA ALA A 828 -5.46 -9.25 -33.73
C ALA A 828 -5.19 -10.76 -33.64
N GLY A 829 -6.09 -11.56 -33.02
CA GLY A 829 -5.91 -13.02 -32.90
C GLY A 829 -4.65 -13.44 -32.13
N GLU A 830 -4.12 -12.58 -31.27
CA GLU A 830 -2.86 -12.80 -30.58
C GLU A 830 -3.02 -13.71 -29.34
N GLN A 831 -2.00 -14.51 -29.04
CA GLN A 831 -2.03 -15.41 -27.87
C GLN A 831 -1.91 -14.59 -26.58
N LEU A 832 -2.95 -14.66 -25.75
CA LEU A 832 -3.13 -13.85 -24.54
C LEU A 832 -2.29 -14.38 -23.36
N ASP A 833 -2.10 -15.70 -23.28
CA ASP A 833 -1.30 -16.38 -22.23
C ASP A 833 0.21 -16.24 -22.40
N SER A 834 0.67 -15.53 -23.44
CA SER A 834 2.09 -15.39 -23.75
C SER A 834 2.82 -14.61 -22.64
N PRO A 835 3.87 -15.17 -22.02
CA PRO A 835 4.51 -14.55 -20.85
C PRO A 835 5.16 -13.20 -21.16
N SER A 836 5.54 -12.94 -22.41
CA SER A 836 6.03 -11.64 -22.86
C SER A 836 4.93 -10.57 -22.96
N LYS A 837 3.66 -10.95 -23.07
CA LYS A 837 2.49 -10.05 -23.08
C LYS A 837 1.86 -9.86 -21.70
N SER A 838 2.12 -10.75 -20.75
CA SER A 838 1.61 -10.65 -19.36
C SER A 838 1.84 -9.28 -18.71
N ASN A 839 3.02 -8.66 -18.92
CA ASN A 839 3.37 -7.33 -18.40
C ASN A 839 2.61 -6.17 -19.06
N VAL A 840 2.01 -6.39 -20.23
CA VAL A 840 1.31 -5.37 -21.02
C VAL A 840 -0.20 -5.50 -20.83
N ILE A 841 -0.70 -6.73 -20.69
CA ILE A 841 -2.12 -7.03 -20.44
C ILE A 841 -2.48 -6.77 -18.96
N ALA A 842 -1.77 -7.40 -18.02
CA ALA A 842 -2.30 -7.62 -16.69
C ALA A 842 -2.40 -6.34 -15.83
N SER A 843 -3.60 -6.11 -15.28
CA SER A 843 -3.75 -5.42 -13.99
C SER A 843 -2.86 -6.13 -12.96
N ARG A 844 -1.78 -5.46 -12.52
CA ARG A 844 -0.67 -6.05 -11.74
C ARG A 844 -1.04 -6.46 -10.29
N LYS A 845 -2.33 -6.60 -9.98
CA LYS A 845 -2.85 -6.90 -8.64
C LYS A 845 -3.70 -8.18 -8.53
N LYS A 846 -3.72 -9.02 -9.57
CA LYS A 846 -4.13 -10.43 -9.41
C LYS A 846 -3.11 -11.17 -8.54
N GLU A 847 -3.41 -11.20 -7.24
CA GLU A 847 -2.94 -12.24 -6.33
C GLU A 847 -3.28 -13.62 -6.92
N LYS A 848 -2.61 -14.68 -6.45
CA LYS A 848 -2.66 -16.02 -7.04
C LYS A 848 -4.04 -16.70 -6.85
N LEU A 849 -5.05 -16.24 -7.57
CA LEU A 849 -6.24 -17.02 -7.87
C LEU A 849 -5.75 -18.33 -8.52
N ASP A 850 -6.11 -19.45 -7.91
CA ASP A 850 -5.13 -20.53 -7.72
C ASP A 850 -4.61 -21.18 -9.01
N LYS A 851 -3.44 -21.84 -8.88
CA LYS A 851 -3.00 -22.86 -9.84
C LYS A 851 -3.83 -24.16 -9.68
N ALA A 852 -5.14 -24.01 -9.59
CA ALA A 852 -6.13 -25.06 -9.39
C ALA A 852 -6.37 -25.83 -10.70
N LYS A 853 -5.43 -26.70 -11.04
CA LYS A 853 -5.65 -27.94 -11.81
C LYS A 853 -6.40 -27.84 -13.16
N VAL A 854 -6.32 -26.74 -13.91
CA VAL A 854 -6.47 -26.85 -15.36
C VAL A 854 -5.23 -27.59 -15.88
N VAL A 855 -5.39 -28.86 -16.25
CA VAL A 855 -4.32 -29.68 -16.84
C VAL A 855 -4.14 -29.26 -18.29
N ALA A 856 -3.51 -28.10 -18.49
CA ALA A 856 -2.95 -27.72 -19.77
C ALA A 856 -1.90 -28.77 -20.16
N GLN A 857 -2.23 -29.63 -21.12
CA GLN A 857 -1.26 -30.54 -21.69
C GLN A 857 -0.13 -29.72 -22.34
N PRO A 858 1.13 -30.20 -22.30
CA PRO A 858 2.24 -29.49 -22.92
C PRO A 858 2.21 -29.69 -24.44
N ASP A 859 1.21 -29.11 -25.11
CA ASP A 859 1.07 -29.20 -26.56
C ASP A 859 2.23 -28.48 -27.25
N ARG A 860 3.12 -29.29 -27.82
CA ARG A 860 4.34 -28.86 -28.52
C ARG A 860 4.05 -28.45 -29.97
N SER A 861 2.98 -27.69 -30.19
CA SER A 861 2.61 -27.06 -31.46
C SER A 861 2.76 -25.54 -31.33
N GLY A 862 3.77 -24.97 -31.98
CA GLY A 862 4.26 -23.64 -31.65
C GLY A 862 3.64 -22.47 -32.42
N ARG A 863 3.54 -21.31 -31.76
CA ARG A 863 3.50 -19.96 -32.34
C ARG A 863 2.30 -19.56 -33.22
N GLU A 864 1.35 -20.44 -33.51
CA GLU A 864 0.22 -20.08 -34.38
C GLU A 864 -0.77 -19.12 -33.69
N ARG A 865 -1.17 -18.07 -34.42
CA ARG A 865 -2.16 -17.08 -33.99
C ARG A 865 -3.55 -17.72 -33.97
N ARG A 866 -4.45 -17.23 -33.12
CA ARG A 866 -5.87 -17.63 -33.14
C ARG A 866 -6.50 -17.08 -34.43
N ALA A 867 -7.19 -17.94 -35.18
CA ALA A 867 -8.01 -17.50 -36.30
C ALA A 867 -9.13 -16.55 -35.81
N VAL A 868 -9.33 -15.45 -36.52
CA VAL A 868 -10.36 -14.44 -36.23
C VAL A 868 -11.21 -14.17 -37.48
N PRO A 869 -12.49 -13.76 -37.32
CA PRO A 869 -13.34 -13.39 -38.45
C PRO A 869 -12.76 -12.25 -39.31
N PRO A 870 -13.13 -12.13 -40.60
CA PRO A 870 -12.77 -10.97 -41.41
C PRO A 870 -13.25 -9.65 -40.82
N SER A 871 -14.41 -9.64 -40.17
CA SER A 871 -14.98 -8.49 -39.45
C SER A 871 -14.05 -7.99 -38.33
N PHE A 872 -13.37 -8.89 -37.61
CA PHE A 872 -12.43 -8.53 -36.54
C PHE A 872 -11.18 -7.85 -37.09
N ASN A 873 -10.72 -8.22 -38.29
CA ASN A 873 -9.62 -7.52 -38.96
C ASN A 873 -10.06 -6.11 -39.41
N ALA A 874 -11.26 -5.96 -39.97
CA ALA A 874 -11.81 -4.66 -40.35
C ALA A 874 -12.02 -3.75 -39.12
N ALA A 875 -12.55 -4.31 -38.02
CA ALA A 875 -12.69 -3.61 -36.74
C ALA A 875 -11.34 -3.22 -36.14
N LEU A 876 -10.31 -4.07 -36.26
CA LEU A 876 -8.95 -3.73 -35.83
C LEU A 876 -8.37 -2.57 -36.62
N GLU A 877 -8.47 -2.59 -37.96
CA GLU A 877 -7.94 -1.50 -38.79
C GLU A 877 -8.67 -0.19 -38.55
N LYS A 878 -10.01 -0.22 -38.38
CA LYS A 878 -10.80 0.94 -37.98
C LYS A 878 -10.40 1.44 -36.60
N MET A 879 -10.42 0.59 -35.57
CA MET A 879 -10.08 0.95 -34.20
C MET A 879 -8.67 1.53 -34.09
N VAL A 880 -7.67 0.93 -34.76
CA VAL A 880 -6.30 1.47 -34.80
C VAL A 880 -6.26 2.83 -35.50
N LYS A 881 -6.96 3.02 -36.63
CA LYS A 881 -7.04 4.31 -37.33
C LYS A 881 -7.68 5.39 -36.44
N ASP A 882 -8.81 5.08 -35.81
CA ASP A 882 -9.57 6.03 -34.99
C ASP A 882 -8.81 6.40 -33.70
N LEU A 883 -8.07 5.44 -33.11
CA LEU A 883 -7.16 5.68 -31.98
C LEU A 883 -5.95 6.56 -32.36
N ILE A 884 -5.51 6.57 -33.63
CA ILE A 884 -4.39 7.41 -34.11
C ILE A 884 -4.87 8.80 -34.56
N ALA A 885 -6.07 8.89 -35.14
CA ALA A 885 -6.59 10.11 -35.77
C ALA A 885 -6.76 11.28 -34.80
N GLY A 886 -7.07 11.01 -33.52
CA GLY A 886 -7.18 12.02 -32.47
C GLY A 886 -5.86 12.44 -31.82
N LEU A 887 -4.71 11.86 -32.21
CA LEU A 887 -3.41 12.12 -31.60
C LEU A 887 -2.58 12.99 -32.55
N ASP A 888 -2.01 14.10 -32.06
CA ASP A 888 -0.95 14.82 -32.77
C ASP A 888 0.44 14.18 -32.48
N ASN A 889 1.50 14.65 -33.13
CA ASN A 889 2.85 14.09 -32.92
C ASN A 889 3.38 14.39 -31.50
N THR A 890 2.95 15.49 -30.89
CA THR A 890 3.30 15.89 -29.52
C THR A 890 2.68 14.93 -28.50
N TYR A 891 1.37 14.71 -28.60
CA TYR A 891 0.61 13.77 -27.78
C TYR A 891 1.14 12.33 -27.96
N LEU A 892 1.45 11.92 -29.19
CA LEU A 892 2.00 10.58 -29.46
C LEU A 892 3.38 10.38 -28.81
N ARG A 893 4.24 11.41 -28.80
CA ARG A 893 5.52 11.38 -28.06
C ARG A 893 5.31 11.49 -26.54
N ALA A 894 4.29 12.19 -26.04
CA ALA A 894 3.94 12.22 -24.61
C ALA A 894 3.40 10.86 -24.11
N LEU A 895 2.60 10.16 -24.92
CA LEU A 895 2.18 8.78 -24.67
C LEU A 895 3.36 7.80 -24.54
N ALA A 896 4.55 8.14 -25.05
CA ALA A 896 5.73 7.30 -24.91
C ALA A 896 6.30 7.27 -23.48
N THR A 897 6.07 8.30 -22.66
CA THR A 897 6.47 8.34 -21.24
C THR A 897 5.28 8.24 -20.26
N HIS A 898 4.06 8.51 -20.73
CA HIS A 898 2.85 8.43 -19.89
C HIS A 898 2.58 6.99 -19.38
N PRO A 899 2.50 6.74 -18.05
CA PRO A 899 2.51 5.38 -17.49
C PRO A 899 1.31 4.50 -17.86
N VAL A 900 0.14 5.10 -18.17
CA VAL A 900 -1.08 4.37 -18.59
C VAL A 900 -1.13 4.16 -20.12
N GLY A 901 -0.95 5.24 -20.89
CA GLY A 901 -0.97 5.21 -22.36
C GLY A 901 0.22 4.48 -23.01
N ASN A 902 1.42 4.49 -22.43
CA ASN A 902 2.59 3.79 -22.96
C ASN A 902 2.34 2.27 -23.17
N PRO A 903 1.75 1.52 -22.20
CA PRO A 903 1.28 0.16 -22.44
C PRO A 903 0.34 0.00 -23.65
N VAL A 904 -0.54 0.96 -23.93
CA VAL A 904 -1.45 0.89 -25.10
C VAL A 904 -0.69 1.18 -26.39
N LEU A 905 0.19 2.19 -26.37
CA LEU A 905 1.09 2.53 -27.48
C LEU A 905 2.03 1.36 -27.82
N GLN A 906 2.52 0.61 -26.83
CA GLN A 906 3.26 -0.64 -27.03
C GLN A 906 2.42 -1.71 -27.76
N VAL A 907 1.14 -1.88 -27.41
CA VAL A 907 0.25 -2.81 -28.12
C VAL A 907 0.03 -2.35 -29.56
N LEU A 908 -0.39 -1.09 -29.76
CA LEU A 908 -0.65 -0.52 -31.08
C LEU A 908 0.57 -0.62 -32.01
N LEU A 909 1.75 -0.19 -31.55
CA LEU A 909 2.99 -0.29 -32.32
C LEU A 909 3.39 -1.75 -32.60
N SER A 910 3.14 -2.68 -31.67
CA SER A 910 3.38 -4.10 -31.92
C SER A 910 2.42 -4.69 -32.97
N ILE A 911 1.17 -4.21 -33.03
CA ILE A 911 0.17 -4.64 -34.01
C ILE A 911 0.49 -4.05 -35.38
N GLU A 912 0.81 -2.75 -35.47
CA GLU A 912 1.27 -2.10 -36.70
C GLU A 912 2.45 -2.85 -37.34
N LEU A 913 3.50 -3.11 -36.56
CA LEU A 913 4.74 -3.71 -37.05
C LEU A 913 4.65 -5.24 -37.31
N THR A 914 3.58 -5.93 -36.89
CA THR A 914 3.47 -7.41 -37.01
C THR A 914 2.16 -7.96 -37.61
N HIS A 915 1.13 -7.14 -37.78
CA HIS A 915 -0.15 -7.50 -38.41
C HIS A 915 -0.42 -6.64 -39.64
N LEU A 916 -0.38 -5.32 -39.48
CA LEU A 916 -0.72 -4.38 -40.55
C LEU A 916 0.36 -4.26 -41.65
N GLY A 917 1.45 -4.99 -41.50
CA GLY A 917 2.46 -5.22 -42.52
C GLY A 917 3.66 -4.26 -42.47
N LYS A 918 4.83 -4.77 -42.89
CA LYS A 918 6.09 -4.01 -42.98
C LYS A 918 6.03 -2.85 -43.99
N SER A 919 4.96 -2.77 -44.79
CA SER A 919 4.60 -1.65 -45.65
C SER A 919 4.15 -0.43 -44.86
N LYS A 920 3.26 -0.58 -43.85
CA LYS A 920 2.80 0.57 -43.03
C LYS A 920 3.94 1.22 -42.23
N ALA A 921 5.01 0.48 -41.90
CA ALA A 921 6.24 1.07 -41.33
C ALA A 921 7.01 2.02 -42.30
N LYS A 922 6.53 2.25 -43.52
CA LYS A 922 6.99 3.29 -44.46
C LYS A 922 5.98 4.44 -44.64
N ASP A 923 4.74 4.24 -44.19
CA ASP A 923 3.66 5.21 -44.30
C ASP A 923 3.94 6.39 -43.34
N PRO A 924 4.00 7.65 -43.81
CA PRO A 924 4.29 8.80 -42.95
C PRO A 924 3.31 8.93 -41.78
N ASP A 925 2.07 8.45 -41.93
CA ASP A 925 1.02 8.57 -40.90
C ASP A 925 1.05 7.41 -39.86
N SER A 926 1.94 6.43 -40.05
CA SER A 926 2.14 5.31 -39.11
C SER A 926 2.70 5.75 -37.76
N ILE A 927 2.33 5.05 -36.68
CA ILE A 927 2.82 5.30 -35.32
C ILE A 927 4.36 5.27 -35.30
N PHE A 928 4.97 4.31 -36.00
CA PHE A 928 6.42 4.20 -36.08
C PHE A 928 7.07 5.45 -36.70
N ARG A 929 6.52 6.01 -37.79
CA ARG A 929 7.06 7.22 -38.44
C ARG A 929 6.77 8.49 -37.65
N ARG A 930 5.57 8.60 -37.09
CA ARG A 930 5.17 9.78 -36.29
C ARG A 930 5.95 9.89 -34.97
N LEU A 931 6.39 8.76 -34.41
CA LEU A 931 7.36 8.75 -33.30
C LEU A 931 8.80 9.05 -33.77
N VAL A 932 9.25 8.39 -34.84
CA VAL A 932 10.64 8.38 -35.32
C VAL A 932 10.70 8.68 -36.82
N PRO A 933 10.60 9.95 -37.25
CA PRO A 933 10.62 10.32 -38.67
C PRO A 933 11.98 10.08 -39.34
N ASP A 934 13.09 10.31 -38.63
CA ASP A 934 14.43 10.36 -39.22
C ASP A 934 15.09 8.95 -39.25
N GLU A 935 15.10 8.27 -40.40
CA GLU A 935 15.72 6.94 -40.51
C GLU A 935 17.23 6.93 -40.24
N ASN A 936 17.92 8.03 -40.54
CA ASN A 936 19.37 8.13 -40.42
C ASN A 936 19.85 8.31 -38.97
N LEU A 937 18.99 8.83 -38.09
CA LEU A 937 19.29 9.11 -36.67
C LEU A 937 20.58 9.94 -36.47
N GLU A 938 20.77 10.94 -37.34
CA GLU A 938 21.92 11.84 -37.34
C GLU A 938 22.06 12.61 -36.01
N GLU A 939 23.29 12.90 -35.60
CA GLU A 939 23.58 13.51 -34.31
C GLU A 939 23.06 14.95 -34.23
N GLY A 940 21.96 15.13 -33.48
CA GLY A 940 21.23 16.39 -33.36
C GLY A 940 19.78 16.32 -33.86
N SER A 941 19.42 15.27 -34.63
CA SER A 941 18.04 15.04 -35.06
C SER A 941 17.08 14.82 -33.88
N GLU A 942 15.83 15.27 -34.02
CA GLU A 942 14.79 15.05 -32.99
C GLU A 942 14.61 13.56 -32.68
N SER A 943 14.61 12.71 -33.71
CA SER A 943 14.48 11.26 -33.56
C SER A 943 15.61 10.67 -32.72
N ALA A 944 16.86 11.10 -32.93
CA ALA A 944 17.99 10.68 -32.11
C ALA A 944 17.89 11.23 -30.68
N GLY A 945 17.43 12.48 -30.50
CA GLY A 945 17.21 13.09 -29.18
C GLY A 945 16.15 12.35 -28.36
N PHE A 946 14.97 12.13 -28.95
CA PHE A 946 13.86 11.37 -28.37
C PHE A 946 14.31 9.96 -27.96
N ILE A 947 14.94 9.21 -28.86
CA ILE A 947 15.45 7.86 -28.56
C ILE A 947 16.54 7.88 -27.48
N LYS A 948 17.46 8.85 -27.50
CA LYS A 948 18.48 9.04 -26.44
C LYS A 948 17.83 9.30 -25.07
N GLY A 949 16.66 9.96 -25.03
CA GLY A 949 15.84 10.11 -23.82
C GLY A 949 15.19 8.81 -23.35
N LEU A 950 14.50 8.08 -24.25
CA LEU A 950 13.80 6.83 -23.92
C LEU A 950 14.70 5.74 -23.30
N PHE A 951 16.01 5.77 -23.55
CA PHE A 951 16.97 4.87 -22.90
C PHE A 951 17.03 5.01 -21.37
N TYR A 952 16.72 6.19 -20.83
CA TYR A 952 16.87 6.50 -19.41
C TYR A 952 15.54 6.69 -18.68
N ASP A 953 14.42 6.73 -19.39
CA ASP A 953 13.09 6.83 -18.79
C ASP A 953 12.51 5.44 -18.38
N PRO A 954 11.99 5.25 -17.15
CA PRO A 954 11.46 3.95 -16.70
C PRO A 954 10.28 3.39 -17.52
N VAL A 955 9.54 4.25 -18.22
CA VAL A 955 8.34 3.93 -19.00
C VAL A 955 8.69 3.92 -20.50
N GLY A 956 9.36 4.95 -20.98
CA GLY A 956 9.86 5.09 -22.35
C GLY A 956 10.81 3.97 -22.77
N SER A 957 11.63 3.46 -21.85
CA SER A 957 12.49 2.28 -22.09
C SER A 957 11.69 1.02 -22.44
N ARG A 958 10.42 0.91 -22.04
CA ARG A 958 9.53 -0.22 -22.40
C ARG A 958 8.97 -0.09 -23.81
N LEU A 959 8.67 1.14 -24.23
CA LEU A 959 8.41 1.41 -25.65
C LEU A 959 9.68 1.14 -26.48
N LEU A 960 10.86 1.51 -25.97
CA LEU A 960 12.13 1.25 -26.65
C LEU A 960 12.47 -0.26 -26.70
N GLU A 961 12.19 -1.06 -25.67
CA GLU A 961 12.23 -2.54 -25.74
C GLU A 961 11.33 -3.07 -26.87
N THR A 962 10.16 -2.45 -27.08
CA THR A 962 9.16 -2.84 -28.08
C THR A 962 9.55 -2.41 -29.50
N ILE A 963 10.04 -1.18 -29.69
CA ILE A 963 10.70 -0.70 -30.92
C ILE A 963 11.87 -1.62 -31.26
N VAL A 964 12.77 -1.87 -30.31
CA VAL A 964 13.91 -2.77 -30.50
C VAL A 964 13.45 -4.17 -30.89
N ARG A 965 12.36 -4.71 -30.34
CA ARG A 965 11.87 -6.05 -30.72
C ARG A 965 11.30 -6.12 -32.14
N TYR A 966 10.50 -5.14 -32.57
CA TYR A 966 9.68 -5.26 -33.79
C TYR A 966 10.11 -4.37 -34.97
N ALA A 967 10.92 -3.32 -34.77
CA ALA A 967 11.23 -2.36 -35.82
C ALA A 967 12.01 -2.99 -37.01
N PRO A 968 11.86 -2.44 -38.25
CA PRO A 968 12.48 -2.99 -39.45
C PRO A 968 14.00 -3.21 -39.35
N GLY A 969 14.51 -4.25 -40.02
CA GLY A 969 15.92 -4.64 -39.94
C GLY A 969 16.91 -3.60 -40.46
N LYS A 970 16.50 -2.73 -41.40
CA LYS A 970 17.29 -1.56 -41.85
C LYS A 970 17.45 -0.57 -40.71
N PHE A 971 16.33 -0.07 -40.17
CA PHE A 971 16.30 0.87 -39.05
C PHE A 971 17.09 0.36 -37.84
N PHE A 972 16.90 -0.90 -37.43
CA PHE A 972 17.62 -1.47 -36.29
C PHE A 972 19.15 -1.42 -36.46
N LYS A 973 19.67 -1.63 -37.68
CA LYS A 973 21.11 -1.48 -37.96
C LYS A 973 21.59 -0.03 -37.83
N THR A 974 20.81 0.94 -38.32
CA THR A 974 21.15 2.37 -38.16
C THR A 974 21.11 2.78 -36.69
N PHE A 975 20.01 2.49 -35.99
CA PHE A 975 19.84 2.73 -34.56
C PHE A 975 20.98 2.14 -33.72
N TYR A 976 21.34 0.88 -33.97
CA TYR A 976 22.45 0.23 -33.26
C TYR A 976 23.77 0.97 -33.48
N LYS A 977 24.13 1.26 -34.74
CA LYS A 977 25.40 1.92 -35.06
C LYS A 977 25.47 3.38 -34.58
N ALA A 978 24.41 4.16 -34.77
CA ALA A 978 24.39 5.61 -34.52
C ALA A 978 24.17 5.98 -33.03
N ILE A 979 23.48 5.16 -32.24
CA ILE A 979 23.10 5.52 -30.86
C ILE A 979 23.70 4.59 -29.79
N VAL A 980 24.00 3.34 -30.14
CA VAL A 980 24.23 2.27 -29.16
C VAL A 980 25.66 1.72 -29.15
N LEU A 981 26.24 1.43 -30.32
CA LEU A 981 27.48 0.66 -30.48
C LEU A 981 28.60 1.14 -29.53
N GLU A 982 29.02 2.40 -29.65
CA GLU A 982 30.09 2.99 -28.84
C GLU A 982 29.73 3.13 -27.35
N ARG A 983 28.43 3.16 -27.04
CA ARG A 983 27.90 3.44 -25.70
C ARG A 983 27.47 2.17 -24.96
N ILE A 984 27.53 0.99 -25.57
CA ILE A 984 26.85 -0.22 -25.08
C ILE A 984 27.32 -0.69 -23.70
N GLY A 985 28.61 -0.52 -23.36
CA GLY A 985 29.12 -0.74 -22.00
C GLY A 985 28.48 0.20 -20.98
N SER A 986 28.47 1.51 -21.28
CA SER A 986 27.86 2.54 -20.40
C SER A 986 26.35 2.35 -20.23
N LEU A 987 25.65 1.91 -21.29
CA LEU A 987 24.22 1.58 -21.25
C LEU A 987 23.95 0.29 -20.46
N SER A 988 24.81 -0.72 -20.57
CA SER A 988 24.73 -1.96 -19.77
C SER A 988 24.87 -1.66 -18.27
N ARG A 989 25.72 -0.69 -17.90
CA ARG A 989 25.92 -0.25 -16.51
C ARG A 989 24.72 0.49 -15.91
N ASN A 990 23.78 0.99 -16.72
CA ASN A 990 22.58 1.69 -16.24
C ASN A 990 21.41 0.71 -16.01
N GLU A 991 20.63 0.93 -14.94
CA GLU A 991 19.56 0.02 -14.51
C GLU A 991 18.32 0.01 -15.41
N ILE A 992 18.05 1.11 -16.12
CA ILE A 992 16.93 1.23 -17.07
C ILE A 992 17.42 0.81 -18.46
N ALA A 993 18.49 1.44 -18.95
CA ALA A 993 19.03 1.16 -20.28
C ALA A 993 19.53 -0.29 -20.43
N GLY A 994 20.02 -0.94 -19.37
CA GLY A 994 20.44 -2.34 -19.39
C GLY A 994 19.33 -3.32 -19.80
N HIS A 995 18.06 -3.01 -19.51
CA HIS A 995 16.92 -3.78 -20.02
C HIS A 995 16.76 -3.64 -21.53
N VAL A 996 16.97 -2.44 -22.08
CA VAL A 996 16.95 -2.18 -23.52
C VAL A 996 18.14 -2.88 -24.19
N VAL A 997 19.35 -2.80 -23.61
CA VAL A 997 20.55 -3.48 -24.14
C VAL A 997 20.34 -4.99 -24.25
N ALA A 998 19.70 -5.64 -23.27
CA ALA A 998 19.37 -7.07 -23.38
C ALA A 998 18.54 -7.40 -24.65
N ARG A 999 17.59 -6.53 -25.05
CA ARG A 999 16.80 -6.70 -26.28
C ARG A 999 17.57 -6.36 -27.56
N ILE A 1000 18.57 -5.50 -27.46
CA ILE A 1000 19.47 -5.18 -28.58
C ILE A 1000 20.37 -6.39 -28.85
N LEU A 1001 20.98 -6.97 -27.81
CA LEU A 1001 21.75 -8.22 -27.88
C LEU A 1001 20.93 -9.34 -28.55
N GLU A 1002 19.66 -9.55 -28.12
CA GLU A 1002 18.72 -10.51 -28.74
C GLU A 1002 18.61 -10.40 -30.29
N ARG A 1003 18.96 -9.25 -30.90
CA ARG A 1003 18.87 -9.02 -32.36
C ARG A 1003 20.19 -8.97 -33.12
N LEU A 1004 21.35 -8.76 -32.49
CA LEU A 1004 22.63 -8.54 -33.19
C LEU A 1004 23.05 -9.65 -34.17
N SER A 1005 23.94 -9.32 -35.13
CA SER A 1005 24.62 -10.29 -36.00
C SER A 1005 25.67 -11.09 -35.19
N LYS A 1006 26.54 -11.87 -35.85
CA LYS A 1006 27.66 -12.53 -35.16
C LYS A 1006 28.80 -11.54 -34.89
N GLU A 1007 29.01 -10.64 -35.84
CA GLU A 1007 30.06 -9.62 -35.90
C GLU A 1007 29.74 -8.49 -34.91
N ASP A 1008 28.55 -7.89 -35.03
CA ASP A 1008 28.05 -6.85 -34.12
C ASP A 1008 28.06 -7.34 -32.66
N LEU A 1009 27.70 -8.61 -32.43
CA LEU A 1009 27.68 -9.21 -31.09
C LEU A 1009 29.08 -9.40 -30.50
N LYS A 1010 30.09 -9.70 -31.32
CA LYS A 1010 31.47 -9.77 -30.85
C LYS A 1010 31.96 -8.39 -30.39
N SER A 1011 31.78 -7.36 -31.21
CA SER A 1011 32.14 -5.98 -30.83
C SER A 1011 31.36 -5.49 -29.61
N ALA A 1012 30.08 -5.87 -29.47
CA ALA A 1012 29.31 -5.63 -28.25
C ALA A 1012 29.89 -6.37 -27.03
N MET A 1013 30.29 -7.63 -27.18
CA MET A 1013 30.91 -8.43 -26.12
C MET A 1013 32.21 -7.79 -25.64
N ASP A 1014 33.10 -7.41 -26.56
CA ASP A 1014 34.40 -6.81 -26.25
C ASP A 1014 34.23 -5.52 -25.40
N LEU A 1015 33.22 -4.70 -25.69
CA LEU A 1015 32.88 -3.49 -24.91
C LEU A 1015 32.13 -3.78 -23.59
N ILE A 1016 31.37 -4.88 -23.50
CA ILE A 1016 30.65 -5.27 -22.27
C ILE A 1016 31.58 -5.97 -21.27
N LEU A 1017 32.59 -6.72 -21.74
CA LEU A 1017 33.53 -7.46 -20.88
C LEU A 1017 34.24 -6.55 -19.86
N LEU A 1018 34.62 -5.34 -20.28
CA LEU A 1018 35.21 -4.31 -19.40
C LEU A 1018 34.31 -3.93 -18.21
N GLU A 1019 32.99 -4.08 -18.36
CA GLU A 1019 31.96 -3.68 -17.40
C GLU A 1019 31.46 -4.86 -16.56
N VAL A 1020 31.73 -6.12 -16.97
CA VAL A 1020 31.25 -7.34 -16.30
C VAL A 1020 31.54 -7.37 -14.79
N PRO A 1021 32.73 -7.00 -14.29
CA PRO A 1021 32.99 -6.95 -12.85
C PRO A 1021 32.00 -6.05 -12.10
N SER A 1022 31.67 -4.87 -12.64
CA SER A 1022 30.70 -3.96 -12.02
C SER A 1022 29.24 -4.42 -12.19
N LEU A 1023 28.94 -5.16 -13.27
CA LEU A 1023 27.63 -5.81 -13.42
C LEU A 1023 27.43 -6.95 -12.41
N VAL A 1024 28.48 -7.73 -12.13
CA VAL A 1024 28.49 -8.81 -11.13
C VAL A 1024 28.38 -8.24 -9.71
N GLU A 1025 29.20 -7.24 -9.37
CA GLU A 1025 29.17 -6.51 -8.09
C GLU A 1025 27.76 -5.99 -7.77
N ARG A 1026 27.08 -5.41 -8.77
CA ARG A 1026 25.75 -4.79 -8.64
C ARG A 1026 24.59 -5.77 -8.84
N SER A 1027 24.85 -7.09 -8.94
CA SER A 1027 23.86 -8.14 -9.24
C SER A 1027 23.02 -7.89 -10.52
N ARG A 1028 23.55 -7.14 -11.51
CA ARG A 1028 22.89 -6.74 -12.78
C ARG A 1028 23.07 -7.80 -13.87
N LEU A 1029 22.72 -9.04 -13.55
CA LEU A 1029 23.09 -10.23 -14.32
C LEU A 1029 22.31 -10.41 -15.64
N THR A 1030 21.22 -9.66 -15.86
CA THR A 1030 20.33 -9.78 -17.03
C THR A 1030 21.06 -9.56 -18.36
N VAL A 1031 21.97 -8.58 -18.44
CA VAL A 1031 22.75 -8.31 -19.66
C VAL A 1031 23.71 -9.45 -19.96
N ILE A 1032 24.40 -9.97 -18.94
CA ILE A 1032 25.32 -11.11 -19.04
C ILE A 1032 24.57 -12.36 -19.52
N LYS A 1033 23.38 -12.62 -18.96
CA LYS A 1033 22.51 -13.73 -19.39
C LYS A 1033 22.12 -13.61 -20.87
N ALA A 1034 21.63 -12.43 -21.29
CA ALA A 1034 21.23 -12.19 -22.69
C ALA A 1034 22.42 -12.30 -23.67
N LEU A 1035 23.60 -11.88 -23.24
CA LEU A 1035 24.86 -12.02 -24.00
C LEU A 1035 25.22 -13.49 -24.20
N ILE A 1036 25.20 -14.31 -23.14
CA ILE A 1036 25.47 -15.77 -23.23
C ILE A 1036 24.45 -16.44 -24.16
N GLU A 1037 23.15 -16.24 -23.92
CA GLU A 1037 22.08 -16.86 -24.72
C GLU A 1037 22.18 -16.46 -26.21
N ARG A 1038 22.56 -15.22 -26.50
CA ARG A 1038 22.77 -14.79 -27.89
C ARG A 1038 24.05 -15.37 -28.50
N SER A 1039 25.16 -15.38 -27.78
CA SER A 1039 26.45 -15.88 -28.28
C SER A 1039 26.39 -17.36 -28.61
N VAL A 1040 25.67 -18.17 -27.81
CA VAL A 1040 25.35 -19.58 -28.15
C VAL A 1040 24.56 -19.66 -29.47
N VAL A 1041 23.52 -18.84 -29.65
CA VAL A 1041 22.70 -18.78 -30.89
C VAL A 1041 23.47 -18.25 -32.11
N ARG A 1042 24.58 -17.52 -31.92
CA ARG A 1042 25.42 -16.97 -33.00
C ARG A 1042 26.75 -17.70 -33.20
N GLY A 1043 27.12 -18.64 -32.34
CA GLY A 1043 28.43 -19.28 -32.34
C GLY A 1043 29.58 -18.28 -32.16
N VAL A 1044 29.41 -17.31 -31.25
CA VAL A 1044 30.49 -16.43 -30.78
C VAL A 1044 31.19 -17.12 -29.62
N ASP A 1045 32.53 -17.03 -29.57
CA ASP A 1045 33.32 -17.60 -28.48
C ASP A 1045 32.99 -16.93 -27.14
N LEU A 1046 32.97 -17.73 -26.08
CA LEU A 1046 32.59 -17.34 -24.73
C LEU A 1046 33.70 -17.57 -23.69
N ALA A 1047 34.88 -18.04 -24.10
CA ALA A 1047 36.03 -18.17 -23.21
C ALA A 1047 36.42 -16.84 -22.52
N PRO A 1048 36.50 -15.67 -23.21
CA PRO A 1048 36.83 -14.41 -22.54
C PRO A 1048 35.80 -14.00 -21.46
N LEU A 1049 34.52 -14.34 -21.66
CA LEU A 1049 33.48 -14.11 -20.66
C LEU A 1049 33.59 -15.09 -19.49
N ALA A 1050 33.97 -16.35 -19.75
CA ALA A 1050 34.22 -17.34 -18.70
C ALA A 1050 35.37 -16.90 -17.78
N ASP A 1051 36.50 -16.45 -18.35
CA ASP A 1051 37.66 -15.96 -17.60
C ASP A 1051 37.32 -14.71 -16.77
N THR A 1052 36.57 -13.78 -17.35
CA THR A 1052 36.12 -12.56 -16.67
C THR A 1052 35.13 -12.86 -15.54
N LEU A 1053 34.19 -13.78 -15.73
CA LEU A 1053 33.26 -14.23 -14.67
C LEU A 1053 33.97 -15.04 -13.58
N SER A 1054 34.93 -15.89 -13.94
CA SER A 1054 35.76 -16.64 -12.98
C SER A 1054 36.54 -15.68 -12.09
N SER A 1055 37.14 -14.64 -12.68
CA SER A 1055 37.85 -13.56 -11.97
C SER A 1055 36.92 -12.73 -11.08
N SER A 1056 35.71 -12.42 -11.56
CA SER A 1056 34.72 -11.57 -10.85
C SER A 1056 34.06 -12.27 -9.65
N TYR A 1057 33.85 -13.58 -9.70
CA TYR A 1057 33.22 -14.35 -8.62
C TYR A 1057 34.22 -15.08 -7.69
N GLY A 1058 35.48 -15.20 -8.11
CA GLY A 1058 36.57 -15.81 -7.35
C GLY A 1058 37.13 -17.09 -7.99
N ALA A 1059 38.42 -17.34 -7.77
CA ALA A 1059 39.15 -18.49 -8.29
C ALA A 1059 38.70 -19.83 -7.64
N ASP A 1060 38.34 -19.81 -6.36
CA ASP A 1060 37.80 -20.98 -5.65
C ASP A 1060 36.41 -21.38 -6.22
N PRO A 1061 36.26 -22.61 -6.77
CA PRO A 1061 34.98 -23.06 -7.28
C PRO A 1061 33.88 -23.15 -6.21
N ALA A 1062 34.18 -23.45 -4.95
CA ALA A 1062 33.13 -23.58 -3.92
C ALA A 1062 32.53 -22.21 -3.57
N SER A 1063 33.37 -21.21 -3.30
CA SER A 1063 32.96 -19.82 -3.10
C SER A 1063 32.24 -19.25 -4.33
N ARG A 1064 32.69 -19.57 -5.55
CA ARG A 1064 32.08 -19.10 -6.81
C ARG A 1064 30.58 -19.40 -6.88
N ILE A 1065 30.16 -20.65 -6.66
CA ILE A 1065 28.73 -21.00 -6.75
C ILE A 1065 27.91 -20.44 -5.58
N ASN A 1066 28.50 -20.36 -4.38
CA ASN A 1066 27.87 -19.68 -3.24
C ASN A 1066 27.67 -18.17 -3.51
N ASN A 1067 28.61 -17.52 -4.20
CA ASN A 1067 28.52 -16.11 -4.61
C ASN A 1067 27.52 -15.89 -5.75
N ILE A 1068 27.48 -16.77 -6.75
CA ILE A 1068 26.50 -16.73 -7.86
C ILE A 1068 25.08 -16.94 -7.33
N LEU A 1069 24.86 -17.95 -6.49
CA LEU A 1069 23.54 -18.32 -5.96
C LEU A 1069 23.17 -17.60 -4.64
N LYS A 1070 24.05 -16.71 -4.14
CA LYS A 1070 23.89 -15.91 -2.92
C LYS A 1070 23.51 -16.75 -1.68
N LEU A 1071 24.13 -17.93 -1.54
CA LEU A 1071 23.85 -18.91 -0.49
C LEU A 1071 24.47 -18.50 0.86
N GLN A 1072 23.87 -17.51 1.52
CA GLN A 1072 24.23 -17.13 2.88
C GLN A 1072 23.66 -18.11 3.90
N TYR A 1073 24.51 -19.02 4.38
CA TYR A 1073 24.26 -19.74 5.63
C TYR A 1073 24.32 -18.77 6.81
N PRO A 1074 23.37 -18.83 7.77
CA PRO A 1074 23.57 -18.16 9.05
C PRO A 1074 24.84 -18.69 9.70
N LYS A 1075 25.75 -17.81 10.13
CA LYS A 1075 26.80 -18.20 11.07
C LYS A 1075 26.14 -18.51 12.41
N GLU A 1076 26.56 -19.61 13.03
CA GLU A 1076 26.04 -20.04 14.33
C GLU A 1076 26.68 -19.21 15.46
N GLU A 1077 26.06 -18.06 15.78
CA GLU A 1077 26.32 -17.33 17.02
C GLU A 1077 25.00 -17.04 17.76
N ASN A 1078 24.76 -17.86 18.79
CA ASN A 1078 23.94 -17.66 20.00
C ASN A 1078 22.50 -17.10 19.89
N ASP A 1079 21.56 -18.01 20.16
CA ASP A 1079 20.33 -17.84 20.95
C ASP A 1079 19.14 -16.95 20.49
N SER A 1080 17.95 -17.45 20.82
CA SER A 1080 16.62 -16.81 20.79
C SER A 1080 15.87 -16.66 19.44
N ALA A 1081 15.24 -17.77 19.05
CA ALA A 1081 13.81 -17.80 18.67
C ALA A 1081 13.27 -16.88 17.54
N ASN A 1082 14.05 -16.59 16.49
CA ASN A 1082 13.51 -16.00 15.25
C ASN A 1082 13.37 -17.04 14.12
N ARG A 1083 12.13 -17.32 13.67
CA ARG A 1083 11.87 -18.18 12.50
C ARG A 1083 12.27 -17.43 11.22
N PRO A 1084 13.18 -17.95 10.37
CA PRO A 1084 13.55 -17.29 9.13
C PRO A 1084 12.37 -17.30 8.15
N SER A 1085 11.86 -16.13 7.79
CA SER A 1085 10.81 -16.00 6.78
C SER A 1085 11.38 -16.24 5.39
N LYS A 1086 11.30 -17.50 4.91
CA LYS A 1086 11.74 -17.91 3.56
C LYS A 1086 10.96 -17.17 2.45
N GLY A 1087 11.45 -16.00 2.08
CA GLY A 1087 11.16 -15.31 0.82
C GLY A 1087 12.45 -15.19 0.03
N SER A 1088 12.65 -16.10 -0.93
CA SER A 1088 13.83 -16.15 -1.80
C SER A 1088 14.07 -14.82 -2.51
N SER A 1089 15.32 -14.32 -2.51
CA SER A 1089 15.62 -12.97 -2.99
C SER A 1089 15.59 -12.87 -4.51
N LEU A 1090 15.33 -11.67 -5.04
CA LEU A 1090 15.39 -11.41 -6.48
C LEU A 1090 16.80 -11.64 -7.05
N GLU A 1091 17.84 -11.39 -6.24
CA GLU A 1091 19.24 -11.69 -6.59
C GLU A 1091 19.50 -13.19 -6.73
N GLN A 1092 18.96 -14.01 -5.82
CA GLN A 1092 19.03 -15.47 -5.90
C GLN A 1092 18.40 -16.00 -7.20
N LEU A 1093 17.26 -15.41 -7.62
CA LEU A 1093 16.62 -15.72 -8.90
C LEU A 1093 17.51 -15.35 -10.10
N HIS A 1094 18.06 -14.13 -10.13
CA HIS A 1094 18.95 -13.70 -11.22
C HIS A 1094 20.24 -14.53 -11.26
N GLY A 1095 20.79 -14.92 -10.11
CA GLY A 1095 21.95 -15.79 -9.99
C GLY A 1095 21.70 -17.20 -10.53
N SER A 1096 20.57 -17.81 -10.14
CA SER A 1096 20.13 -19.10 -10.69
C SER A 1096 19.90 -19.04 -12.20
N LEU A 1097 19.23 -17.99 -12.70
CA LEU A 1097 19.01 -17.81 -14.15
C LEU A 1097 20.29 -17.56 -14.94
N LEU A 1098 21.32 -16.93 -14.35
CA LEU A 1098 22.66 -16.84 -14.96
C LEU A 1098 23.35 -18.20 -14.99
N ALA A 1099 23.35 -18.94 -13.87
CA ALA A 1099 23.97 -20.27 -13.80
C ALA A 1099 23.33 -21.27 -14.77
N GLN A 1100 22.00 -21.24 -14.93
CA GLN A 1100 21.26 -22.01 -15.93
C GLN A 1100 21.67 -21.64 -17.37
N ALA A 1101 21.88 -20.35 -17.67
CA ALA A 1101 22.36 -19.92 -18.99
C ALA A 1101 23.81 -20.34 -19.25
N MET A 1102 24.68 -20.28 -18.24
CA MET A 1102 26.06 -20.78 -18.30
C MET A 1102 26.10 -22.29 -18.55
N LEU A 1103 25.25 -23.08 -17.87
CA LEU A 1103 25.13 -24.53 -18.08
C LEU A 1103 24.59 -24.89 -19.48
N LYS A 1104 23.74 -24.05 -20.06
CA LYS A 1104 23.21 -24.21 -21.43
C LYS A 1104 24.22 -23.84 -22.52
N SER A 1105 25.32 -23.15 -22.18
CA SER A 1105 26.44 -22.90 -23.09
C SER A 1105 27.46 -24.04 -23.04
N PRO A 1106 27.72 -24.78 -24.13
CA PRO A 1106 28.82 -25.74 -24.16
C PRO A 1106 30.18 -25.06 -23.92
N GLY A 1107 31.16 -25.83 -23.44
CA GLY A 1107 32.50 -25.33 -23.13
C GLY A 1107 32.59 -24.60 -21.78
N PRO A 1108 33.49 -23.63 -21.63
CA PRO A 1108 34.05 -23.23 -20.34
C PRO A 1108 33.02 -22.66 -19.35
N LEU A 1109 31.94 -22.02 -19.81
CA LEU A 1109 30.87 -21.54 -18.93
C LEU A 1109 30.14 -22.68 -18.21
N SER A 1110 29.86 -23.79 -18.90
CA SER A 1110 29.26 -24.97 -18.27
C SER A 1110 30.24 -25.67 -17.33
N GLU A 1111 31.52 -25.71 -17.70
CA GLU A 1111 32.58 -26.34 -16.89
C GLU A 1111 32.85 -25.58 -15.59
N LEU A 1112 32.80 -24.24 -15.59
CA LEU A 1112 32.90 -23.42 -14.38
C LEU A 1112 31.83 -23.77 -13.35
N ILE A 1113 30.58 -23.98 -13.78
CA ILE A 1113 29.47 -24.35 -12.88
C ILE A 1113 29.58 -25.83 -12.48
N GLN A 1114 29.90 -26.74 -13.41
CA GLN A 1114 30.10 -28.17 -13.13
C GLN A 1114 31.22 -28.40 -12.10
N ALA A 1115 32.35 -27.71 -12.23
CA ALA A 1115 33.46 -27.76 -11.27
C ALA A 1115 33.05 -27.23 -9.88
N SER A 1116 32.34 -26.11 -9.84
CA SER A 1116 31.84 -25.55 -8.58
C SER A 1116 30.84 -26.45 -7.85
N LEU A 1117 29.93 -27.10 -8.58
CA LEU A 1117 28.97 -28.06 -8.01
C LEU A 1117 29.64 -29.34 -7.48
N ILE A 1118 30.81 -29.72 -8.01
CA ILE A 1118 31.65 -30.79 -7.45
C ILE A 1118 32.37 -30.33 -6.17
N ALA A 1119 32.82 -29.07 -6.09
CA ALA A 1119 33.69 -28.57 -5.03
C ALA A 1119 33.00 -28.31 -3.66
N ILE A 1120 31.70 -28.00 -3.66
CA ILE A 1120 30.93 -27.74 -2.42
C ILE A 1120 30.80 -28.98 -1.51
N THR A 1121 30.32 -28.82 -0.28
CA THR A 1121 30.07 -29.96 0.65
C THR A 1121 28.79 -30.74 0.29
N PRO A 1122 28.59 -31.99 0.73
CA PRO A 1122 27.35 -32.74 0.50
C PRO A 1122 26.12 -32.06 1.12
N GLU A 1123 26.28 -31.39 2.26
CA GLU A 1123 25.24 -30.65 2.98
C GLU A 1123 24.85 -29.40 2.18
N THR A 1124 25.85 -28.70 1.62
CA THR A 1124 25.65 -27.56 0.72
C THR A 1124 24.90 -27.99 -0.55
N LEU A 1125 25.28 -29.14 -1.12
CA LEU A 1125 24.64 -29.73 -2.30
C LEU A 1125 23.16 -30.10 -2.02
N MET A 1126 22.87 -30.66 -0.85
CA MET A 1126 21.50 -30.96 -0.41
C MET A 1126 20.68 -29.70 -0.13
N ALA A 1127 21.30 -28.64 0.41
CA ALA A 1127 20.64 -27.34 0.59
C ALA A 1127 20.23 -26.70 -0.75
N ILE A 1128 21.12 -26.73 -1.75
CA ILE A 1128 20.81 -26.30 -3.12
C ILE A 1128 19.68 -27.14 -3.72
N ALA A 1129 19.70 -28.47 -3.53
CA ALA A 1129 18.68 -29.37 -4.08
C ALA A 1129 17.28 -29.16 -3.49
N LYS A 1130 17.18 -28.64 -2.26
CA LYS A 1130 15.91 -28.35 -1.57
C LYS A 1130 15.43 -26.90 -1.73
N ASP A 1131 16.27 -25.99 -2.21
CA ASP A 1131 15.86 -24.61 -2.44
C ASP A 1131 15.05 -24.45 -3.75
N PRO A 1132 13.86 -23.80 -3.73
CA PRO A 1132 12.99 -23.68 -4.91
C PRO A 1132 13.57 -22.90 -6.10
N ILE A 1133 14.67 -22.16 -5.93
CA ILE A 1133 15.32 -21.38 -7.00
C ILE A 1133 16.65 -22.00 -7.42
N ALA A 1134 17.45 -22.45 -6.46
CA ALA A 1134 18.78 -23.01 -6.70
C ALA A 1134 18.72 -24.46 -7.22
N SER A 1135 17.70 -25.23 -6.85
CA SER A 1135 17.51 -26.62 -7.33
C SER A 1135 17.37 -26.72 -8.85
N HIS A 1136 16.86 -25.68 -9.53
CA HIS A 1136 16.81 -25.63 -11.00
C HIS A 1136 18.21 -25.66 -11.64
N VAL A 1137 19.24 -25.14 -10.97
CA VAL A 1137 20.63 -25.20 -11.46
C VAL A 1137 21.14 -26.64 -11.42
N LEU A 1138 20.77 -27.42 -10.41
CA LEU A 1138 21.08 -28.85 -10.34
C LEU A 1138 20.28 -29.65 -11.38
N GLN A 1139 18.99 -29.36 -11.57
CA GLN A 1139 18.17 -30.01 -12.60
C GLN A 1139 18.77 -29.81 -14.00
N ASP A 1140 19.12 -28.58 -14.36
CA ASP A 1140 19.82 -28.25 -15.61
C ASP A 1140 21.17 -28.97 -15.70
N ALA A 1141 22.01 -28.89 -14.66
CA ALA A 1141 23.35 -29.51 -14.66
C ALA A 1141 23.29 -31.04 -14.80
N LEU A 1142 22.21 -31.69 -14.36
CA LEU A 1142 22.00 -33.13 -14.43
C LEU A 1142 21.36 -33.58 -15.75
N ALA A 1143 20.48 -32.77 -16.35
CA ALA A 1143 19.62 -33.16 -17.47
C ALA A 1143 20.00 -32.55 -18.84
N LEU A 1144 20.82 -31.49 -18.90
CA LEU A 1144 21.22 -30.87 -20.16
C LEU A 1144 22.27 -31.71 -20.93
N PRO A 1145 22.27 -31.68 -22.29
CA PRO A 1145 23.28 -32.35 -23.10
C PRO A 1145 24.73 -31.91 -22.86
N THR A 1146 24.93 -30.73 -22.25
CA THR A 1146 26.24 -30.19 -21.83
C THR A 1146 26.81 -30.89 -20.58
N SER A 1147 26.02 -31.70 -19.88
CA SER A 1147 26.45 -32.44 -18.69
C SER A 1147 27.42 -33.56 -19.06
N THR A 1148 28.72 -33.40 -18.76
CA THR A 1148 29.73 -34.40 -19.14
C THR A 1148 29.60 -35.71 -18.34
N ALA A 1149 29.90 -36.87 -18.95
CA ALA A 1149 29.86 -38.16 -18.25
C ALA A 1149 30.82 -38.22 -17.04
N ARG A 1150 31.92 -37.45 -17.08
CA ARG A 1150 32.83 -37.24 -15.94
C ARG A 1150 32.12 -36.52 -14.79
N PHE A 1151 31.48 -35.37 -15.06
CA PHE A 1151 30.68 -34.64 -14.09
C PHE A 1151 29.57 -35.52 -13.50
N ARG A 1152 28.78 -36.21 -14.35
CA ARG A 1152 27.68 -37.08 -13.89
C ARG A 1152 28.15 -38.16 -12.92
N ARG A 1153 29.27 -38.84 -13.20
CA ARG A 1153 29.86 -39.83 -12.28
C ARG A 1153 30.26 -39.21 -10.94
N GLN A 1154 30.89 -38.05 -10.96
CA GLN A 1154 31.34 -37.37 -9.74
C GLN A 1154 30.14 -36.87 -8.91
N ILE A 1155 29.20 -36.13 -9.52
CA ILE A 1155 28.09 -35.51 -8.78
C ILE A 1155 27.06 -36.54 -8.28
N THR A 1156 26.70 -37.55 -9.08
CA THR A 1156 25.68 -38.55 -8.68
C THR A 1156 26.10 -39.37 -7.48
N SER A 1157 27.40 -39.69 -7.36
CA SER A 1157 27.91 -40.45 -6.20
C SER A 1157 27.64 -39.76 -4.84
N ARG A 1158 27.47 -38.43 -4.82
CA ARG A 1158 27.27 -37.62 -3.61
C ARG A 1158 25.82 -37.57 -3.13
N PHE A 1159 24.87 -38.11 -3.91
CA PHE A 1159 23.46 -38.20 -3.53
C PHE A 1159 23.06 -39.58 -2.95
N SER A 1160 23.98 -40.54 -2.83
CA SER A 1160 23.65 -41.83 -2.21
C SER A 1160 23.51 -41.70 -0.70
N GLY A 1161 22.53 -42.41 -0.14
CA GLY A 1161 22.03 -42.24 1.22
C GLY A 1161 21.09 -41.04 1.36
N LYS A 1162 20.83 -40.29 0.28
CA LYS A 1162 20.03 -39.06 0.28
C LYS A 1162 18.85 -39.09 -0.70
N MET A 1163 18.69 -40.15 -1.50
CA MET A 1163 17.66 -40.19 -2.55
C MET A 1163 16.23 -40.04 -1.99
N VAL A 1164 15.95 -40.62 -0.83
CA VAL A 1164 14.66 -40.51 -0.12
C VAL A 1164 14.47 -39.11 0.48
N GLU A 1165 15.55 -38.50 0.97
CA GLU A 1165 15.54 -37.16 1.56
C GLU A 1165 15.29 -36.07 0.50
N LEU A 1166 15.61 -36.35 -0.77
CA LEU A 1166 15.22 -35.56 -1.94
C LEU A 1166 13.77 -35.85 -2.35
N ALA A 1167 13.41 -37.12 -2.54
CA ALA A 1167 12.11 -37.52 -3.10
C ALA A 1167 10.88 -37.14 -2.24
N LEU A 1168 11.09 -36.83 -0.95
CA LEU A 1168 10.07 -36.34 -0.03
C LEU A 1168 10.00 -34.80 0.06
N ASP A 1169 10.94 -34.06 -0.53
CA ASP A 1169 11.00 -32.59 -0.54
C ASP A 1169 10.36 -32.01 -1.82
N SER A 1170 9.71 -30.84 -1.73
CA SER A 1170 8.98 -30.25 -2.86
C SER A 1170 9.87 -29.67 -3.97
N SER A 1171 11.14 -29.36 -3.69
CA SER A 1171 12.14 -28.99 -4.70
C SER A 1171 13.03 -30.20 -5.03
N GLY A 1172 13.41 -30.94 -3.99
CA GLY A 1172 14.26 -32.11 -4.07
C GLY A 1172 13.67 -33.24 -4.94
N SER A 1173 12.34 -33.39 -4.99
CA SER A 1173 11.69 -34.38 -5.84
C SER A 1173 11.97 -34.16 -7.34
N HIS A 1174 12.10 -32.90 -7.77
CA HIS A 1174 12.48 -32.58 -9.16
C HIS A 1174 13.96 -32.85 -9.44
N VAL A 1175 14.83 -32.75 -8.43
CA VAL A 1175 16.24 -33.19 -8.54
C VAL A 1175 16.33 -34.71 -8.56
N ALA A 1176 15.50 -35.42 -7.78
CA ALA A 1176 15.37 -36.88 -7.81
C ALA A 1176 14.86 -37.38 -9.18
N ASP A 1177 13.91 -36.69 -9.81
CA ASP A 1177 13.53 -36.97 -11.20
C ASP A 1177 14.69 -36.69 -12.19
N ALA A 1178 15.44 -35.59 -12.04
CA ALA A 1178 16.58 -35.28 -12.91
C ALA A 1178 17.73 -36.32 -12.81
N LEU A 1179 17.92 -36.93 -11.63
CA LEU A 1179 18.89 -38.01 -11.42
C LEU A 1179 18.58 -39.27 -12.25
N TRP A 1180 17.33 -39.48 -12.71
CA TRP A 1180 17.00 -40.57 -13.62
C TRP A 1180 17.72 -40.42 -14.97
N SER A 1181 17.65 -39.22 -15.56
CA SER A 1181 18.33 -38.92 -16.82
C SER A 1181 19.85 -38.91 -16.64
N ALA A 1182 20.35 -38.30 -15.56
CA ALA A 1182 21.78 -38.19 -15.29
C ALA A 1182 22.50 -39.54 -15.07
N THR A 1183 21.74 -40.62 -14.80
CA THR A 1183 22.28 -41.97 -14.56
C THR A 1183 21.97 -42.97 -15.69
N GLU A 1184 21.62 -42.50 -16.89
CA GLU A 1184 21.38 -43.34 -18.07
C GLU A 1184 22.59 -44.25 -18.43
N ASP A 1185 23.80 -43.70 -18.46
CA ASP A 1185 25.05 -44.48 -18.65
C ASP A 1185 25.59 -45.11 -17.35
N LEU A 1186 24.94 -44.85 -16.20
CA LEU A 1186 25.42 -45.20 -14.85
C LEU A 1186 24.48 -46.20 -14.15
N ILE A 1187 24.14 -47.29 -14.84
CA ILE A 1187 23.12 -48.27 -14.41
C ILE A 1187 23.32 -48.84 -13.00
N PHE A 1188 24.56 -48.92 -12.49
CA PHE A 1188 24.83 -49.34 -11.11
C PHE A 1188 24.39 -48.29 -10.08
N VAL A 1189 24.63 -47.00 -10.36
CA VAL A 1189 24.18 -45.88 -9.52
C VAL A 1189 22.66 -45.76 -9.58
N LYS A 1190 22.07 -45.88 -10.78
CA LYS A 1190 20.61 -45.90 -10.98
C LYS A 1190 19.93 -47.02 -10.19
N GLN A 1191 20.51 -48.23 -10.16
CA GLN A 1191 20.00 -49.32 -9.33
C GLN A 1191 20.11 -49.04 -7.83
N ARG A 1192 21.25 -48.49 -7.35
CA ARG A 1192 21.43 -48.16 -5.93
C ARG A 1192 20.43 -47.10 -5.44
N PHE A 1193 20.12 -46.09 -6.26
CA PHE A 1193 19.04 -45.13 -5.97
C PHE A 1193 17.65 -45.80 -5.92
N ALA A 1194 17.36 -46.76 -6.81
CA ALA A 1194 16.13 -47.53 -6.75
C ALA A 1194 16.03 -48.41 -5.49
N GLU A 1195 17.15 -48.92 -4.96
CA GLU A 1195 17.19 -49.67 -3.70
C GLU A 1195 16.93 -48.75 -2.49
N GLU A 1196 17.52 -47.54 -2.47
CA GLU A 1196 17.23 -46.52 -1.45
C GLU A 1196 15.73 -46.12 -1.43
N LEU A 1197 15.13 -45.93 -2.61
CA LEU A 1197 13.70 -45.64 -2.76
C LEU A 1197 12.82 -46.84 -2.33
N LEU A 1198 13.14 -48.06 -2.77
CA LEU A 1198 12.37 -49.27 -2.46
C LEU A 1198 12.33 -49.56 -0.95
N ALA A 1199 13.46 -49.33 -0.25
CA ALA A 1199 13.53 -49.48 1.21
C ALA A 1199 12.59 -48.52 1.97
N ASN A 1200 12.11 -47.44 1.33
CA ASN A 1200 11.28 -46.40 1.93
C ASN A 1200 9.91 -46.25 1.23
N GLU A 1201 9.44 -47.31 0.57
CA GLU A 1201 8.20 -47.35 -0.21
C GLU A 1201 6.98 -46.75 0.52
N ARG A 1202 6.81 -47.01 1.82
CA ARG A 1202 5.67 -46.48 2.60
C ARG A 1202 5.67 -44.96 2.65
N ALA A 1203 6.76 -44.34 3.12
CA ALA A 1203 6.87 -42.88 3.22
C ALA A 1203 6.72 -42.18 1.86
N LEU A 1204 7.28 -42.79 0.80
CA LEU A 1204 7.14 -42.28 -0.56
C LEU A 1204 5.70 -42.39 -1.08
N ARG A 1205 5.01 -43.51 -0.82
CA ARG A 1205 3.60 -43.72 -1.20
C ARG A 1205 2.63 -42.85 -0.40
N ASP A 1206 2.96 -42.49 0.85
CA ASP A 1206 2.13 -41.61 1.69
C ASP A 1206 2.28 -40.13 1.29
N SER A 1207 3.46 -39.69 0.82
CA SER A 1207 3.73 -38.34 0.33
C SER A 1207 3.18 -38.06 -1.09
N PHE A 1208 2.63 -36.86 -1.33
CA PHE A 1208 2.18 -36.45 -2.67
C PHE A 1208 3.33 -36.37 -3.68
N VAL A 1209 4.46 -35.76 -3.30
CA VAL A 1209 5.65 -35.67 -4.17
C VAL A 1209 6.39 -37.01 -4.27
N GLY A 1210 6.42 -37.78 -3.18
CA GLY A 1210 6.97 -39.14 -3.17
C GLY A 1210 6.27 -40.08 -4.16
N ARG A 1211 4.93 -40.00 -4.27
CA ARG A 1211 4.14 -40.74 -5.27
C ARG A 1211 4.50 -40.35 -6.71
N ALA A 1212 4.85 -39.09 -6.95
CA ALA A 1212 5.27 -38.64 -8.28
C ALA A 1212 6.62 -39.28 -8.65
N VAL A 1213 7.64 -39.17 -7.78
CA VAL A 1213 8.96 -39.79 -7.99
C VAL A 1213 8.85 -41.31 -8.13
N TRP A 1214 8.09 -41.98 -7.26
CA TRP A 1214 7.85 -43.44 -7.31
C TRP A 1214 7.30 -43.90 -8.67
N ARG A 1215 6.35 -43.14 -9.23
CA ARG A 1215 5.77 -43.38 -10.56
C ARG A 1215 6.77 -43.07 -11.68
N ASN A 1216 7.45 -41.93 -11.61
CA ASN A 1216 8.39 -41.48 -12.65
C ASN A 1216 9.59 -42.44 -12.77
N TRP A 1217 10.14 -42.89 -11.64
CA TRP A 1217 11.16 -43.94 -11.56
C TRP A 1217 10.62 -45.36 -11.84
N SER A 1218 9.32 -45.52 -12.12
CA SER A 1218 8.67 -46.80 -12.40
C SER A 1218 8.96 -47.89 -11.35
N MET A 1219 8.95 -47.51 -10.07
CA MET A 1219 9.36 -48.38 -8.97
C MET A 1219 8.50 -49.64 -8.81
N ASP A 1220 7.24 -49.62 -9.26
CA ASP A 1220 6.40 -50.81 -9.33
C ASP A 1220 6.86 -51.83 -10.39
N LEU A 1221 7.49 -51.37 -11.48
CA LEU A 1221 8.15 -52.25 -12.45
C LEU A 1221 9.47 -52.80 -11.86
N TYR A 1222 10.23 -51.98 -11.14
CA TYR A 1222 11.44 -52.41 -10.44
C TYR A 1222 11.14 -53.53 -9.42
N LYS A 1223 10.14 -53.31 -8.56
CA LYS A 1223 9.70 -54.24 -7.52
C LYS A 1223 9.11 -55.54 -8.07
N ARG A 1224 8.38 -55.50 -9.20
CA ARG A 1224 7.70 -56.68 -9.78
C ARG A 1224 8.53 -57.43 -10.82
N ARG A 1225 9.35 -56.72 -11.61
CA ARG A 1225 10.11 -57.23 -12.77
C ARG A 1225 11.40 -56.43 -12.96
N ARG A 1226 12.34 -56.54 -11.99
CA ARG A 1226 13.65 -55.85 -12.01
C ARG A 1226 14.40 -55.98 -13.34
N GLY A 1227 14.29 -57.12 -14.04
CA GLY A 1227 14.84 -57.32 -15.39
C GLY A 1227 14.27 -56.38 -16.45
N ASN A 1228 12.95 -56.24 -16.55
CA ASN A 1228 12.30 -55.29 -17.47
C ASN A 1228 12.69 -53.84 -17.13
N TRP A 1229 12.69 -53.49 -15.84
CA TRP A 1229 13.14 -52.16 -15.41
C TRP A 1229 14.59 -51.88 -15.80
N ILE A 1230 15.50 -52.87 -15.70
CA ILE A 1230 16.89 -52.73 -16.17
C ILE A 1230 16.97 -52.58 -17.70
N SER A 1231 16.06 -53.18 -18.47
CA SER A 1231 15.97 -52.97 -19.93
C SER A 1231 15.56 -51.54 -20.27
N MET A 1232 14.47 -51.07 -19.66
CA MET A 1232 13.95 -49.70 -19.76
C MET A 1232 15.00 -48.66 -19.31
N ALA A 1233 15.67 -48.91 -18.17
CA ALA A 1233 16.71 -48.06 -17.60
C ALA A 1233 18.00 -47.96 -18.44
N LYS A 1234 18.22 -48.93 -19.35
CA LYS A 1234 19.29 -48.95 -20.37
C LYS A 1234 18.83 -48.43 -21.74
N GLY A 1235 17.65 -47.80 -21.83
CA GLY A 1235 17.11 -47.22 -23.07
C GLY A 1235 16.63 -48.24 -24.11
N ARG A 1236 16.67 -49.55 -23.82
CA ARG A 1236 16.52 -50.62 -24.85
C ARG A 1236 15.10 -50.83 -25.39
N GLU A 1237 14.12 -50.05 -24.96
CA GLU A 1237 12.73 -50.17 -25.40
C GLU A 1237 12.32 -49.18 -26.50
N HIS A 1238 13.18 -48.23 -26.90
CA HIS A 1238 12.79 -47.20 -27.88
C HIS A 1238 12.69 -47.72 -29.32
N ASN A 1239 13.54 -48.67 -29.72
CA ASN A 1239 13.54 -49.22 -31.08
C ASN A 1239 12.30 -50.08 -31.41
N ALA A 1240 11.59 -50.59 -30.40
CA ALA A 1240 10.42 -51.45 -30.59
C ALA A 1240 9.12 -50.71 -30.96
N LYS A 1241 9.10 -49.36 -30.92
CA LYS A 1241 7.90 -48.55 -31.16
C LYS A 1241 7.86 -47.83 -32.52
N VAL A 1242 8.91 -47.93 -33.33
CA VAL A 1242 9.00 -47.20 -34.61
C VAL A 1242 8.30 -47.94 -35.77
N GLU A 1243 8.15 -49.26 -35.69
CA GLU A 1243 7.65 -50.09 -36.80
C GLU A 1243 6.19 -50.59 -36.63
N LEU A 1244 5.59 -50.44 -35.44
CA LEU A 1244 4.37 -51.17 -35.03
C LEU A 1244 3.12 -50.30 -34.77
N SER A 1245 3.11 -49.03 -35.18
CA SER A 1245 1.94 -48.14 -35.07
C SER A 1245 1.54 -47.47 -36.40
N LYS A 1246 1.43 -48.27 -37.46
CA LYS A 1246 0.69 -47.93 -38.69
C LYS A 1246 -0.76 -48.49 -38.71
N SER A 1247 -1.33 -48.73 -37.53
CA SER A 1247 -2.72 -49.17 -37.34
C SER A 1247 -3.26 -48.76 -35.96
N ASP A 1248 -4.54 -48.39 -35.96
CA ASP A 1248 -5.53 -48.38 -34.87
C ASP A 1248 -5.25 -47.65 -33.54
N HIS A 1249 -6.06 -46.62 -33.29
CA HIS A 1249 -6.15 -45.94 -31.99
C HIS A 1249 -6.79 -46.83 -30.91
N ARG A 1250 -6.14 -46.99 -29.74
CA ARG A 1250 -6.85 -47.21 -28.46
C ARG A 1250 -6.02 -46.87 -27.21
N GLN A 1251 -6.48 -45.84 -26.51
CA GLN A 1251 -6.43 -45.61 -25.05
C GLN A 1251 -5.14 -45.97 -24.28
N CYS A 1252 -4.41 -44.94 -23.83
CA CYS A 1252 -3.45 -45.11 -22.73
C CYS A 1252 -4.20 -45.35 -21.40
N LEU A 1253 -3.62 -46.18 -20.53
CA LEU A 1253 -4.35 -46.86 -19.45
C LEU A 1253 -4.83 -45.92 -18.32
N LYS A 1254 -6.16 -45.89 -18.12
CA LYS A 1254 -6.85 -45.40 -16.91
C LYS A 1254 -6.27 -46.07 -15.64
N SER A 1255 -6.22 -45.38 -14.49
CA SER A 1255 -5.79 -46.02 -13.23
C SER A 1255 -6.78 -47.11 -12.79
N ASN A 1256 -6.38 -48.00 -11.87
CA ASN A 1256 -7.30 -49.02 -11.35
C ASN A 1256 -8.57 -48.43 -10.71
N ILE A 1257 -8.51 -47.22 -10.15
CA ILE A 1257 -9.67 -46.52 -9.58
C ILE A 1257 -10.55 -45.93 -10.69
N ASP A 1258 -9.96 -45.37 -11.74
CA ASP A 1258 -10.70 -44.85 -12.90
C ASP A 1258 -11.32 -45.98 -13.73
N GLN A 1259 -10.67 -47.15 -13.78
CA GLN A 1259 -11.23 -48.38 -14.34
C GLN A 1259 -12.36 -48.94 -13.46
N ALA A 1260 -12.27 -48.85 -12.13
CA ALA A 1260 -13.34 -49.25 -11.22
C ALA A 1260 -14.56 -48.33 -11.36
N ARG A 1261 -14.37 -47.00 -11.35
CA ARG A 1261 -15.43 -46.01 -11.58
C ARG A 1261 -16.07 -46.17 -12.96
N ALA A 1262 -15.27 -46.33 -14.02
CA ALA A 1262 -15.80 -46.57 -15.36
C ALA A 1262 -16.55 -47.92 -15.49
N ARG A 1263 -16.15 -48.96 -14.74
CA ARG A 1263 -16.87 -50.24 -14.67
C ARG A 1263 -18.15 -50.20 -13.84
N PHE A 1264 -18.31 -49.20 -12.96
CA PHE A 1264 -19.57 -48.95 -12.26
C PHE A 1264 -20.54 -48.15 -13.14
N ALA A 1265 -20.07 -47.07 -13.77
CA ALA A 1265 -20.86 -46.29 -14.72
C ALA A 1265 -21.35 -47.16 -15.91
N ALA A 1266 -20.44 -47.89 -16.57
CA ALA A 1266 -20.77 -48.83 -17.65
C ALA A 1266 -21.46 -50.14 -17.18
N LYS A 1267 -22.07 -50.12 -15.99
CA LYS A 1267 -22.99 -51.15 -15.47
C LYS A 1267 -24.36 -50.60 -15.08
N ALA A 1268 -24.57 -49.28 -15.16
CA ALA A 1268 -25.87 -48.65 -14.96
C ALA A 1268 -26.74 -48.72 -16.23
N ASP A 1269 -26.13 -48.49 -17.40
CA ASP A 1269 -26.84 -48.40 -18.68
C ASP A 1269 -26.85 -49.73 -19.45
N GLY A 1270 -28.04 -50.15 -19.90
CA GLY A 1270 -28.26 -51.37 -20.70
C GLY A 1270 -28.30 -51.13 -22.22
N PRO A 1271 -28.25 -52.19 -23.08
CA PRO A 1271 -27.87 -52.05 -24.49
C PRO A 1271 -28.92 -52.50 -25.54
N GLU A 1272 -28.90 -51.89 -26.73
CA GLU A 1272 -29.55 -52.38 -27.96
C GLU A 1272 -28.66 -52.18 -29.24
N ALA A 1273 -29.11 -52.73 -30.39
CA ALA A 1273 -28.50 -52.91 -31.73
C ALA A 1273 -27.54 -51.79 -32.29
N SER A 1274 -26.49 -51.99 -33.12
CA SER A 1274 -26.06 -52.99 -34.14
C SER A 1274 -26.63 -52.76 -35.58
N ALA A 1275 -25.92 -52.93 -36.72
CA ALA A 1275 -24.48 -53.10 -37.07
C ALA A 1275 -24.20 -52.91 -38.60
N ASN A 1276 -22.92 -53.00 -39.04
CA ASN A 1276 -22.39 -53.13 -40.44
C ASN A 1276 -22.45 -51.87 -41.38
N SER A 1277 -21.63 -51.68 -42.44
CA SER A 1277 -20.27 -52.17 -42.82
C SER A 1277 -19.69 -51.42 -44.06
N SER A 1278 -18.39 -51.59 -44.37
CA SER A 1278 -17.65 -51.32 -45.65
C SER A 1278 -17.66 -49.90 -46.28
N MET A 1279 -16.58 -49.09 -46.31
CA MET A 1279 -15.24 -49.17 -46.97
C MET A 1279 -15.14 -48.64 -48.44
N PRO A 1280 -13.96 -48.13 -48.91
CA PRO A 1280 -13.90 -46.83 -49.63
C PRO A 1280 -13.04 -46.80 -50.92
N ARG A 1281 -12.79 -45.60 -51.52
CA ARG A 1281 -11.45 -45.11 -51.97
C ARG A 1281 -11.41 -43.81 -52.81
N LYS A 1282 -10.32 -43.02 -52.60
CA LYS A 1282 -9.59 -42.15 -53.57
C LYS A 1282 -10.31 -40.87 -54.09
N ALA A 1283 -9.61 -39.80 -54.49
CA ALA A 1283 -8.19 -39.38 -54.31
C ALA A 1283 -7.99 -37.87 -54.66
N SER A 1284 -6.79 -37.33 -54.40
CA SER A 1284 -6.08 -36.24 -55.14
C SER A 1284 -6.83 -34.91 -55.38
N ALA A 1285 -6.38 -33.71 -54.95
CA ALA A 1285 -5.10 -32.99 -55.18
C ALA A 1285 -5.48 -31.56 -55.65
N SER A 1286 -4.67 -30.49 -55.63
CA SER A 1286 -3.39 -30.20 -54.96
C SER A 1286 -3.13 -28.67 -55.02
N THR A 1287 -2.24 -28.18 -54.14
CA THR A 1287 -1.44 -26.95 -54.31
C THR A 1287 -2.14 -25.64 -54.70
N ALA A 1288 -2.45 -24.84 -53.68
CA ALA A 1288 -2.07 -23.43 -53.60
C ALA A 1288 -1.56 -23.15 -52.17
#